data_AF-A0A4V3UXZ6-F1
#
_entry.id   AF-A0A4V3UXZ6-F1
#
_cell.length_a   1.000
_cell.length_b   1.000
_cell.length_c   1.000
_cell.angle_alpha   90.00
_cell.angle_beta   90.00
_cell.angle_gamma   90.00
#
_symmetry.space_group_name_H-M   'P 1'
#
loop_
_entity.id
_entity.type
_entity.pdbx_description
1 polymer ?
#
loop_
_entity_poly.entity_id
_entity_poly.type
_entity_poly.pdbx_seq_one_letter_code
_entity_poly.pdbx_strand_id
1 'polypeptide(L)'
;MKRLLLLPFIILVFSAVNGNAQDFTFDGNNCSPGYSSEWGIPDYADHDTDGDGFGEQDTPTGTADVLNLWYRANAQYLYLAFERRKSGNSYFSFYLNTDCDPATGDTANGGTDMAIAFDIRPGSDPMITNNLIYTWNGVDYQSTGRTFEAKVGMESCDGDLGKFFEFRIPMSEIFAVCDDTNSCDSISINLASALAGGSPNSKHKDDFDFPLSLGINSSPTAAIEADDTVCAGTTVVFDGSNSTYFDGGRYTAENAPDFMDSIVSYEWDMNYDGSEFTRDHTGMQPEMVFENTGETVIALQVTDAFGCIDLVTHLLKVESSPTALFDVTQDADCSLMINLDASESTPSSNTCSIISYEWDMNYDGSFDTTLTGEEAAYAYEECGTYTIALRVTDDSNLCNQAIYTQTVEVADEELPTFTVPENIELTDNQDSNDLSITGDVLDATDNCEVASVTFSDVSETDSCGNSTITRTWTATDLCGNSFSQDQIITISTSNGNYEITAPKDLTISCDANYIPCIEFENLSLNAQQGVIPHAGRTITVTAGSNKGVRTPMLFDSSVSSSADPDLGTPHEDFGGTGKGPAGAMGEANQNYIPRGNVLIVQQYGQNGPNDNNERGSFLELDLSEFGGVTLGSLSLLDLEAKQSNKRVELLDESANMIASVPIPDAGDNGAITMDLSAYNNVFKIIIVLDGSGAVTSLCFENQDTDWGVATVNDACTTPPGIWYQDKVSSGNCGPETITRTWYTTDYQGNLYSDTQTITIIDEEAPTFIGELPQDLTVSCAALPEIPSLEGIDNCDPDPAISFEEVVSGNDDQCGSEYTITRTWTVTDCSGNESSHQQTITVEDDLAPVFVEDLPLSTVTADCNTLPEAVTLTATDQCQGAVDVLFEEVITNTDDCGNASEITRTWTATDCAGNEVSHQQVITLEDHEAPVISDVPADVTVSCSTITDMSSAPSVSDNCDATVSLEMSEEMIPGTCEGSYTLIRTWTATDCSGNTAEASQTITVEDNEGPVLTSDLDENINTSCGNIPEVPQPEFTDGCGGQVEIAFETSDTFTTAGEDYEIIRTWTATDECGNETMVTQTIFVMMEVTNISLEPLSLCVDDTPVNLNSLLPQGVSKTGNWQVLSGSYTPNNDLFNPNEASLGNYTLEYSNNEDHCPVTYTVDIEVHDDCVVLPCTSVSDVVISKTITPNGDAYNEYFTVKGVNEDCGFRITVKIFNRWGLLVYSSNDYKNDWNGYTNSNAIGSSGQVPAGTYYYVVTLVDSGMDPFTGYIYVGTGSN
;
A
#
# COMPACT_ATOMS: atom_id res chain seq x y z
N MET A 1 26.12 -78.32 -20.85
CA MET A 1 26.65 -76.94 -20.69
C MET A 1 27.66 -76.94 -19.56
N LYS A 2 28.69 -76.09 -19.67
CA LYS A 2 29.66 -75.68 -18.62
C LYS A 2 30.65 -76.73 -18.10
N ARG A 3 31.57 -77.17 -18.99
CA ARG A 3 32.99 -77.39 -18.65
C ARG A 3 33.75 -76.24 -19.30
N LEU A 4 34.26 -75.28 -18.52
CA LEU A 4 35.23 -74.30 -19.02
C LEU A 4 36.03 -73.73 -17.84
N LEU A 5 37.32 -74.06 -17.83
CA LEU A 5 38.46 -73.27 -17.33
C LEU A 5 38.57 -73.03 -15.82
N LEU A 6 39.29 -73.94 -15.15
CA LEU A 6 40.20 -73.60 -14.05
C LEU A 6 41.37 -72.77 -14.63
N LEU A 7 41.27 -71.45 -14.48
CA LEU A 7 42.36 -70.48 -14.60
C LEU A 7 42.11 -69.46 -13.46
N PRO A 8 43.12 -69.07 -12.67
CA PRO A 8 42.92 -68.23 -11.49
C PRO A 8 42.30 -66.88 -11.90
N PHE A 9 41.22 -66.49 -11.21
CA PHE A 9 40.74 -65.12 -11.26
C PHE A 9 41.78 -64.24 -10.54
N ILE A 10 42.32 -63.25 -11.25
CA ILE A 10 43.13 -62.19 -10.63
C ILE A 10 42.14 -61.21 -10.02
N ILE A 11 42.08 -61.10 -8.70
CA ILE A 11 41.38 -60.01 -7.99
C ILE A 11 42.44 -58.94 -7.67
N LEU A 12 42.17 -57.68 -8.04
CA LEU A 12 43.02 -56.54 -7.69
C LEU A 12 42.43 -55.80 -6.49
N VAL A 13 43.26 -55.50 -5.50
CA VAL A 13 42.91 -54.74 -4.29
C VAL A 13 43.54 -53.35 -4.38
N PHE A 14 42.77 -52.29 -4.10
CA PHE A 14 43.22 -50.89 -4.09
C PHE A 14 43.09 -50.33 -2.66
N SER A 15 44.15 -49.72 -2.11
CA SER A 15 44.09 -49.02 -0.81
C SER A 15 44.78 -47.66 -0.86
N ALA A 16 44.11 -46.59 -0.40
CA ALA A 16 44.69 -45.25 -0.23
C ALA A 16 44.92 -44.97 1.26
N VAL A 17 46.13 -44.55 1.64
CA VAL A 17 46.55 -44.38 3.04
C VAL A 17 46.76 -42.90 3.33
N ASN A 18 45.72 -42.17 3.75
CA ASN A 18 45.80 -41.07 4.73
C ASN A 18 44.41 -40.46 5.00
N GLY A 19 44.09 -40.30 6.28
CA GLY A 19 42.76 -40.03 6.81
C GLY A 19 42.14 -38.71 6.34
N ASN A 20 41.16 -38.82 5.45
CA ASN A 20 39.92 -38.03 5.37
C ASN A 20 39.07 -38.68 4.27
N ALA A 21 38.46 -39.82 4.60
CA ALA A 21 37.52 -40.52 3.71
C ALA A 21 36.09 -40.17 4.15
N GLN A 22 35.31 -39.60 3.23
CA GLN A 22 33.85 -39.57 3.30
C GLN A 22 33.33 -40.59 2.28
N ASP A 23 32.61 -41.57 2.81
CA ASP A 23 31.72 -42.57 2.20
C ASP A 23 32.18 -43.35 0.95
N PHE A 24 32.51 -44.63 1.17
CA PHE A 24 32.35 -45.69 0.17
C PHE A 24 30.93 -46.26 0.29
N THR A 25 30.07 -46.06 -0.71
CA THR A 25 28.76 -46.72 -0.77
C THR A 25 28.83 -47.91 -1.73
N PHE A 26 28.74 -49.13 -1.20
CA PHE A 26 28.44 -50.33 -1.98
C PHE A 26 26.92 -50.53 -1.99
N ASP A 27 26.29 -50.35 -3.14
CA ASP A 27 24.88 -50.70 -3.31
C ASP A 27 24.79 -52.09 -3.96
N GLY A 28 24.40 -53.07 -3.15
CA GLY A 28 24.31 -54.46 -3.57
C GLY A 28 23.85 -55.35 -2.44
N ASN A 29 22.53 -55.45 -2.27
CA ASN A 29 21.86 -56.73 -2.02
C ASN A 29 20.34 -56.56 -2.00
N ASN A 30 19.65 -57.10 -3.01
CA ASN A 30 18.24 -57.46 -2.89
C ASN A 30 18.00 -58.83 -3.54
N CYS A 31 17.87 -59.85 -2.69
CA CYS A 31 17.21 -61.10 -2.99
C CYS A 31 15.77 -61.06 -2.42
N SER A 32 14.82 -60.61 -3.25
CA SER A 32 13.40 -61.09 -3.33
C SER A 32 12.36 -60.76 -2.20
N PRO A 33 11.02 -60.77 -2.50
CA PRO A 33 10.12 -59.60 -2.40
C PRO A 33 8.96 -59.67 -1.36
N GLY A 34 8.34 -58.52 -1.02
CA GLY A 34 6.94 -58.48 -0.51
C GLY A 34 6.43 -57.16 0.14
N TYR A 35 5.45 -56.51 -0.53
CA TYR A 35 4.29 -55.65 -0.13
C TYR A 35 4.20 -55.03 1.31
N SER A 36 3.62 -53.85 1.60
CA SER A 36 2.66 -52.96 0.92
C SER A 36 2.58 -51.54 1.56
N SER A 37 2.32 -50.54 0.70
CA SER A 37 1.47 -49.32 0.81
C SER A 37 1.44 -48.38 2.04
N GLU A 38 1.81 -47.12 1.72
CA GLU A 38 1.16 -45.81 2.00
C GLU A 38 0.80 -45.40 3.45
N TRP A 39 1.20 -44.19 3.87
CA TRP A 39 0.42 -42.94 3.82
C TRP A 39 1.19 -41.78 4.49
N GLY A 40 1.05 -40.56 3.95
CA GLY A 40 1.11 -39.31 4.73
C GLY A 40 2.25 -38.33 4.42
N ILE A 41 1.99 -37.38 3.51
CA ILE A 41 2.69 -36.08 3.40
C ILE A 41 1.98 -35.10 4.37
N PRO A 42 2.70 -34.15 4.99
CA PRO A 42 2.38 -32.75 4.73
C PRO A 42 3.59 -31.88 4.35
N ASP A 43 3.24 -30.90 3.54
CA ASP A 43 3.99 -29.87 2.85
C ASP A 43 4.77 -28.90 3.76
N TYR A 44 5.94 -28.47 3.31
CA TYR A 44 6.52 -27.17 3.66
C TYR A 44 7.21 -26.61 2.40
N ALA A 45 6.48 -25.79 1.65
CA ALA A 45 7.03 -24.80 0.71
C ALA A 45 7.76 -23.69 1.53
N ASP A 46 8.78 -22.97 1.09
CA ASP A 46 9.16 -22.43 -0.24
C ASP A 46 10.63 -21.91 -0.15
N HIS A 47 11.21 -21.52 -1.29
CA HIS A 47 12.50 -20.86 -1.57
C HIS A 47 13.75 -21.74 -1.83
N ASP A 48 13.98 -22.13 -3.08
CA ASP A 48 14.79 -21.34 -4.03
C ASP A 48 14.75 -22.01 -5.42
N THR A 49 14.56 -21.20 -6.45
CA THR A 49 14.50 -21.59 -7.86
C THR A 49 15.83 -21.24 -8.52
N ASP A 50 16.56 -22.25 -9.00
CA ASP A 50 17.34 -22.19 -10.24
C ASP A 50 17.67 -23.63 -10.67
N GLY A 51 17.30 -23.98 -11.90
CA GLY A 51 17.31 -25.35 -12.40
C GLY A 51 18.43 -25.66 -13.39
N ASP A 52 18.92 -26.90 -13.33
CA ASP A 52 19.56 -27.65 -14.42
C ASP A 52 19.67 -29.16 -14.09
N GLY A 53 18.59 -29.91 -14.33
CA GLY A 53 18.62 -31.37 -14.29
C GLY A 53 19.28 -31.96 -15.55
N PHE A 54 20.46 -32.55 -15.40
CA PHE A 54 21.10 -33.41 -16.40
C PHE A 54 20.32 -34.74 -16.55
N GLY A 55 19.87 -35.01 -17.78
CA GLY A 55 19.15 -36.24 -18.14
C GLY A 55 20.07 -37.41 -18.50
N GLU A 56 19.57 -38.62 -18.23
CA GLU A 56 20.12 -39.92 -18.63
C GLU A 56 20.04 -40.14 -20.16
N GLN A 57 21.11 -40.68 -20.76
CA GLN A 57 21.21 -41.53 -21.98
C GLN A 57 22.72 -41.71 -22.27
N ASP A 58 23.34 -42.84 -22.65
CA ASP A 58 22.98 -44.12 -23.26
C ASP A 58 24.06 -45.16 -22.89
N THR A 59 23.69 -46.43 -22.67
CA THR A 59 24.64 -47.56 -22.54
C THR A 59 24.75 -48.35 -23.86
N PRO A 60 25.97 -48.76 -24.30
CA PRO A 60 26.13 -49.68 -25.44
C PRO A 60 25.97 -51.15 -25.02
N THR A 61 25.10 -51.85 -25.74
CA THR A 61 24.76 -53.26 -25.60
C THR A 61 25.89 -54.21 -26.08
N GLY A 62 26.46 -55.01 -25.19
CA GLY A 62 27.30 -56.16 -25.53
C GLY A 62 27.99 -56.77 -24.31
N THR A 63 27.71 -58.04 -23.99
CA THR A 63 28.13 -58.74 -22.77
C THR A 63 29.64 -58.68 -22.50
N ALA A 64 30.07 -57.70 -21.73
CA ALA A 64 31.36 -57.59 -21.07
C ALA A 64 31.07 -57.10 -19.64
N ASP A 65 31.54 -57.84 -18.65
CA ASP A 65 31.51 -57.39 -17.26
C ASP A 65 32.61 -56.33 -17.13
N VAL A 66 32.22 -55.07 -17.24
CA VAL A 66 33.13 -53.94 -17.03
C VAL A 66 32.96 -53.50 -15.58
N LEU A 67 33.98 -53.76 -14.76
CA LEU A 67 34.06 -53.19 -13.41
C LEU A 67 34.68 -51.80 -13.54
N ASN A 68 33.87 -50.76 -13.36
CA ASN A 68 34.30 -49.38 -13.40
C ASN A 68 34.51 -48.85 -11.98
N LEU A 69 35.71 -48.37 -11.68
CA LEU A 69 36.03 -47.68 -10.43
C LEU A 69 36.40 -46.24 -10.73
N TRP A 70 35.72 -45.30 -10.07
CA TRP A 70 35.99 -43.88 -10.14
C TRP A 70 36.59 -43.42 -8.81
N TYR A 71 37.73 -42.75 -8.86
CA TYR A 71 38.38 -42.17 -7.68
C TYR A 71 38.62 -40.68 -7.94
N ARG A 72 38.19 -39.82 -7.00
CA ARG A 72 38.35 -38.36 -7.07
C ARG A 72 39.16 -37.88 -5.87
N ALA A 73 40.28 -37.21 -6.13
CA ALA A 73 41.06 -36.51 -5.12
C ALA A 73 41.61 -35.20 -5.71
N ASN A 74 41.35 -34.07 -5.05
CA ASN A 74 41.84 -32.73 -5.41
C ASN A 74 41.79 -32.42 -6.94
N ALA A 75 40.56 -32.39 -7.47
CA ALA A 75 40.18 -32.09 -8.85
C ALA A 75 40.46 -33.13 -9.96
N GLN A 76 41.42 -34.06 -9.82
CA GLN A 76 41.78 -35.02 -10.88
C GLN A 76 40.96 -36.33 -10.90
N TYR A 77 40.72 -36.89 -12.09
CA TYR A 77 40.00 -38.17 -12.29
C TYR A 77 40.94 -39.26 -12.83
N LEU A 78 41.07 -40.36 -12.10
CA LEU A 78 41.74 -41.57 -12.57
C LEU A 78 40.70 -42.59 -13.03
N TYR A 79 40.81 -43.06 -14.28
CA TYR A 79 39.92 -44.08 -14.85
C TYR A 79 40.67 -45.39 -15.08
N LEU A 80 40.18 -46.46 -14.47
CA LEU A 80 40.74 -47.81 -14.60
C LEU A 80 39.72 -48.70 -15.28
N ALA A 81 40.10 -49.30 -16.41
CA ALA A 81 39.23 -50.20 -17.16
C ALA A 81 39.91 -51.54 -17.44
N PHE A 82 39.19 -52.61 -17.11
CA PHE A 82 39.57 -53.98 -17.45
C PHE A 82 38.83 -54.44 -18.70
N GLU A 83 39.54 -54.58 -19.81
CA GLU A 83 38.98 -55.21 -21.00
C GLU A 83 39.31 -56.71 -21.04
N ARG A 84 38.35 -57.55 -20.66
CA ARG A 84 38.41 -58.99 -20.93
C ARG A 84 37.63 -59.32 -22.21
N ARG A 85 38.34 -59.50 -23.32
CA ARG A 85 37.70 -59.93 -24.58
C ARG A 85 37.52 -61.46 -24.59
N LYS A 86 36.32 -61.93 -24.95
CA LYS A 86 35.98 -63.38 -25.02
C LYS A 86 36.84 -64.18 -26.03
N SER A 87 37.61 -63.54 -26.91
CA SER A 87 38.62 -64.20 -27.76
C SER A 87 39.69 -63.21 -28.26
N GLY A 88 40.86 -63.19 -27.63
CA GLY A 88 42.03 -62.35 -27.96
C GLY A 88 42.92 -62.09 -26.73
N ASN A 89 44.16 -61.62 -26.92
CA ASN A 89 45.04 -61.26 -25.80
C ASN A 89 44.35 -60.24 -24.89
N SER A 90 44.29 -60.52 -23.59
CA SER A 90 43.72 -59.61 -22.60
C SER A 90 44.79 -58.61 -22.16
N TYR A 91 44.41 -57.35 -22.04
CA TYR A 91 45.30 -56.25 -21.70
C TYR A 91 44.87 -55.61 -20.39
N PHE A 92 45.86 -55.13 -19.64
CA PHE A 92 45.63 -54.19 -18.54
C PHE A 92 45.86 -52.77 -19.07
N SER A 93 44.88 -51.87 -18.89
CA SER A 93 44.94 -50.50 -19.41
C SER A 93 44.69 -49.46 -18.32
N PHE A 94 45.50 -48.41 -18.30
CA PHE A 94 45.37 -47.28 -17.37
C PHE A 94 45.10 -45.99 -18.15
N TYR A 95 44.12 -45.20 -17.72
CA TYR A 95 43.81 -43.87 -18.29
C TYR A 95 43.92 -42.77 -17.23
N LEU A 96 44.80 -41.79 -17.46
CA LEU A 96 44.98 -40.61 -16.62
C LEU A 96 44.47 -39.37 -17.36
N ASN A 97 43.52 -38.63 -16.78
CA ASN A 97 43.00 -37.36 -17.30
C ASN A 97 43.23 -36.22 -16.29
N THR A 98 43.85 -35.13 -16.72
CA THR A 98 44.22 -33.99 -15.85
C THR A 98 43.30 -32.78 -16.10
N ASP A 99 42.34 -32.60 -15.19
CA ASP A 99 41.48 -31.46 -14.79
C ASP A 99 40.65 -30.60 -15.76
N CYS A 100 39.41 -30.31 -15.30
CA CYS A 100 38.66 -29.06 -15.50
C CYS A 100 37.87 -28.73 -14.21
N ASP A 101 38.29 -27.71 -13.45
CA ASP A 101 37.51 -27.06 -12.37
C ASP A 101 36.86 -25.77 -12.92
N PRO A 102 35.53 -25.59 -12.88
CA PRO A 102 34.89 -24.41 -13.46
C PRO A 102 34.91 -23.14 -12.58
N ALA A 103 35.40 -23.17 -11.33
CA ALA A 103 35.10 -22.09 -10.37
C ALA A 103 36.20 -21.02 -10.14
N THR A 104 37.43 -21.20 -10.64
CA THR A 104 38.48 -20.17 -10.48
C THR A 104 39.36 -20.10 -11.72
N GLY A 105 39.02 -19.20 -12.65
CA GLY A 105 39.78 -18.96 -13.87
C GLY A 105 41.17 -18.35 -13.61
N ASP A 106 42.10 -19.15 -13.07
CA ASP A 106 43.49 -18.76 -12.91
C ASP A 106 44.43 -19.70 -13.68
N THR A 107 45.02 -19.14 -14.74
CA THR A 107 46.00 -19.79 -15.61
C THR A 107 47.37 -19.82 -14.93
N ALA A 108 47.64 -20.86 -14.15
CA ALA A 108 49.00 -21.15 -13.70
C ALA A 108 49.76 -21.93 -14.80
N ASN A 109 50.30 -21.17 -15.76
CA ASN A 109 51.42 -21.60 -16.59
C ASN A 109 52.64 -21.91 -15.70
N GLY A 110 52.77 -23.16 -15.29
CA GLY A 110 53.94 -23.69 -14.60
C GLY A 110 53.94 -25.19 -14.76
N GLY A 111 54.58 -25.67 -15.84
CA GLY A 111 54.68 -27.09 -16.15
C GLY A 111 55.32 -27.85 -14.99
N THR A 112 54.51 -28.60 -14.25
CA THR A 112 54.97 -29.63 -13.33
C THR A 112 55.24 -30.88 -14.15
N ASP A 113 56.52 -31.23 -14.30
CA ASP A 113 56.92 -32.52 -14.85
C ASP A 113 56.33 -33.65 -14.00
N MET A 114 55.38 -34.42 -14.54
CA MET A 114 54.96 -35.69 -13.93
C MET A 114 56.00 -36.75 -14.29
N ALA A 115 56.78 -37.19 -13.29
CA ALA A 115 57.59 -38.38 -13.40
C ALA A 115 56.78 -39.60 -12.89
N ILE A 116 56.50 -40.57 -13.76
CA ILE A 116 55.86 -41.84 -13.37
C ILE A 116 56.96 -42.91 -13.31
N ALA A 117 57.28 -43.42 -12.12
CA ALA A 117 58.28 -44.47 -11.95
C ALA A 117 57.61 -45.84 -11.71
N PHE A 118 57.94 -46.85 -12.51
CA PHE A 118 57.48 -48.23 -12.29
C PHE A 118 58.57 -49.02 -11.54
N ASP A 119 58.29 -49.49 -10.32
CA ASP A 119 59.24 -50.23 -9.49
C ASP A 119 58.75 -51.66 -9.20
N ILE A 120 59.26 -52.65 -9.93
CA ILE A 120 58.90 -54.07 -9.75
C ILE A 120 59.94 -54.74 -8.84
N ARG A 121 59.55 -55.18 -7.63
CA ARG A 121 60.45 -55.82 -6.65
C ARG A 121 60.00 -57.23 -6.26
N PRO A 122 60.91 -58.22 -6.14
CA PRO A 122 60.69 -59.44 -5.35
C PRO A 122 61.13 -59.24 -3.88
N GLY A 123 60.47 -59.88 -2.91
CA GLY A 123 60.59 -59.59 -1.49
C GLY A 123 61.95 -59.95 -0.85
N SER A 124 62.45 -59.02 -0.02
CA SER A 124 63.51 -59.16 1.02
C SER A 124 65.00 -58.98 0.68
N ASP A 125 65.40 -57.95 -0.09
CA ASP A 125 66.73 -57.30 0.03
C ASP A 125 66.70 -55.82 -0.47
N PRO A 126 67.63 -54.91 -0.11
CA PRO A 126 67.50 -53.48 -0.32
C PRO A 126 67.97 -52.99 -1.71
N MET A 127 67.20 -52.05 -2.27
CA MET A 127 67.49 -51.11 -3.37
C MET A 127 68.07 -51.68 -4.69
N ILE A 128 67.20 -51.80 -5.70
CA ILE A 128 67.54 -51.50 -7.10
C ILE A 128 66.46 -50.57 -7.66
N THR A 129 66.65 -49.26 -7.58
CA THR A 129 65.81 -48.26 -8.26
C THR A 129 66.04 -48.32 -9.76
N ASN A 130 65.05 -48.76 -10.54
CA ASN A 130 64.99 -48.53 -11.98
C ASN A 130 63.98 -47.41 -12.25
N ASN A 131 64.43 -46.15 -12.23
CA ASN A 131 63.58 -45.02 -12.62
C ASN A 131 63.43 -45.00 -14.15
N LEU A 132 62.24 -45.33 -14.66
CA LEU A 132 61.83 -44.97 -16.02
C LEU A 132 61.26 -43.55 -15.99
N ILE A 133 62.05 -42.55 -16.39
CA ILE A 133 61.59 -41.16 -16.46
C ILE A 133 61.21 -40.88 -17.92
N TYR A 134 59.90 -40.74 -18.21
CA TYR A 134 59.44 -40.20 -19.48
C TYR A 134 59.33 -38.68 -19.37
N THR A 135 60.32 -37.95 -19.87
CA THR A 135 60.20 -36.51 -20.12
C THR A 135 59.57 -36.28 -21.48
N TRP A 136 58.69 -35.28 -21.58
CA TRP A 136 58.19 -34.79 -22.86
C TRP A 136 59.32 -34.05 -23.59
N ASN A 137 60.22 -34.82 -24.21
CA ASN A 137 61.06 -34.50 -25.37
C ASN A 137 62.07 -35.64 -25.57
N GLY A 138 61.84 -36.47 -26.59
CA GLY A 138 62.42 -37.79 -26.73
C GLY A 138 63.94 -37.92 -26.61
N VAL A 139 64.36 -38.88 -25.78
CA VAL A 139 65.58 -39.70 -25.91
C VAL A 139 65.31 -41.05 -25.21
N ASP A 140 65.53 -42.16 -25.93
CA ASP A 140 65.38 -43.54 -25.43
C ASP A 140 66.42 -43.88 -24.35
N TYR A 141 65.99 -44.56 -23.27
CA TYR A 141 66.88 -45.24 -22.32
C TYR A 141 66.36 -46.65 -22.00
N GLN A 142 67.26 -47.64 -22.10
CA GLN A 142 66.98 -49.06 -21.92
C GLN A 142 66.90 -49.43 -20.43
N SER A 143 65.79 -50.06 -20.02
CA SER A 143 65.81 -51.01 -18.90
C SER A 143 65.66 -52.43 -19.45
N THR A 144 66.35 -53.37 -18.82
CA THR A 144 66.52 -54.74 -19.25
C THR A 144 65.22 -55.54 -19.17
N GLY A 145 64.64 -55.90 -20.32
CA GLY A 145 64.09 -57.24 -20.53
C GLY A 145 62.59 -57.45 -20.75
N ARG A 146 61.71 -56.43 -20.71
CA ARG A 146 60.24 -56.59 -20.94
C ARG A 146 59.64 -55.39 -21.69
N THR A 147 58.64 -55.64 -22.56
CA THR A 147 58.11 -54.66 -23.54
C THR A 147 56.75 -54.10 -23.12
N PHE A 148 56.58 -52.77 -23.10
CA PHE A 148 55.32 -52.08 -22.77
C PHE A 148 54.85 -51.20 -23.95
N GLU A 149 53.53 -51.09 -24.19
CA GLU A 149 52.95 -50.16 -25.17
C GLU A 149 52.33 -48.93 -24.47
N ALA A 150 52.70 -47.72 -24.90
CA ALA A 150 52.13 -46.47 -24.40
C ALA A 150 51.59 -45.62 -25.55
N LYS A 151 50.44 -44.98 -25.35
CA LYS A 151 49.75 -44.11 -26.32
C LYS A 151 49.28 -42.84 -25.64
N VAL A 152 49.45 -41.69 -26.30
CA VAL A 152 48.99 -40.38 -25.81
C VAL A 152 47.91 -39.86 -26.76
N GLY A 153 46.79 -39.41 -26.23
CA GLY A 153 45.65 -38.91 -27.01
C GLY A 153 45.05 -37.63 -26.41
N MET A 154 44.28 -36.92 -27.22
CA MET A 154 43.52 -35.72 -26.82
C MET A 154 42.05 -35.96 -27.22
N GLU A 155 41.11 -35.78 -26.31
CA GLU A 155 39.67 -35.86 -26.57
C GLU A 155 38.97 -34.61 -26.01
N SER A 156 37.95 -34.10 -26.70
CA SER A 156 37.36 -32.78 -26.44
C SER A 156 36.18 -32.84 -25.48
N CYS A 157 36.24 -32.03 -24.41
CA CYS A 157 35.08 -31.55 -23.67
C CYS A 157 34.82 -30.09 -24.09
N ASP A 158 33.56 -29.71 -24.32
CA ASP A 158 33.07 -28.37 -24.74
C ASP A 158 34.09 -27.21 -24.81
N GLY A 159 34.89 -27.20 -25.89
CA GLY A 159 35.66 -26.03 -26.32
C GLY A 159 37.08 -25.84 -25.76
N ASP A 160 37.53 -26.60 -24.76
CA ASP A 160 38.94 -26.58 -24.29
C ASP A 160 39.50 -28.01 -24.03
N LEU A 161 40.75 -28.24 -24.43
CA LEU A 161 41.34 -29.58 -24.68
C LEU A 161 41.92 -30.27 -23.42
N GLY A 162 41.27 -31.34 -22.94
CA GLY A 162 41.85 -32.28 -21.96
C GLY A 162 42.80 -33.32 -22.59
N LYS A 163 43.90 -33.67 -21.92
CA LYS A 163 44.89 -34.66 -22.39
C LYS A 163 44.73 -35.99 -21.64
N PHE A 164 44.85 -37.11 -22.34
CA PHE A 164 44.89 -38.43 -21.70
C PHE A 164 46.12 -39.27 -22.09
N PHE A 165 46.60 -40.07 -21.15
CA PHE A 165 47.66 -41.06 -21.34
C PHE A 165 47.08 -42.47 -21.19
N GLU A 166 47.35 -43.34 -22.16
CA GLU A 166 46.96 -44.76 -22.15
C GLU A 166 48.21 -45.64 -22.13
N PHE A 167 48.32 -46.53 -21.14
CA PHE A 167 49.38 -47.56 -21.09
C PHE A 167 48.75 -48.94 -21.18
N ARG A 168 49.31 -49.83 -22.01
CA ARG A 168 48.85 -51.22 -22.18
C ARG A 168 49.95 -52.22 -21.84
N ILE A 169 49.65 -53.13 -20.91
CA ILE A 169 50.51 -54.25 -20.53
C ILE A 169 49.83 -55.57 -20.94
N PRO A 170 50.50 -56.45 -21.72
CA PRO A 170 49.98 -57.78 -22.02
C PRO A 170 49.98 -58.65 -20.76
N MET A 171 48.85 -59.30 -20.44
CA MET A 171 48.73 -60.14 -19.24
C MET A 171 49.79 -61.26 -19.16
N SER A 172 50.27 -61.78 -20.30
CA SER A 172 51.28 -62.85 -20.33
C SER A 172 52.65 -62.44 -19.79
N GLU A 173 53.01 -61.16 -19.82
CA GLU A 173 54.28 -60.68 -19.26
C GLU A 173 54.23 -60.50 -17.73
N ILE A 174 53.04 -60.48 -17.13
CA ILE A 174 52.85 -60.41 -15.67
C ILE A 174 53.13 -61.78 -15.03
N PHE A 175 52.83 -62.89 -15.72
CA PHE A 175 52.94 -64.27 -15.18
C PHE A 175 54.36 -64.86 -15.10
N ALA A 176 55.40 -64.19 -15.62
CA ALA A 176 56.75 -64.75 -15.70
C ALA A 176 57.67 -64.38 -14.51
N VAL A 177 57.14 -64.16 -13.29
CA VAL A 177 57.91 -63.72 -12.10
C VAL A 177 57.67 -64.66 -10.90
N CYS A 178 57.57 -65.97 -11.13
CA CYS A 178 57.53 -66.96 -10.05
C CYS A 178 58.49 -68.12 -10.36
N ASP A 179 59.32 -68.51 -9.39
CA ASP A 179 60.18 -69.71 -9.45
C ASP A 179 59.39 -70.95 -8.97
N ASP A 180 59.91 -72.15 -9.23
CA ASP A 180 59.31 -73.49 -9.08
C ASP A 180 58.86 -73.87 -7.64
N THR A 181 58.87 -72.94 -6.68
CA THR A 181 58.34 -73.08 -5.32
C THR A 181 57.05 -72.30 -5.05
N ASN A 182 56.41 -71.71 -6.08
CA ASN A 182 55.09 -71.07 -5.98
C ASN A 182 54.98 -69.91 -4.96
N SER A 183 56.10 -69.24 -4.66
CA SER A 183 56.11 -67.94 -3.96
C SER A 183 56.13 -66.81 -4.99
N CYS A 184 54.97 -66.27 -5.35
CA CYS A 184 54.87 -65.08 -6.18
C CYS A 184 54.80 -63.84 -5.26
N ASP A 185 55.93 -63.18 -4.99
CA ASP A 185 55.93 -61.90 -4.27
C ASP A 185 55.40 -60.76 -5.16
N SER A 186 54.74 -59.79 -4.51
CA SER A 186 53.90 -58.75 -5.10
C SER A 186 54.56 -57.85 -6.16
N ILE A 187 53.80 -57.47 -7.20
CA ILE A 187 54.18 -56.36 -8.10
C ILE A 187 53.65 -55.06 -7.52
N SER A 188 54.51 -54.09 -7.22
CA SER A 188 54.13 -52.74 -6.76
C SER A 188 54.26 -51.70 -7.89
N ILE A 189 53.37 -50.71 -7.96
CA ILE A 189 53.43 -49.56 -8.87
C ILE A 189 53.28 -48.30 -8.00
N ASN A 190 54.27 -47.39 -8.04
CA ASN A 190 54.27 -46.16 -7.24
C ASN A 190 54.16 -44.93 -8.15
N LEU A 191 53.18 -44.07 -7.91
CA LEU A 191 53.03 -42.78 -8.57
C LEU A 191 53.46 -41.68 -7.59
N ALA A 192 54.57 -40.98 -7.87
CA ALA A 192 55.10 -39.93 -6.99
C ALA A 192 55.29 -38.60 -7.74
N SER A 193 54.83 -37.49 -7.17
CA SER A 193 55.14 -36.13 -7.66
C SER A 193 56.26 -35.51 -6.83
N ALA A 194 57.40 -35.18 -7.41
CA ALA A 194 58.52 -34.56 -6.70
C ALA A 194 58.68 -33.06 -7.04
N LEU A 195 58.49 -32.17 -6.07
CA LEU A 195 58.96 -30.77 -6.14
C LEU A 195 60.42 -30.70 -5.64
N ALA A 196 61.34 -30.36 -6.53
CA ALA A 196 62.77 -30.37 -6.23
C ALA A 196 63.26 -29.09 -5.50
N GLY A 197 63.72 -29.26 -4.26
CA GLY A 197 64.94 -28.62 -3.74
C GLY A 197 64.82 -27.36 -2.88
N GLY A 198 65.27 -27.44 -1.61
CA GLY A 198 65.87 -26.29 -0.91
C GLY A 198 65.80 -26.24 0.63
N SER A 199 66.80 -26.82 1.32
CA SER A 199 67.37 -26.39 2.63
C SER A 199 66.46 -26.27 3.90
N PRO A 200 67.02 -26.18 5.14
CA PRO A 200 66.60 -26.99 6.29
C PRO A 200 65.77 -26.24 7.34
N ASN A 201 65.08 -26.99 8.21
CA ASN A 201 64.31 -26.54 9.38
C ASN A 201 63.04 -25.70 9.10
N SER A 202 61.91 -26.38 8.89
CA SER A 202 60.62 -25.99 9.47
C SER A 202 59.64 -27.17 9.35
N LYS A 203 58.75 -27.31 10.36
CA LYS A 203 57.75 -28.39 10.46
C LYS A 203 56.70 -28.21 9.37
N HIS A 204 56.64 -29.14 8.41
CA HIS A 204 55.47 -29.66 7.65
C HIS A 204 56.02 -30.40 6.41
N LYS A 205 55.99 -31.74 6.43
CA LYS A 205 56.37 -32.60 5.31
C LYS A 205 55.38 -33.77 5.25
N ASP A 206 54.25 -33.53 4.61
CA ASP A 206 53.31 -34.59 4.24
C ASP A 206 53.63 -34.96 2.78
N ASP A 207 54.48 -35.99 2.60
CA ASP A 207 54.68 -36.65 1.31
C ASP A 207 53.41 -37.46 0.99
N PHE A 208 52.75 -37.16 -0.13
CA PHE A 208 51.64 -37.96 -0.67
C PHE A 208 52.22 -39.10 -1.54
N ASP A 209 52.47 -40.26 -0.93
CA ASP A 209 52.81 -41.51 -1.64
C ASP A 209 51.56 -42.41 -1.75
N PHE A 210 51.18 -42.82 -2.97
CA PHE A 210 50.11 -43.79 -3.23
C PHE A 210 50.67 -45.08 -3.86
N PRO A 211 51.00 -46.11 -3.06
CA PRO A 211 51.43 -47.42 -3.58
C PRO A 211 50.24 -48.29 -4.01
N LEU A 212 50.30 -48.85 -5.22
CA LEU A 212 49.38 -49.89 -5.71
C LEU A 212 50.11 -51.23 -5.83
N SER A 213 49.57 -52.36 -5.33
CA SER A 213 50.23 -53.67 -5.40
C SER A 213 49.31 -54.83 -5.86
N LEU A 214 49.86 -55.83 -6.57
CA LEU A 214 49.19 -57.07 -7.04
C LEU A 214 49.87 -58.35 -6.47
N GLY A 215 49.10 -59.36 -6.02
CA GLY A 215 49.58 -60.69 -5.57
C GLY A 215 48.85 -61.90 -6.21
N ILE A 216 49.44 -63.12 -6.14
CA ILE A 216 48.87 -64.41 -6.67
C ILE A 216 48.77 -65.43 -5.51
N ASN A 217 47.69 -66.22 -5.46
CA ASN A 217 47.28 -67.05 -4.30
C ASN A 217 47.54 -68.58 -4.42
N SER A 218 47.65 -69.32 -3.29
CA SER A 218 47.89 -70.79 -3.20
C SER A 218 46.75 -71.59 -2.51
N SER A 219 46.67 -72.92 -2.71
CA SER A 219 45.56 -73.80 -2.23
C SER A 219 45.49 -74.00 -0.70
N PRO A 220 44.31 -74.27 -0.10
CA PRO A 220 44.12 -74.43 1.35
C PRO A 220 44.66 -75.76 1.90
N THR A 221 44.74 -75.92 3.24
CA THR A 221 45.14 -77.15 3.95
C THR A 221 44.04 -77.60 4.94
N ALA A 222 43.53 -78.82 4.81
CA ALA A 222 42.46 -79.39 5.65
C ALA A 222 42.98 -80.01 6.96
N ALA A 223 42.24 -79.85 8.07
CA ALA A 223 42.52 -80.48 9.37
C ALA A 223 41.21 -80.87 10.09
N ILE A 224 41.21 -82.02 10.78
CA ILE A 224 40.09 -82.52 11.60
C ILE A 224 40.53 -82.61 13.07
N GLU A 225 39.71 -82.09 13.98
CA GLU A 225 39.81 -82.28 15.43
C GLU A 225 38.53 -82.94 15.96
N ALA A 226 38.65 -84.11 16.60
CA ALA A 226 37.57 -84.86 17.24
C ALA A 226 38.17 -85.88 18.24
N ASP A 227 37.36 -86.39 19.17
CA ASP A 227 37.78 -87.44 20.10
C ASP A 227 37.95 -88.79 19.39
N ASP A 228 39.01 -89.53 19.74
CA ASP A 228 39.30 -90.85 19.14
C ASP A 228 38.31 -91.95 19.59
N THR A 229 37.58 -91.77 20.70
CA THR A 229 36.63 -92.76 21.26
C THR A 229 35.43 -92.08 21.91
N VAL A 230 34.21 -92.57 21.61
CA VAL A 230 32.93 -91.98 22.03
C VAL A 230 31.93 -93.06 22.47
N CYS A 231 30.86 -92.68 23.18
CA CYS A 231 29.82 -93.62 23.61
C CYS A 231 28.70 -93.73 22.57
N ALA A 232 28.16 -94.94 22.38
CA ALA A 232 27.03 -95.18 21.48
C ALA A 232 25.83 -94.31 21.89
N GLY A 233 25.21 -93.66 20.91
CA GLY A 233 24.07 -92.76 21.14
C GLY A 233 24.44 -91.35 21.65
N THR A 234 25.74 -91.03 21.80
CA THR A 234 26.18 -89.66 22.11
C THR A 234 26.47 -88.86 20.84
N THR A 235 26.21 -87.55 20.89
CA THR A 235 26.50 -86.61 19.80
C THR A 235 27.98 -86.27 19.81
N VAL A 236 28.65 -86.55 18.69
CA VAL A 236 30.06 -86.24 18.44
C VAL A 236 30.12 -85.01 17.55
N VAL A 237 30.90 -84.00 17.96
CA VAL A 237 31.18 -82.82 17.14
C VAL A 237 32.55 -83.02 16.49
N PHE A 238 32.59 -82.97 15.16
CA PHE A 238 33.86 -82.94 14.42
C PHE A 238 34.19 -81.51 14.11
N ASP A 239 35.44 -81.08 14.29
CA ASP A 239 35.86 -79.71 14.04
C ASP A 239 36.88 -79.61 12.91
N GLY A 240 36.48 -78.93 11.83
CA GLY A 240 37.30 -78.60 10.69
C GLY A 240 37.99 -77.23 10.78
N SER A 241 37.72 -76.44 11.82
CA SER A 241 38.11 -75.03 11.94
C SER A 241 39.62 -74.77 11.89
N ASN A 242 40.42 -75.75 12.30
CA ASN A 242 41.88 -75.70 12.19
C ASN A 242 42.40 -75.84 10.75
N SER A 243 41.52 -76.03 9.77
CA SER A 243 41.89 -75.95 8.36
C SER A 243 42.35 -74.53 8.03
N THR A 244 43.49 -74.40 7.36
CA THR A 244 44.13 -73.11 7.11
C THR A 244 44.16 -72.76 5.64
N TYR A 245 44.24 -71.47 5.37
CA TYR A 245 44.46 -70.89 4.05
C TYR A 245 45.69 -69.96 4.14
N PHE A 246 46.45 -69.84 3.04
CA PHE A 246 47.72 -69.10 3.04
C PHE A 246 47.51 -67.63 2.68
N ASP A 247 47.52 -66.75 3.68
CA ASP A 247 47.58 -65.29 3.51
C ASP A 247 49.02 -64.88 3.17
N GLY A 248 49.24 -64.35 1.96
CA GLY A 248 50.54 -63.92 1.47
C GLY A 248 51.07 -62.72 2.25
N GLY A 249 51.79 -62.98 3.34
CA GLY A 249 52.17 -61.96 4.32
C GLY A 249 52.94 -60.75 3.77
N ARG A 250 52.32 -59.56 3.80
CA ARG A 250 52.82 -58.26 4.31
C ARG A 250 51.93 -57.09 3.83
N TYR A 251 50.85 -56.79 4.56
CA TYR A 251 50.25 -55.44 4.63
C TYR A 251 49.90 -55.13 6.08
N THR A 252 50.68 -54.25 6.72
CA THR A 252 50.30 -53.59 7.98
C THR A 252 49.74 -52.23 7.63
N ALA A 253 48.45 -52.16 7.37
CA ALA A 253 47.66 -50.94 7.44
C ALA A 253 46.46 -51.26 8.35
N GLU A 254 46.37 -50.58 9.48
CA GLU A 254 45.23 -50.70 10.40
C GLU A 254 43.96 -50.31 9.62
N ASN A 255 43.10 -51.29 9.38
CA ASN A 255 41.76 -51.21 8.76
C ASN A 255 41.67 -51.42 7.23
N ALA A 256 42.06 -52.61 6.76
CA ALA A 256 41.46 -53.23 5.56
C ALA A 256 40.44 -54.31 6.00
N PRO A 257 39.33 -54.56 5.27
CA PRO A 257 38.32 -55.55 5.68
C PRO A 257 38.79 -56.99 5.36
N ASP A 258 38.87 -57.84 6.39
CA ASP A 258 39.34 -59.25 6.38
C ASP A 258 38.51 -60.25 5.53
N PHE A 259 37.62 -59.81 4.63
CA PHE A 259 36.54 -60.67 4.12
C PHE A 259 36.81 -61.42 2.81
N MET A 260 38.05 -61.53 2.32
CA MET A 260 38.33 -62.30 1.09
C MET A 260 39.44 -63.37 1.19
N ASP A 261 39.86 -63.73 2.40
CA ASP A 261 40.92 -64.72 2.65
C ASP A 261 40.47 -65.80 3.63
N SER A 262 39.46 -66.60 3.23
CA SER A 262 38.90 -67.67 4.08
C SER A 262 38.49 -68.92 3.31
N ILE A 263 38.46 -70.05 4.02
CA ILE A 263 37.85 -71.30 3.56
C ILE A 263 36.33 -71.10 3.47
N VAL A 264 35.73 -71.39 2.32
CA VAL A 264 34.30 -71.14 2.07
C VAL A 264 33.44 -72.39 2.11
N SER A 265 34.03 -73.59 2.03
CA SER A 265 33.26 -74.80 2.28
C SER A 265 34.05 -75.88 3.00
N TYR A 266 33.35 -76.58 3.88
CA TYR A 266 33.78 -77.78 4.58
C TYR A 266 32.78 -78.86 4.24
N GLU A 267 33.23 -79.95 3.65
CA GLU A 267 32.41 -81.09 3.24
C GLU A 267 32.95 -82.34 3.92
N TRP A 268 32.08 -83.19 4.46
CA TRP A 268 32.46 -84.35 5.28
C TRP A 268 31.86 -85.65 4.73
N ASP A 269 32.63 -86.72 4.84
CA ASP A 269 32.26 -88.10 4.52
C ASP A 269 32.43 -88.94 5.79
N MET A 270 31.33 -89.45 6.34
CA MET A 270 31.30 -90.00 7.71
C MET A 270 31.50 -91.51 7.75
N ASN A 271 31.69 -92.14 6.60
CA ASN A 271 31.98 -93.57 6.49
C ASN A 271 33.02 -93.86 5.41
N TYR A 272 33.96 -92.92 5.25
CA TYR A 272 34.94 -92.90 4.17
C TYR A 272 35.69 -94.22 4.06
N ASP A 273 35.41 -94.95 2.97
CA ASP A 273 35.91 -96.30 2.74
C ASP A 273 37.27 -96.33 2.01
N GLY A 274 37.85 -95.16 1.75
CA GLY A 274 39.08 -94.97 0.99
C GLY A 274 38.90 -94.88 -0.53
N SER A 275 37.67 -94.71 -1.03
CA SER A 275 37.33 -94.55 -2.46
C SER A 275 36.90 -93.10 -2.84
N GLU A 276 35.98 -92.91 -3.79
CA GLU A 276 35.54 -91.54 -4.18
C GLU A 276 34.84 -90.85 -3.01
N PHE A 277 35.22 -89.59 -2.71
CA PHE A 277 34.63 -88.80 -1.63
C PHE A 277 33.13 -88.59 -1.84
N THR A 278 32.32 -89.06 -0.89
CA THR A 278 30.86 -88.86 -0.87
C THR A 278 30.48 -87.88 0.21
N ARG A 279 29.88 -86.76 -0.19
CA ARG A 279 29.47 -85.71 0.75
C ARG A 279 28.24 -86.13 1.54
N ASP A 280 28.46 -86.54 2.78
CA ASP A 280 27.41 -86.83 3.77
C ASP A 280 26.96 -85.56 4.50
N HIS A 281 27.91 -84.71 4.91
CA HIS A 281 27.64 -83.48 5.67
C HIS A 281 28.43 -82.27 5.16
N THR A 282 27.99 -81.07 5.56
CA THR A 282 28.64 -79.79 5.22
C THR A 282 28.67 -78.86 6.43
N GLY A 283 29.67 -77.99 6.49
CA GLY A 283 29.85 -77.02 7.58
C GLY A 283 31.13 -77.31 8.37
N MET A 284 31.65 -76.28 9.05
CA MET A 284 32.94 -76.36 9.73
C MET A 284 32.92 -77.32 10.93
N GLN A 285 31.77 -77.43 11.61
CA GLN A 285 31.60 -78.29 12.78
C GLN A 285 30.30 -79.13 12.71
N PRO A 286 30.26 -80.24 11.96
CA PRO A 286 29.07 -81.10 11.95
C PRO A 286 28.96 -81.93 13.23
N GLU A 287 27.72 -82.14 13.69
CA GLU A 287 27.38 -82.98 14.83
C GLU A 287 26.74 -84.29 14.36
N MET A 288 27.19 -85.44 14.89
CA MET A 288 26.71 -86.77 14.49
C MET A 288 26.57 -87.73 15.66
N VAL A 289 25.56 -88.60 15.61
CA VAL A 289 25.34 -89.66 16.61
C VAL A 289 25.65 -91.02 15.99
N PHE A 290 26.48 -91.81 16.67
CA PHE A 290 26.80 -93.18 16.27
C PHE A 290 26.11 -94.18 17.20
N GLU A 291 25.08 -94.86 16.69
CA GLU A 291 24.26 -95.80 17.47
C GLU A 291 24.88 -97.20 17.58
N ASN A 292 25.73 -97.58 16.63
CA ASN A 292 26.34 -98.90 16.58
C ASN A 292 27.76 -98.85 17.13
N THR A 293 28.08 -99.74 18.07
CA THR A 293 29.44 -99.90 18.61
C THR A 293 30.40 -100.46 17.56
N GLY A 294 31.61 -99.90 17.43
CA GLY A 294 32.61 -100.32 16.43
C GLY A 294 33.61 -99.21 16.06
N GLU A 295 34.50 -99.48 15.09
CA GLU A 295 35.44 -98.49 14.52
C GLU A 295 34.97 -98.03 13.13
N THR A 296 35.06 -96.73 12.83
CA THR A 296 34.72 -96.12 11.52
C THR A 296 35.70 -95.00 11.13
N VAL A 297 35.87 -94.72 9.83
CA VAL A 297 36.78 -93.67 9.32
C VAL A 297 35.96 -92.50 8.76
N ILE A 298 36.39 -91.28 9.07
CA ILE A 298 35.77 -90.01 8.70
C ILE A 298 36.74 -89.23 7.80
N ALA A 299 36.24 -88.50 6.80
CA ALA A 299 37.04 -87.61 5.95
C ALA A 299 36.44 -86.20 5.83
N LEU A 300 37.31 -85.20 5.69
CA LEU A 300 36.98 -83.77 5.50
C LEU A 300 37.66 -83.24 4.25
N GLN A 301 36.88 -82.61 3.38
CA GLN A 301 37.33 -81.84 2.23
C GLN A 301 37.02 -80.35 2.44
N VAL A 302 38.03 -79.48 2.30
CA VAL A 302 37.85 -78.01 2.42
C VAL A 302 38.09 -77.31 1.09
N THR A 303 37.33 -76.25 0.81
CA THR A 303 37.46 -75.41 -0.39
C THR A 303 37.61 -73.94 -0.01
N ASP A 304 38.57 -73.22 -0.61
CA ASP A 304 38.75 -71.78 -0.38
C ASP A 304 37.81 -70.91 -1.23
N ALA A 305 37.73 -69.61 -0.92
CA ALA A 305 36.91 -68.63 -1.65
C ALA A 305 37.20 -68.55 -3.16
N PHE A 306 38.30 -69.16 -3.62
CA PHE A 306 38.75 -69.18 -5.00
C PHE A 306 38.50 -70.53 -5.70
N GLY A 307 38.02 -71.54 -4.98
CA GLY A 307 37.65 -72.86 -5.50
C GLY A 307 38.75 -73.92 -5.48
N CYS A 308 39.86 -73.72 -4.76
CA CYS A 308 40.89 -74.76 -4.54
C CYS A 308 40.51 -75.68 -3.38
N ILE A 309 40.86 -76.98 -3.45
CA ILE A 309 40.44 -77.99 -2.47
C ILE A 309 41.60 -78.76 -1.82
N ASP A 310 41.40 -79.24 -0.59
CA ASP A 310 42.27 -80.22 0.12
C ASP A 310 41.44 -81.25 0.93
N LEU A 311 41.99 -82.45 1.22
CA LEU A 311 41.29 -83.59 1.85
C LEU A 311 42.12 -84.27 2.96
N VAL A 312 41.51 -84.54 4.14
CA VAL A 312 42.12 -85.24 5.29
C VAL A 312 41.16 -86.28 5.91
N THR A 313 41.66 -87.26 6.69
CA THR A 313 40.86 -88.35 7.31
C THR A 313 41.17 -88.61 8.80
N HIS A 314 40.21 -89.11 9.58
CA HIS A 314 40.28 -89.42 11.04
C HIS A 314 39.59 -90.77 11.38
N LEU A 315 40.04 -91.52 12.40
CA LEU A 315 39.49 -92.84 12.80
C LEU A 315 38.78 -92.75 14.15
N LEU A 316 37.51 -93.15 14.25
CA LEU A 316 36.65 -93.05 15.44
C LEU A 316 36.23 -94.43 15.99
N LYS A 317 36.26 -94.63 17.31
CA LYS A 317 35.78 -95.84 18.02
C LYS A 317 34.55 -95.58 18.91
N VAL A 318 33.53 -96.47 18.90
CA VAL A 318 32.25 -96.31 19.63
C VAL A 318 32.01 -97.45 20.65
N GLU A 319 31.78 -97.15 21.94
CA GLU A 319 31.60 -98.12 23.08
C GLU A 319 30.18 -98.07 23.74
N SER A 320 29.77 -99.08 24.53
CA SER A 320 28.45 -99.16 25.22
C SER A 320 28.51 -98.79 26.71
N SER A 321 27.41 -98.26 27.28
CA SER A 321 27.28 -97.86 28.70
C SER A 321 26.53 -98.88 29.57
N PRO A 322 26.66 -98.87 30.93
CA PRO A 322 25.81 -99.68 31.82
C PRO A 322 24.33 -99.25 31.72
N THR A 323 23.42 -100.03 32.32
CA THR A 323 21.98 -99.73 32.42
C THR A 323 21.61 -99.56 33.88
N ALA A 324 21.14 -98.37 34.26
CA ALA A 324 20.60 -98.09 35.59
C ALA A 324 19.09 -98.34 35.60
N LEU A 325 18.57 -99.01 36.64
CA LEU A 325 17.14 -99.25 36.89
C LEU A 325 16.91 -99.40 38.39
N PHE A 326 15.76 -98.93 38.88
CA PHE A 326 15.30 -99.17 40.24
C PHE A 326 13.78 -99.19 40.37
N ASP A 327 13.29 -99.80 41.44
CA ASP A 327 11.91 -99.78 41.90
C ASP A 327 11.78 -98.99 43.22
N VAL A 328 10.59 -98.42 43.47
CA VAL A 328 10.25 -97.65 44.67
C VAL A 328 9.01 -98.23 45.35
N THR A 329 9.04 -98.34 46.67
CA THR A 329 7.88 -98.72 47.50
C THR A 329 7.75 -97.78 48.70
N GLN A 330 6.54 -97.36 49.05
CA GLN A 330 6.30 -96.57 50.28
C GLN A 330 6.27 -97.50 51.51
N ASP A 331 6.76 -97.01 52.65
CA ASP A 331 6.72 -97.70 53.93
C ASP A 331 5.28 -97.76 54.46
N ALA A 332 4.91 -98.89 55.07
CA ALA A 332 3.55 -99.10 55.57
C ALA A 332 3.30 -98.42 56.92
N ASP A 333 4.35 -98.09 57.68
CA ASP A 333 4.23 -97.43 58.99
C ASP A 333 4.22 -95.90 58.86
N CYS A 334 4.81 -95.34 57.81
CA CYS A 334 4.59 -93.95 57.39
C CYS A 334 4.88 -93.76 55.89
N SER A 335 3.85 -93.33 55.15
CA SER A 335 3.83 -93.13 53.70
C SER A 335 4.83 -92.10 53.19
N LEU A 336 5.34 -91.20 54.04
CA LEU A 336 6.42 -90.24 53.72
C LEU A 336 7.81 -90.90 53.60
N MET A 337 7.97 -92.13 54.08
CA MET A 337 9.20 -92.91 53.94
C MET A 337 9.10 -93.85 52.73
N ILE A 338 10.11 -93.83 51.86
CA ILE A 338 10.21 -94.71 50.70
C ILE A 338 11.44 -95.61 50.76
N ASN A 339 11.31 -96.81 50.21
CA ASN A 339 12.35 -97.81 50.04
C ASN A 339 12.66 -97.98 48.54
N LEU A 340 13.94 -97.96 48.20
CA LEU A 340 14.50 -97.98 46.85
C LEU A 340 15.29 -99.27 46.62
N ASP A 341 15.11 -99.90 45.46
CA ASP A 341 15.82 -101.14 45.08
C ASP A 341 16.34 -101.05 43.63
N ALA A 342 17.66 -100.98 43.46
CA ALA A 342 18.35 -100.85 42.19
C ALA A 342 18.88 -102.18 41.60
N SER A 343 18.45 -103.32 42.14
CA SER A 343 19.01 -104.65 41.82
C SER A 343 18.89 -105.08 40.35
N GLU A 344 17.98 -104.48 39.58
CA GLU A 344 17.78 -104.74 38.15
C GLU A 344 18.75 -103.98 37.23
N SER A 345 19.68 -103.18 37.79
CA SER A 345 20.73 -102.50 37.03
C SER A 345 21.78 -103.47 36.47
N THR A 346 22.28 -103.23 35.25
CA THR A 346 23.25 -104.13 34.57
C THR A 346 24.51 -103.39 34.09
N PRO A 347 25.72 -103.98 34.13
CA PRO A 347 26.94 -103.35 33.64
C PRO A 347 26.97 -103.22 32.09
N SER A 348 27.86 -102.37 31.57
CA SER A 348 28.04 -102.04 30.15
C SER A 348 28.35 -103.23 29.25
N SER A 349 28.88 -104.29 29.83
CA SER A 349 29.18 -105.55 29.17
C SER A 349 29.22 -106.70 30.18
N ASN A 350 29.18 -107.93 29.68
CA ASN A 350 29.34 -109.12 30.52
C ASN A 350 30.75 -109.29 31.14
N THR A 351 31.70 -108.44 30.77
CA THR A 351 33.05 -108.40 31.32
C THR A 351 33.26 -107.30 32.37
N CYS A 352 32.30 -106.39 32.50
CA CYS A 352 32.31 -105.29 33.46
C CYS A 352 31.46 -105.63 34.69
N SER A 353 31.68 -104.93 35.80
CA SER A 353 30.92 -105.06 37.06
C SER A 353 30.53 -103.68 37.58
N ILE A 354 29.31 -103.54 38.09
CA ILE A 354 28.85 -102.31 38.75
C ILE A 354 29.67 -102.11 40.02
N ILE A 355 30.21 -100.90 40.21
CA ILE A 355 31.07 -100.53 41.33
C ILE A 355 30.43 -99.50 42.27
N SER A 356 29.43 -98.75 41.81
CA SER A 356 28.66 -97.84 42.68
C SER A 356 27.22 -97.62 42.23
N TYR A 357 26.37 -97.37 43.23
CA TYR A 357 25.01 -96.85 43.12
C TYR A 357 24.97 -95.56 43.93
N GLU A 358 24.60 -94.46 43.28
CA GLU A 358 24.50 -93.14 43.87
C GLU A 358 23.11 -92.58 43.58
N TRP A 359 22.42 -92.07 44.60
CA TRP A 359 21.04 -91.59 44.50
C TRP A 359 20.99 -90.06 44.54
N ASP A 360 20.03 -89.45 43.87
CA ASP A 360 19.71 -88.03 43.94
C ASP A 360 18.19 -87.93 44.17
N MET A 361 17.81 -87.61 45.42
CA MET A 361 16.43 -87.70 45.88
C MET A 361 15.60 -86.44 45.62
N ASN A 362 16.27 -85.31 45.33
CA ASN A 362 15.63 -84.01 45.08
C ASN A 362 15.79 -83.53 43.62
N TYR A 363 16.50 -84.30 42.79
CA TYR A 363 16.79 -84.02 41.39
C TYR A 363 17.47 -82.67 41.17
N ASP A 364 18.31 -82.24 42.11
CA ASP A 364 19.05 -80.97 42.01
C ASP A 364 20.30 -81.08 41.12
N GLY A 365 20.59 -82.29 40.62
CA GLY A 365 21.75 -82.58 39.78
C GLY A 365 23.00 -82.94 40.58
N SER A 366 22.92 -82.99 41.91
CA SER A 366 23.96 -83.47 42.81
C SER A 366 23.54 -84.76 43.50
N PHE A 367 24.36 -85.80 43.36
CA PHE A 367 24.07 -87.09 43.97
C PHE A 367 24.40 -87.07 45.46
N ASP A 368 23.47 -87.57 46.27
CA ASP A 368 23.52 -87.62 47.72
C ASP A 368 24.67 -88.50 48.21
N THR A 369 25.73 -87.85 48.69
CA THR A 369 26.95 -88.55 49.17
C THR A 369 26.72 -89.48 50.37
N THR A 370 25.56 -89.39 51.03
CA THR A 370 25.20 -90.23 52.17
C THR A 370 24.22 -91.35 51.83
N LEU A 371 23.53 -91.27 50.69
CA LEU A 371 22.58 -92.27 50.21
C LEU A 371 23.24 -93.06 49.07
N THR A 372 23.86 -94.18 49.42
CA THR A 372 24.62 -95.03 48.47
C THR A 372 24.29 -96.49 48.69
N GLY A 373 24.44 -97.31 47.65
CA GLY A 373 24.16 -98.73 47.69
C GLY A 373 22.95 -99.13 46.85
N GLU A 374 22.84 -100.44 46.59
CA GLU A 374 21.82 -101.04 45.73
C GLU A 374 20.41 -100.91 46.33
N GLU A 375 20.28 -101.04 47.64
CA GLU A 375 19.05 -100.76 48.39
C GLU A 375 19.26 -99.51 49.26
N ALA A 376 18.27 -98.62 49.30
CA ALA A 376 18.30 -97.41 50.11
C ALA A 376 16.89 -97.06 50.64
N ALA A 377 16.82 -96.26 51.71
CA ALA A 377 15.55 -95.75 52.24
C ALA A 377 15.67 -94.25 52.51
N TYR A 378 14.64 -93.48 52.18
CA TYR A 378 14.61 -92.02 52.29
C TYR A 378 13.25 -91.54 52.76
N ALA A 379 13.23 -90.53 53.64
CA ALA A 379 12.00 -89.93 54.14
C ALA A 379 11.89 -88.49 53.65
N TYR A 380 10.76 -88.15 53.04
CA TYR A 380 10.45 -86.78 52.62
C TYR A 380 9.81 -86.01 53.77
N GLU A 381 10.13 -84.71 53.87
CA GLU A 381 9.59 -83.83 54.91
C GLU A 381 8.15 -83.38 54.61
N GLU A 382 7.71 -83.46 53.35
CA GLU A 382 6.38 -83.05 52.90
C GLU A 382 5.83 -84.06 51.88
N CYS A 383 4.50 -84.12 51.72
CA CYS A 383 3.91 -84.88 50.61
C CYS A 383 4.09 -84.14 49.28
N GLY A 384 4.24 -84.91 48.21
CA GLY A 384 4.44 -84.34 46.89
C GLY A 384 4.86 -85.35 45.85
N THR A 385 5.02 -84.88 44.62
CA THR A 385 5.62 -85.67 43.55
C THR A 385 7.10 -85.34 43.45
N TYR A 386 7.94 -86.35 43.67
CA TYR A 386 9.40 -86.20 43.65
C TYR A 386 9.99 -86.96 42.47
N THR A 387 10.97 -86.36 41.81
CA THR A 387 11.79 -87.06 40.81
C THR A 387 13.03 -87.57 41.50
N ILE A 388 13.31 -88.86 41.37
CA ILE A 388 14.48 -89.52 41.94
C ILE A 388 15.38 -89.93 40.80
N ALA A 389 16.69 -89.68 40.90
CA ALA A 389 17.68 -90.20 39.98
C ALA A 389 18.61 -91.22 40.66
N LEU A 390 18.91 -92.29 39.94
CA LEU A 390 19.95 -93.26 40.28
C LEU A 390 21.07 -93.15 39.25
N ARG A 391 22.30 -92.96 39.70
CA ARG A 391 23.51 -93.17 38.90
C ARG A 391 24.16 -94.48 39.24
N VAL A 392 24.36 -95.30 38.23
CA VAL A 392 25.11 -96.56 38.29
C VAL A 392 26.43 -96.36 37.59
N THR A 393 27.54 -96.68 38.26
CA THR A 393 28.88 -96.68 37.67
C THR A 393 29.42 -98.11 37.61
N ASP A 394 30.02 -98.51 36.49
CA ASP A 394 30.77 -99.75 36.34
C ASP A 394 32.27 -99.52 36.13
N ASP A 395 33.04 -100.59 35.98
CA ASP A 395 34.50 -100.57 35.83
C ASP A 395 35.01 -100.43 34.38
N SER A 396 34.16 -100.02 33.44
CA SER A 396 34.60 -99.64 32.08
C SER A 396 35.32 -98.28 32.06
N ASN A 397 35.95 -97.91 30.94
CA ASN A 397 36.81 -96.71 30.86
C ASN A 397 36.00 -95.41 30.66
N LEU A 398 35.46 -95.20 29.46
CA LEU A 398 34.90 -93.90 29.07
C LEU A 398 33.37 -93.85 29.26
N CYS A 399 32.69 -94.95 28.99
CA CYS A 399 31.23 -95.08 29.02
C CYS A 399 30.75 -95.83 30.26
N ASN A 400 31.26 -95.45 31.43
CA ASN A 400 31.13 -96.27 32.63
C ASN A 400 29.98 -95.88 33.56
N GLN A 401 29.13 -94.95 33.15
CA GLN A 401 28.01 -94.45 33.95
C GLN A 401 26.71 -94.46 33.19
N ALA A 402 25.62 -94.71 33.91
CA ALA A 402 24.26 -94.53 33.43
C ALA A 402 23.40 -93.93 34.54
N ILE A 403 22.47 -93.07 34.15
CA ILE A 403 21.51 -92.44 35.05
C ILE A 403 20.10 -92.87 34.65
N TYR A 404 19.31 -93.29 35.62
CA TYR A 404 17.88 -93.56 35.46
C TYR A 404 17.09 -92.68 36.40
N THR A 405 15.94 -92.18 35.95
CA THR A 405 15.08 -91.32 36.75
C THR A 405 13.67 -91.88 36.81
N GLN A 406 13.03 -91.77 37.97
CA GLN A 406 11.65 -92.14 38.17
C GLN A 406 10.94 -91.07 39.02
N THR A 407 9.73 -90.69 38.63
CA THR A 407 8.86 -89.84 39.45
C THR A 407 8.00 -90.70 40.36
N VAL A 408 8.02 -90.42 41.66
CA VAL A 408 7.18 -91.06 42.68
C VAL A 408 6.26 -90.02 43.31
N GLU A 409 4.99 -90.39 43.48
CA GLU A 409 4.05 -89.61 44.28
C GLU A 409 4.10 -90.15 45.71
N VAL A 410 4.40 -89.26 46.66
CA VAL A 410 4.43 -89.53 48.09
C VAL A 410 3.21 -88.81 48.67
N ALA A 411 2.25 -89.60 49.16
CA ALA A 411 0.97 -89.12 49.66
C ALA A 411 0.61 -89.85 50.94
N ASP A 412 0.02 -89.13 51.88
CA ASP A 412 -0.65 -89.69 53.05
C ASP A 412 -2.15 -89.42 52.92
N GLU A 413 -2.98 -90.43 53.15
CA GLU A 413 -4.44 -90.35 53.08
C GLU A 413 -5.10 -90.57 54.44
N GLU A 414 -4.34 -90.92 55.48
CA GLU A 414 -4.86 -91.04 56.84
C GLU A 414 -5.02 -89.64 57.46
N LEU A 415 -6.12 -89.41 58.19
CA LEU A 415 -6.39 -88.11 58.81
C LEU A 415 -5.81 -88.07 60.24
N PRO A 416 -5.28 -86.91 60.69
CA PRO A 416 -4.84 -86.75 62.07
C PRO A 416 -6.00 -86.88 63.05
N THR A 417 -5.71 -87.30 64.28
CA THR A 417 -6.71 -87.49 65.34
C THR A 417 -6.33 -86.75 66.62
N PHE A 418 -7.30 -86.17 67.34
CA PHE A 418 -7.07 -85.48 68.62
C PHE A 418 -8.34 -85.43 69.48
N THR A 419 -8.21 -85.11 70.76
CA THR A 419 -9.35 -84.88 71.66
C THR A 419 -9.59 -83.38 71.84
N VAL A 420 -10.78 -82.89 71.47
CA VAL A 420 -11.15 -81.48 71.68
C VAL A 420 -11.34 -81.17 73.18
N PRO A 421 -10.89 -79.99 73.68
CA PRO A 421 -11.15 -79.59 75.06
C PRO A 421 -12.66 -79.44 75.36
N GLU A 422 -13.07 -79.62 76.63
CA GLU A 422 -14.48 -79.52 77.03
C GLU A 422 -15.03 -78.08 76.89
N ASN A 423 -16.33 -77.94 76.65
CA ASN A 423 -17.01 -76.64 76.60
C ASN A 423 -16.94 -75.90 77.96
N ILE A 424 -16.83 -74.57 77.95
CA ILE A 424 -16.60 -73.76 79.15
C ILE A 424 -17.38 -72.43 79.16
N GLU A 425 -17.69 -71.92 80.36
CA GLU A 425 -18.39 -70.66 80.59
C GLU A 425 -17.45 -69.65 81.30
N LEU A 426 -17.34 -68.43 80.79
CA LEU A 426 -16.47 -67.35 81.27
C LEU A 426 -17.27 -66.10 81.67
N THR A 427 -16.70 -65.28 82.56
CA THR A 427 -17.20 -63.93 82.89
C THR A 427 -16.48 -62.88 82.05
N ASP A 428 -17.08 -61.71 81.80
CA ASP A 428 -16.57 -60.58 81.00
C ASP A 428 -15.11 -60.12 81.25
N ASN A 429 -14.54 -60.44 82.42
CA ASN A 429 -13.17 -60.10 82.79
C ASN A 429 -12.14 -61.22 82.56
N GLN A 430 -12.54 -62.35 81.98
CA GLN A 430 -11.63 -63.46 81.65
C GLN A 430 -11.37 -63.53 80.14
N ASP A 431 -10.10 -63.61 79.76
CA ASP A 431 -9.68 -63.67 78.36
C ASP A 431 -9.96 -65.05 77.77
N SER A 432 -10.82 -65.10 76.75
CA SER A 432 -11.16 -66.34 76.04
C SER A 432 -10.00 -66.91 75.21
N ASN A 433 -8.93 -66.16 74.99
CA ASN A 433 -7.73 -66.64 74.29
C ASN A 433 -6.71 -67.30 75.23
N ASP A 434 -6.93 -67.25 76.55
CA ASP A 434 -6.04 -67.90 77.51
C ASP A 434 -6.31 -69.43 77.53
N LEU A 435 -5.50 -70.18 76.79
CA LEU A 435 -5.58 -71.64 76.70
C LEU A 435 -5.36 -72.35 78.06
N SER A 436 -4.75 -71.69 79.04
CA SER A 436 -4.66 -72.24 80.40
C SER A 436 -6.03 -72.26 81.11
N ILE A 437 -6.97 -71.46 80.62
CA ILE A 437 -8.36 -71.36 81.10
C ILE A 437 -9.28 -72.19 80.22
N THR A 438 -9.21 -72.03 78.89
CA THR A 438 -10.14 -72.69 77.95
C THR A 438 -9.74 -74.13 77.60
N GLY A 439 -8.54 -74.56 77.95
CA GLY A 439 -8.00 -75.86 77.52
C GLY A 439 -7.30 -75.78 76.16
N ASP A 440 -6.41 -76.74 75.92
CA ASP A 440 -5.54 -76.83 74.73
C ASP A 440 -5.52 -78.28 74.20
N VAL A 441 -5.30 -78.45 72.91
CA VAL A 441 -5.14 -79.76 72.27
C VAL A 441 -3.67 -80.16 72.30
N LEU A 442 -3.35 -81.13 73.15
CA LEU A 442 -1.96 -81.62 73.35
C LEU A 442 -1.76 -83.08 72.93
N ASP A 443 -2.82 -83.76 72.50
CA ASP A 443 -2.83 -85.20 72.20
C ASP A 443 -3.06 -85.49 70.71
N ALA A 444 -2.85 -84.51 69.83
CA ALA A 444 -2.95 -84.73 68.39
C ALA A 444 -1.89 -85.75 67.93
N THR A 445 -2.33 -86.78 67.22
CA THR A 445 -1.48 -87.87 66.71
C THR A 445 -1.90 -88.27 65.30
N ASP A 446 -0.93 -88.73 64.54
CA ASP A 446 -1.04 -89.14 63.14
C ASP A 446 -0.01 -90.26 62.85
N ASN A 447 -0.22 -91.04 61.79
CA ASN A 447 0.70 -92.10 61.35
C ASN A 447 2.03 -91.53 60.83
N CYS A 448 2.02 -90.36 60.19
CA CYS A 448 3.21 -89.72 59.61
C CYS A 448 3.67 -88.43 60.29
N GLU A 449 3.09 -88.10 61.45
CA GLU A 449 3.33 -86.92 62.29
C GLU A 449 2.35 -85.76 62.03
N VAL A 450 1.92 -85.11 63.11
CA VAL A 450 1.03 -83.94 63.05
C VAL A 450 1.90 -82.70 62.86
N ALA A 451 1.72 -82.00 61.74
CA ALA A 451 2.47 -80.78 61.43
C ALA A 451 2.05 -79.59 62.30
N SER A 452 0.75 -79.44 62.53
CA SER A 452 0.24 -78.32 63.33
C SER A 452 -1.10 -78.63 63.99
N VAL A 453 -1.33 -77.99 65.12
CA VAL A 453 -2.65 -77.88 65.73
C VAL A 453 -2.94 -76.39 65.89
N THR A 454 -4.04 -75.96 65.30
CA THR A 454 -4.48 -74.57 65.32
C THR A 454 -5.93 -74.50 65.78
N PHE A 455 -6.38 -73.31 66.16
CA PHE A 455 -7.79 -73.06 66.39
C PHE A 455 -8.23 -71.77 65.72
N SER A 456 -9.48 -71.74 65.29
CA SER A 456 -10.14 -70.54 64.79
C SER A 456 -11.40 -70.28 65.59
N ASP A 457 -11.60 -69.04 66.00
CA ASP A 457 -12.76 -68.63 66.78
C ASP A 457 -13.78 -67.93 65.91
N VAL A 458 -15.01 -68.40 66.00
CA VAL A 458 -16.20 -67.70 65.51
C VAL A 458 -17.02 -67.31 66.71
N SER A 459 -17.02 -66.02 67.03
CA SER A 459 -17.83 -65.46 68.11
C SER A 459 -19.20 -65.06 67.59
N GLU A 460 -20.25 -65.69 68.10
CA GLU A 460 -21.61 -65.22 67.98
C GLU A 460 -22.01 -64.58 69.31
N THR A 461 -22.13 -63.25 69.31
CA THR A 461 -22.67 -62.53 70.45
C THR A 461 -24.18 -62.44 70.29
N ASP A 462 -24.92 -62.98 71.26
CA ASP A 462 -26.34 -62.76 71.32
C ASP A 462 -26.60 -61.25 71.52
N SER A 463 -27.79 -60.78 71.19
CA SER A 463 -28.62 -60.72 72.36
C SER A 463 -28.36 -59.54 73.29
N CYS A 464 -27.97 -59.98 74.45
CA CYS A 464 -27.90 -59.22 75.66
C CYS A 464 -26.43 -59.05 76.05
N GLY A 465 -25.52 -59.21 75.08
CA GLY A 465 -24.08 -59.13 75.22
C GLY A 465 -23.44 -60.44 75.68
N ASN A 466 -24.16 -61.58 75.67
CA ASN A 466 -23.50 -62.86 75.94
C ASN A 466 -22.84 -63.34 74.66
N SER A 467 -21.54 -63.62 74.71
CA SER A 467 -20.79 -64.09 73.54
C SER A 467 -20.60 -65.59 73.60
N THR A 468 -21.15 -66.33 72.65
CA THR A 468 -20.81 -67.73 72.41
C THR A 468 -19.73 -67.80 71.35
N ILE A 469 -18.51 -68.12 71.76
CA ILE A 469 -17.38 -68.39 70.88
C ILE A 469 -17.39 -69.89 70.55
N THR A 470 -17.59 -70.20 69.28
CA THR A 470 -17.33 -71.54 68.73
C THR A 470 -15.88 -71.56 68.27
N ARG A 471 -15.03 -72.26 69.03
CA ARG A 471 -13.61 -72.47 68.74
C ARG A 471 -13.44 -73.79 67.99
N THR A 472 -13.16 -73.73 66.70
CA THR A 472 -12.87 -74.91 65.88
C THR A 472 -11.38 -75.22 65.98
N TRP A 473 -11.05 -76.33 66.65
CA TRP A 473 -9.69 -76.87 66.66
C TRP A 473 -9.45 -77.68 65.40
N THR A 474 -8.32 -77.46 64.74
CA THR A 474 -7.91 -78.17 63.52
C THR A 474 -6.49 -78.69 63.69
N ALA A 475 -6.35 -80.01 63.64
CA ALA A 475 -5.06 -80.66 63.50
C ALA A 475 -4.82 -80.94 62.02
N THR A 476 -3.63 -80.62 61.53
CA THR A 476 -3.21 -80.85 60.15
C THR A 476 -1.90 -81.63 60.17
N ASP A 477 -1.83 -82.69 59.38
CA ASP A 477 -0.60 -83.48 59.17
C ASP A 477 0.38 -82.75 58.21
N LEU A 478 1.54 -83.36 57.95
CA LEU A 478 2.57 -82.81 57.04
C LEU A 478 2.15 -82.82 55.56
N CYS A 479 1.10 -83.56 55.22
CA CYS A 479 0.58 -83.71 53.87
C CYS A 479 -0.62 -82.79 53.58
N GLY A 480 -1.03 -82.00 54.58
CA GLY A 480 -2.12 -81.04 54.47
C GLY A 480 -3.50 -81.65 54.73
N ASN A 481 -3.60 -82.92 55.11
CA ASN A 481 -4.87 -83.47 55.55
C ASN A 481 -5.19 -82.92 56.93
N SER A 482 -6.46 -82.56 57.13
CA SER A 482 -6.90 -81.91 58.36
C SER A 482 -8.16 -82.55 58.92
N PHE A 483 -8.20 -82.61 60.25
CA PHE A 483 -9.37 -83.01 61.00
C PHE A 483 -9.72 -81.89 61.98
N SER A 484 -11.00 -81.55 62.07
CA SER A 484 -11.48 -80.43 62.89
C SER A 484 -12.63 -80.82 63.81
N GLN A 485 -12.67 -80.22 65.00
CA GLN A 485 -13.75 -80.36 65.97
C GLN A 485 -13.98 -79.06 66.75
N ASP A 486 -15.25 -78.77 67.08
CA ASP A 486 -15.66 -77.54 67.74
C ASP A 486 -15.70 -77.67 69.27
N GLN A 487 -15.19 -76.65 69.95
CA GLN A 487 -15.37 -76.36 71.37
C GLN A 487 -16.26 -75.13 71.52
N ILE A 488 -17.21 -75.14 72.45
CA ILE A 488 -18.08 -73.98 72.75
C ILE A 488 -17.61 -73.27 74.02
N ILE A 489 -17.32 -71.97 73.92
CA ILE A 489 -16.94 -71.07 75.02
C ILE A 489 -18.01 -69.99 75.14
N THR A 490 -18.76 -69.94 76.24
CA THR A 490 -19.80 -68.89 76.44
C THR A 490 -19.29 -67.83 77.41
N ILE A 491 -19.53 -66.55 77.12
CA ILE A 491 -19.17 -65.38 77.95
C ILE A 491 -20.46 -64.66 78.31
N SER A 492 -20.77 -64.47 79.59
CA SER A 492 -21.97 -63.74 80.02
C SER A 492 -21.66 -62.31 80.48
N THR A 493 -22.43 -61.32 80.02
CA THR A 493 -22.26 -59.90 80.41
C THR A 493 -23.36 -59.43 81.36
N SER A 494 -22.98 -58.55 82.29
CA SER A 494 -23.94 -57.76 83.06
C SER A 494 -24.22 -56.44 82.33
N ASN A 495 -25.46 -56.29 81.83
CA ASN A 495 -26.04 -55.16 81.08
C ASN A 495 -25.58 -55.04 79.61
N GLY A 496 -26.43 -55.52 78.70
CA GLY A 496 -26.29 -55.34 77.25
C GLY A 496 -26.37 -53.87 76.84
N ASN A 497 -25.45 -53.49 75.96
CA ASN A 497 -25.32 -52.14 75.42
C ASN A 497 -26.36 -51.96 74.29
N TYR A 498 -27.26 -51.00 74.45
CA TYR A 498 -28.26 -50.66 73.44
C TYR A 498 -27.64 -49.58 72.54
N GLU A 499 -27.41 -49.88 71.26
CA GLU A 499 -26.77 -48.94 70.33
C GLU A 499 -27.61 -48.83 69.04
N ILE A 500 -27.82 -47.58 68.60
CA ILE A 500 -28.35 -47.25 67.28
C ILE A 500 -27.17 -46.82 66.40
N THR A 501 -27.16 -47.27 65.15
CA THR A 501 -26.15 -46.88 64.16
C THR A 501 -26.85 -46.16 63.02
N ALA A 502 -26.48 -44.91 62.80
CA ALA A 502 -26.96 -44.10 61.69
C ALA A 502 -26.38 -44.64 60.35
N PRO A 503 -27.07 -44.44 59.22
CA PRO A 503 -26.50 -44.72 57.91
C PRO A 503 -25.24 -43.88 57.67
N LYS A 504 -24.43 -44.28 56.69
CA LYS A 504 -23.24 -43.52 56.29
C LYS A 504 -23.61 -42.11 55.84
N ASP A 505 -22.67 -41.19 56.04
CA ASP A 505 -22.73 -39.84 55.51
C ASP A 505 -22.97 -39.85 53.99
N LEU A 506 -23.75 -38.88 53.53
CA LEU A 506 -24.23 -38.78 52.16
C LEU A 506 -23.85 -37.42 51.58
N THR A 507 -23.38 -37.38 50.33
CA THR A 507 -23.24 -36.12 49.58
C THR A 507 -24.26 -36.12 48.46
N ILE A 508 -25.07 -35.07 48.39
CA ILE A 508 -26.06 -34.87 47.33
C ILE A 508 -25.83 -33.54 46.63
N SER A 509 -26.14 -33.47 45.34
CA SER A 509 -26.21 -32.20 44.62
C SER A 509 -27.58 -31.57 44.85
N CYS A 510 -27.64 -30.25 44.99
CA CYS A 510 -28.89 -29.48 45.02
C CYS A 510 -29.50 -29.38 43.62
N ASP A 511 -29.85 -30.54 43.07
CA ASP A 511 -30.62 -30.60 41.82
C ASP A 511 -32.01 -29.98 42.06
N ALA A 512 -32.60 -29.36 41.04
CA ALA A 512 -33.81 -28.52 41.13
C ALA A 512 -35.08 -29.23 41.68
N ASN A 513 -34.98 -30.53 41.95
CA ASN A 513 -36.05 -31.40 42.44
C ASN A 513 -35.94 -31.77 43.93
N TYR A 514 -34.83 -31.43 44.61
CA TYR A 514 -34.69 -31.73 46.03
C TYR A 514 -35.37 -30.66 46.91
N ILE A 515 -36.44 -31.05 47.61
CA ILE A 515 -37.14 -30.19 48.57
C ILE A 515 -36.90 -30.75 49.99
N PRO A 516 -36.11 -30.07 50.85
CA PRO A 516 -35.91 -30.48 52.22
C PRO A 516 -37.20 -30.38 53.05
N CYS A 517 -37.29 -31.10 54.16
CA CYS A 517 -38.39 -30.92 55.10
C CYS A 517 -38.42 -29.48 55.63
N ILE A 518 -39.62 -28.90 55.74
CA ILE A 518 -39.84 -27.67 56.47
C ILE A 518 -39.86 -28.03 57.96
N GLU A 519 -38.74 -27.82 58.65
CA GLU A 519 -38.65 -27.94 60.10
C GLU A 519 -38.83 -26.55 60.72
N PHE A 520 -39.98 -26.31 61.35
CA PHE A 520 -40.34 -24.98 61.87
C PHE A 520 -39.41 -24.50 62.98
N GLU A 521 -38.67 -25.42 63.63
CA GLU A 521 -37.71 -25.11 64.69
C GLU A 521 -36.57 -24.19 64.24
N ASN A 522 -36.20 -24.26 62.96
CA ASN A 522 -35.09 -23.52 62.36
C ASN A 522 -35.53 -22.22 61.66
N LEU A 523 -36.83 -21.92 61.67
CA LEU A 523 -37.39 -20.78 60.95
C LEU A 523 -37.59 -19.56 61.85
N SER A 524 -37.43 -18.38 61.26
CA SER A 524 -37.92 -17.11 61.82
C SER A 524 -38.99 -16.54 60.89
N LEU A 525 -40.25 -16.59 61.30
CA LEU A 525 -41.37 -16.13 60.47
C LEU A 525 -41.61 -14.64 60.71
N ASN A 526 -41.61 -13.84 59.63
CA ASN A 526 -42.03 -12.45 59.72
C ASN A 526 -43.57 -12.40 59.86
N ALA A 527 -44.02 -12.15 61.09
CA ALA A 527 -45.45 -12.15 61.46
C ALA A 527 -46.33 -11.17 60.64
N GLN A 528 -45.75 -10.22 59.89
CA GLN A 528 -46.51 -9.29 59.02
C GLN A 528 -46.69 -9.80 57.58
N GLN A 529 -45.90 -10.80 57.14
CA GLN A 529 -45.88 -11.24 55.73
C GLN A 529 -46.33 -12.69 55.52
N GLY A 530 -46.24 -13.56 56.53
CA GLY A 530 -46.69 -14.95 56.39
C GLY A 530 -45.92 -15.73 55.31
N VAL A 531 -44.67 -15.35 55.03
CA VAL A 531 -43.84 -15.95 53.99
C VAL A 531 -42.73 -16.77 54.62
N ILE A 532 -42.53 -17.99 54.12
CA ILE A 532 -41.42 -18.88 54.46
C ILE A 532 -40.52 -19.01 53.23
N PRO A 533 -39.28 -18.50 53.26
CA PRO A 533 -38.28 -18.85 52.26
C PRO A 533 -37.85 -20.30 52.49
N HIS A 534 -37.92 -21.13 51.44
CA HIS A 534 -37.59 -22.55 51.50
C HIS A 534 -37.06 -23.05 50.16
N ALA A 535 -35.86 -23.63 50.14
CA ALA A 535 -35.23 -24.24 48.95
C ALA A 535 -35.32 -23.39 47.67
N GLY A 536 -34.76 -22.17 47.73
CA GLY A 536 -34.72 -21.27 46.58
C GLY A 536 -36.05 -20.57 46.22
N ARG A 537 -37.16 -20.93 46.91
CA ARG A 537 -38.52 -20.50 46.58
C ARG A 537 -39.26 -19.97 47.81
N THR A 538 -40.45 -19.40 47.60
CA THR A 538 -41.29 -18.83 48.63
C THR A 538 -42.55 -19.67 48.86
N ILE A 539 -42.81 -20.00 50.13
CA ILE A 539 -44.06 -20.61 50.60
C ILE A 539 -44.88 -19.53 51.31
N THR A 540 -46.07 -19.24 50.80
CA THR A 540 -46.99 -18.32 51.47
C THR A 540 -47.89 -19.08 52.44
N VAL A 541 -47.90 -18.65 53.70
CA VAL A 541 -48.70 -19.21 54.78
C VAL A 541 -49.82 -18.25 55.17
N THR A 542 -51.06 -18.73 55.07
CA THR A 542 -52.25 -18.03 55.54
C THR A 542 -52.85 -18.78 56.71
N ALA A 543 -53.14 -18.10 57.81
CA ALA A 543 -53.87 -18.69 58.94
C ALA A 543 -55.28 -18.12 59.02
N GLY A 544 -56.22 -18.86 59.60
CA GLY A 544 -57.57 -18.34 59.79
C GLY A 544 -58.43 -19.16 60.73
N SER A 545 -59.64 -18.66 60.98
CA SER A 545 -60.73 -19.42 61.59
C SER A 545 -62.07 -19.07 60.94
N ASN A 546 -63.16 -19.67 61.43
CA ASN A 546 -64.52 -19.26 61.08
C ASN A 546 -64.87 -17.80 61.45
N LYS A 547 -64.01 -17.08 62.18
CA LYS A 547 -64.13 -15.64 62.50
C LYS A 547 -63.30 -14.73 61.59
N GLY A 548 -62.55 -15.28 60.63
CA GLY A 548 -61.77 -14.52 59.64
C GLY A 548 -60.29 -14.91 59.58
N VAL A 549 -59.54 -14.20 58.72
CA VAL A 549 -58.09 -14.38 58.49
C VAL A 549 -57.30 -13.97 59.73
N ARG A 550 -56.22 -14.69 59.99
CA ARG A 550 -55.31 -14.51 61.13
C ARG A 550 -53.86 -14.56 60.67
N THR A 551 -52.99 -14.19 61.60
CA THR A 551 -51.55 -14.28 61.40
C THR A 551 -51.05 -15.67 61.81
N PRO A 552 -50.31 -16.38 60.94
CA PRO A 552 -49.53 -17.55 61.36
C PRO A 552 -48.42 -17.10 62.32
N MET A 553 -48.14 -17.91 63.33
CA MET A 553 -47.15 -17.57 64.36
C MET A 553 -46.27 -18.79 64.65
N LEU A 554 -44.97 -18.54 64.84
CA LEU A 554 -44.07 -19.52 65.44
C LEU A 554 -44.12 -19.40 66.96
N PHE A 555 -44.23 -20.54 67.63
CA PHE A 555 -44.26 -20.64 69.08
C PHE A 555 -43.19 -21.61 69.55
N ASP A 556 -42.37 -21.20 70.51
CA ASP A 556 -41.35 -22.08 71.08
C ASP A 556 -41.98 -23.07 72.07
N SER A 557 -42.08 -24.32 71.65
CA SER A 557 -42.63 -25.44 72.40
C SER A 557 -41.78 -25.85 73.62
N SER A 558 -40.62 -25.24 73.85
CA SER A 558 -39.81 -25.46 75.06
C SER A 558 -40.22 -24.57 76.24
N VAL A 559 -41.02 -23.53 75.98
CA VAL A 559 -41.44 -22.57 77.00
C VAL A 559 -42.94 -22.66 77.26
N SER A 560 -43.33 -22.95 78.52
CA SER A 560 -44.73 -22.93 78.91
C SER A 560 -45.31 -21.52 78.76
N SER A 561 -46.36 -21.37 77.94
CA SER A 561 -47.07 -20.10 77.86
C SER A 561 -48.04 -19.95 79.04
N SER A 562 -48.34 -18.72 79.47
CA SER A 562 -49.37 -18.49 80.50
C SER A 562 -50.80 -18.64 79.98
N ALA A 563 -50.97 -18.83 78.67
CA ALA A 563 -52.26 -18.95 78.00
C ALA A 563 -52.66 -20.42 77.78
N ASP A 564 -51.69 -21.26 77.40
CA ASP A 564 -51.83 -22.71 77.25
C ASP A 564 -50.54 -23.38 77.78
N PRO A 565 -50.58 -24.03 78.96
CA PRO A 565 -49.39 -24.62 79.59
C PRO A 565 -48.89 -25.91 78.91
N ASP A 566 -49.74 -26.51 78.09
CA ASP A 566 -49.62 -27.81 77.43
C ASP A 566 -49.23 -27.71 75.96
N LEU A 567 -49.53 -26.61 75.26
CA LEU A 567 -49.29 -26.48 73.82
C LEU A 567 -47.84 -26.80 73.41
N GLY A 568 -47.65 -28.00 72.84
CA GLY A 568 -46.40 -28.50 72.28
C GLY A 568 -45.29 -28.85 73.28
N THR A 569 -45.45 -28.56 74.57
CA THR A 569 -44.43 -28.88 75.58
C THR A 569 -44.39 -30.38 75.87
N PRO A 570 -43.21 -30.97 76.14
CA PRO A 570 -43.14 -32.38 76.50
C PRO A 570 -43.95 -32.68 77.77
N HIS A 571 -44.46 -33.91 77.86
CA HIS A 571 -45.31 -34.35 78.94
C HIS A 571 -44.56 -34.37 80.30
N GLU A 572 -45.29 -34.20 81.40
CA GLU A 572 -44.73 -34.12 82.75
C GLU A 572 -43.90 -35.35 83.17
N ASP A 573 -44.23 -36.54 82.65
CA ASP A 573 -43.44 -37.77 82.85
C ASP A 573 -42.01 -37.69 82.30
N PHE A 574 -41.79 -36.83 81.29
CA PHE A 574 -40.48 -36.59 80.68
C PHE A 574 -39.83 -35.29 81.20
N GLY A 575 -40.38 -34.70 82.26
CA GLY A 575 -39.84 -33.48 82.89
C GLY A 575 -40.27 -32.17 82.22
N GLY A 576 -41.21 -32.21 81.27
CA GLY A 576 -41.80 -31.01 80.67
C GLY A 576 -42.99 -30.44 81.45
N THR A 577 -43.57 -29.34 80.97
CA THR A 577 -44.69 -28.65 81.62
C THR A 577 -46.07 -29.13 81.18
N GLY A 578 -46.13 -29.99 80.14
CA GLY A 578 -47.35 -30.49 79.56
C GLY A 578 -48.09 -31.46 80.48
N LYS A 579 -49.40 -31.27 80.65
CA LYS A 579 -50.24 -32.06 81.57
C LYS A 579 -51.40 -32.69 80.84
N GLY A 580 -51.51 -34.02 80.88
CA GLY A 580 -52.64 -34.72 80.26
C GLY A 580 -52.51 -36.23 80.38
N PRO A 581 -53.53 -37.01 79.98
CA PRO A 581 -53.42 -38.46 79.89
C PRO A 581 -52.72 -38.93 78.60
N ALA A 582 -52.57 -38.06 77.60
CA ALA A 582 -51.86 -38.33 76.36
C ALA A 582 -50.47 -37.68 76.38
N GLY A 583 -49.54 -38.16 75.55
CA GLY A 583 -48.14 -37.73 75.61
C GLY A 583 -47.31 -38.41 76.70
N ALA A 584 -47.94 -39.16 77.61
CA ALA A 584 -47.34 -39.83 78.76
C ALA A 584 -46.42 -41.02 78.40
N MET A 585 -45.53 -41.37 79.33
CA MET A 585 -44.61 -42.49 79.13
C MET A 585 -45.37 -43.82 79.03
N GLY A 586 -45.23 -44.53 77.90
CA GLY A 586 -45.89 -45.81 77.62
C GLY A 586 -47.17 -45.72 76.76
N GLU A 587 -47.66 -44.51 76.44
CA GLU A 587 -48.83 -44.30 75.56
C GLU A 587 -48.43 -44.26 74.07
N ALA A 588 -49.42 -44.28 73.14
CA ALA A 588 -49.14 -44.38 71.69
C ALA A 588 -48.59 -43.09 71.06
N ASN A 589 -48.94 -41.91 71.57
CA ASN A 589 -48.59 -40.60 71.00
C ASN A 589 -47.71 -39.81 71.98
N GLN A 590 -46.58 -40.38 72.41
CA GLN A 590 -45.72 -39.78 73.44
C GLN A 590 -45.07 -38.48 72.97
N ASN A 591 -44.91 -37.52 73.87
CA ASN A 591 -44.22 -36.28 73.59
C ASN A 591 -43.12 -36.06 74.64
N TYR A 592 -41.92 -36.56 74.34
CA TYR A 592 -40.79 -36.65 75.27
C TYR A 592 -39.70 -35.59 75.04
N ILE A 593 -39.77 -34.81 73.96
CA ILE A 593 -38.82 -33.72 73.67
C ILE A 593 -39.53 -32.42 73.29
N PRO A 594 -38.99 -31.24 73.65
CA PRO A 594 -39.42 -29.98 73.05
C PRO A 594 -39.07 -29.96 71.56
N ARG A 595 -39.97 -29.47 70.69
CA ARG A 595 -39.81 -29.39 69.23
C ARG A 595 -39.36 -28.00 68.74
N GLY A 596 -38.79 -27.19 69.62
CA GLY A 596 -38.40 -25.81 69.32
C GLY A 596 -39.58 -24.97 68.82
N ASN A 597 -39.35 -24.12 67.81
CA ASN A 597 -40.41 -23.35 67.17
C ASN A 597 -41.40 -24.25 66.41
N VAL A 598 -42.69 -24.09 66.67
CA VAL A 598 -43.79 -24.79 65.99
C VAL A 598 -44.76 -23.79 65.37
N LEU A 599 -45.33 -24.11 64.22
CA LEU A 599 -46.28 -23.25 63.53
C LEU A 599 -47.69 -23.42 64.09
N ILE A 600 -48.27 -22.32 64.56
CA ILE A 600 -49.59 -22.28 65.16
C ILE A 600 -50.45 -21.15 64.57
N VAL A 601 -51.75 -21.26 64.83
CA VAL A 601 -52.69 -20.17 64.56
C VAL A 601 -52.69 -19.22 65.76
N GLN A 602 -52.50 -17.92 65.52
CA GLN A 602 -52.61 -16.91 66.57
C GLN A 602 -54.04 -16.80 67.13
N GLN A 603 -54.19 -16.47 68.41
CA GLN A 603 -55.49 -16.21 69.06
C GLN A 603 -56.18 -14.96 68.49
N TYR A 604 -57.52 -14.93 68.43
CA TYR A 604 -58.26 -13.86 67.76
C TYR A 604 -58.11 -12.53 68.51
N GLY A 605 -57.49 -11.54 67.86
CA GLY A 605 -57.33 -10.20 68.45
C GLY A 605 -56.39 -10.16 69.66
N GLN A 606 -55.52 -11.16 69.82
CA GLN A 606 -54.47 -11.22 70.86
C GLN A 606 -53.16 -11.73 70.24
N ASN A 607 -52.02 -11.35 70.82
CA ASN A 607 -50.70 -11.78 70.36
C ASN A 607 -50.23 -13.11 70.99
N GLY A 608 -51.15 -14.00 71.35
CA GLY A 608 -50.88 -15.26 72.04
C GLY A 608 -51.26 -16.49 71.23
N PRO A 609 -50.73 -17.68 71.59
CA PRO A 609 -51.14 -18.95 70.98
C PRO A 609 -52.65 -19.17 71.13
N ASN A 610 -53.27 -19.81 70.14
CA ASN A 610 -54.71 -20.08 70.18
C ASN A 610 -55.04 -21.26 71.12
N ASP A 611 -55.32 -20.92 72.38
CA ASP A 611 -55.77 -21.80 73.47
C ASP A 611 -57.27 -22.14 73.45
N ASN A 612 -58.03 -21.49 72.57
CA ASN A 612 -59.48 -21.65 72.53
C ASN A 612 -59.82 -22.74 71.53
N ASN A 613 -60.76 -23.62 71.93
CA ASN A 613 -61.50 -24.60 71.11
C ASN A 613 -62.33 -23.93 69.98
N GLU A 614 -61.73 -22.96 69.29
CA GLU A 614 -62.35 -22.18 68.26
C GLU A 614 -62.42 -23.01 66.98
N ARG A 615 -63.63 -23.51 66.73
CA ARG A 615 -63.95 -24.35 65.59
C ARG A 615 -63.52 -23.72 64.27
N GLY A 616 -62.98 -24.54 63.38
CA GLY A 616 -62.58 -24.17 62.03
C GLY A 616 -61.27 -23.38 61.93
N SER A 617 -60.36 -23.48 62.90
CA SER A 617 -58.98 -23.00 62.74
C SER A 617 -58.26 -23.77 61.63
N PHE A 618 -57.51 -23.05 60.80
CA PHE A 618 -56.74 -23.63 59.70
C PHE A 618 -55.43 -22.89 59.43
N LEU A 619 -54.49 -23.61 58.84
CA LEU A 619 -53.25 -23.12 58.23
C LEU A 619 -53.25 -23.55 56.76
N GLU A 620 -53.06 -22.61 55.84
CA GLU A 620 -52.93 -22.84 54.41
C GLU A 620 -51.49 -22.53 54.01
N LEU A 621 -50.81 -23.47 53.35
CA LEU A 621 -49.49 -23.27 52.78
C LEU A 621 -49.59 -23.39 51.26
N ASP A 622 -49.13 -22.37 50.55
CA ASP A 622 -49.07 -22.30 49.09
C ASP A 622 -47.70 -22.76 48.59
N LEU A 623 -47.70 -23.84 47.82
CA LEU A 623 -46.52 -24.52 47.29
C LEU A 623 -46.40 -24.32 45.77
N SER A 624 -47.12 -23.37 45.19
CA SER A 624 -47.24 -23.23 43.73
C SER A 624 -45.91 -22.89 43.04
N GLU A 625 -45.00 -22.19 43.71
CA GLU A 625 -43.66 -21.90 43.18
C GLU A 625 -42.84 -23.17 42.94
N PHE A 626 -43.23 -24.30 43.54
CA PHE A 626 -42.55 -25.58 43.35
C PHE A 626 -43.04 -26.37 42.13
N GLY A 627 -44.04 -25.88 41.40
CA GLY A 627 -44.58 -26.59 40.22
C GLY A 627 -45.37 -27.86 40.56
N GLY A 628 -45.81 -28.00 41.82
CA GLY A 628 -46.51 -29.18 42.34
C GLY A 628 -45.56 -30.16 43.00
N VAL A 629 -45.83 -30.51 44.26
CA VAL A 629 -44.96 -31.39 45.06
C VAL A 629 -45.55 -32.77 45.29
N THR A 630 -44.70 -33.74 45.58
CA THR A 630 -45.08 -34.98 46.25
C THR A 630 -44.84 -34.84 47.74
N LEU A 631 -45.88 -34.98 48.55
CA LEU A 631 -45.77 -34.87 50.00
C LEU A 631 -45.11 -36.12 50.56
N GLY A 632 -44.41 -36.00 51.68
CA GLY A 632 -43.83 -37.12 52.42
C GLY A 632 -44.60 -37.37 53.72
N SER A 633 -44.48 -36.45 54.68
CA SER A 633 -45.16 -36.57 55.98
C SER A 633 -45.49 -35.20 56.58
N LEU A 634 -46.47 -35.17 57.49
CA LEU A 634 -46.84 -33.97 58.25
C LEU A 634 -46.84 -34.31 59.75
N SER A 635 -46.11 -33.55 60.55
CA SER A 635 -46.03 -33.76 62.00
C SER A 635 -46.76 -32.66 62.76
N LEU A 636 -47.55 -33.06 63.75
CA LEU A 636 -48.51 -32.24 64.47
C LEU A 636 -48.45 -32.52 65.97
N LEU A 637 -48.78 -31.51 66.77
CA LEU A 637 -48.88 -31.61 68.24
C LEU A 637 -50.25 -31.18 68.73
N ASP A 638 -50.65 -31.77 69.86
CA ASP A 638 -51.73 -31.28 70.71
C ASP A 638 -53.09 -31.22 70.01
N LEU A 639 -53.52 -32.39 69.51
CA LEU A 639 -54.76 -32.55 68.76
C LEU A 639 -55.75 -33.45 69.52
N GLU A 640 -56.80 -32.86 70.06
CA GLU A 640 -57.70 -33.56 70.97
C GLU A 640 -58.90 -34.20 70.25
N ALA A 641 -59.49 -35.23 70.89
CA ALA A 641 -60.68 -35.91 70.39
C ALA A 641 -61.93 -34.98 70.30
N LYS A 642 -61.91 -33.81 70.95
CA LYS A 642 -63.00 -32.82 70.89
C LYS A 642 -63.02 -32.02 69.58
N GLN A 643 -61.92 -32.03 68.82
CA GLN A 643 -61.76 -31.41 67.51
C GLN A 643 -62.30 -32.37 66.44
N SER A 644 -63.61 -32.35 66.23
CA SER A 644 -64.31 -33.35 65.40
C SER A 644 -64.09 -33.21 63.89
N ASN A 645 -63.53 -32.09 63.40
CA ASN A 645 -63.39 -31.79 61.97
C ASN A 645 -61.93 -31.55 61.53
N LYS A 646 -60.95 -32.09 62.27
CA LYS A 646 -59.53 -31.98 61.92
C LYS A 646 -59.17 -32.84 60.71
N ARG A 647 -58.54 -32.23 59.71
CA ARG A 647 -58.17 -32.87 58.44
C ARG A 647 -57.15 -32.03 57.67
N VAL A 648 -56.45 -32.65 56.73
CA VAL A 648 -55.59 -31.99 55.76
C VAL A 648 -56.28 -32.03 54.40
N GLU A 649 -56.48 -30.88 53.77
CA GLU A 649 -57.01 -30.78 52.41
C GLU A 649 -55.86 -30.45 51.45
N LEU A 650 -55.75 -31.23 50.38
CA LEU A 650 -54.69 -31.12 49.38
C LEU A 650 -55.32 -30.64 48.07
N LEU A 651 -54.73 -29.63 47.43
CA LEU A 651 -55.27 -29.04 46.21
C LEU A 651 -54.23 -29.01 45.09
N ASP A 652 -54.70 -29.19 43.86
CA ASP A 652 -53.91 -29.03 42.63
C ASP A 652 -53.77 -27.55 42.21
N GLU A 653 -53.04 -27.28 41.13
CA GLU A 653 -52.82 -25.94 40.56
C GLU A 653 -54.13 -25.17 40.29
N SER A 654 -55.19 -25.88 39.91
CA SER A 654 -56.50 -25.32 39.60
C SER A 654 -57.40 -25.17 40.84
N ALA A 655 -56.85 -25.37 42.04
CA ALA A 655 -57.54 -25.41 43.32
C ALA A 655 -58.64 -26.49 43.40
N ASN A 656 -58.50 -27.60 42.68
CA ASN A 656 -59.35 -28.78 42.88
C ASN A 656 -58.78 -29.63 44.03
N MET A 657 -59.68 -30.16 44.86
CA MET A 657 -59.31 -31.02 45.97
C MET A 657 -58.80 -32.39 45.46
N ILE A 658 -57.53 -32.68 45.69
CA ILE A 658 -56.88 -33.98 45.45
C ILE A 658 -57.35 -34.97 46.51
N ALA A 659 -57.25 -34.59 47.79
CA ALA A 659 -57.63 -35.42 48.91
C ALA A 659 -58.04 -34.58 50.13
N SER A 660 -58.83 -35.19 51.02
CA SER A 660 -59.13 -34.69 52.34
C SER A 660 -58.83 -35.81 53.35
N VAL A 661 -57.70 -35.68 54.04
CA VAL A 661 -57.13 -36.72 54.90
C VAL A 661 -57.47 -36.40 56.36
N PRO A 662 -58.25 -37.23 57.07
CA PRO A 662 -58.57 -36.98 58.47
C PRO A 662 -57.31 -37.06 59.35
N ILE A 663 -57.15 -36.14 60.29
CA ILE A 663 -56.03 -36.18 61.23
C ILE A 663 -56.43 -37.06 62.44
N PRO A 664 -55.63 -38.08 62.82
CA PRO A 664 -55.96 -38.93 63.96
C PRO A 664 -55.87 -38.18 65.31
N ASP A 665 -56.53 -38.71 66.34
CA ASP A 665 -56.49 -38.15 67.68
C ASP A 665 -55.10 -38.36 68.31
N ALA A 666 -54.40 -37.28 68.62
CA ALA A 666 -53.12 -37.31 69.34
C ALA A 666 -53.34 -37.27 70.87
N GLY A 667 -54.39 -36.57 71.31
CA GLY A 667 -54.68 -36.25 72.71
C GLY A 667 -53.87 -35.06 73.23
N ASP A 668 -54.25 -34.52 74.39
CA ASP A 668 -53.61 -33.36 75.03
C ASP A 668 -52.09 -33.61 75.20
N ASN A 669 -51.25 -32.73 74.66
CA ASN A 669 -49.78 -32.85 74.57
C ASN A 669 -49.25 -34.00 73.70
N GLY A 670 -50.10 -34.75 72.99
CA GLY A 670 -49.66 -35.85 72.15
C GLY A 670 -48.99 -35.37 70.87
N ALA A 671 -47.97 -36.11 70.42
CA ALA A 671 -47.32 -35.88 69.14
C ALA A 671 -47.77 -36.93 68.12
N ILE A 672 -48.07 -36.51 66.89
CA ILE A 672 -48.45 -37.40 65.80
C ILE A 672 -47.79 -37.01 64.49
N THR A 673 -47.35 -38.01 63.73
CA THR A 673 -46.87 -37.84 62.35
C THR A 673 -47.79 -38.63 61.43
N MET A 674 -48.31 -37.96 60.41
CA MET A 674 -49.13 -38.58 59.37
C MET A 674 -48.33 -38.75 58.08
N ASP A 675 -48.43 -39.93 57.50
CA ASP A 675 -47.86 -40.25 56.19
C ASP A 675 -48.74 -39.66 55.07
N LEU A 676 -48.13 -38.87 54.21
CA LEU A 676 -48.74 -38.22 53.06
C LEU A 676 -48.04 -38.56 51.73
N SER A 677 -47.11 -39.55 51.74
CA SER A 677 -46.34 -40.04 50.58
C SER A 677 -47.20 -40.40 49.37
N ALA A 678 -48.43 -40.84 49.60
CA ALA A 678 -49.34 -41.24 48.52
C ALA A 678 -49.87 -40.08 47.65
N TYR A 679 -49.59 -38.82 48.01
CA TYR A 679 -50.19 -37.64 47.35
C TYR A 679 -49.14 -36.80 46.62
N ASN A 680 -49.25 -36.78 45.29
CA ASN A 680 -48.41 -36.01 44.38
C ASN A 680 -49.17 -34.85 43.72
N ASN A 681 -48.44 -33.98 43.04
CA ASN A 681 -48.96 -32.83 42.31
C ASN A 681 -49.76 -31.86 43.19
N VAL A 682 -49.35 -31.70 44.45
CA VAL A 682 -49.98 -30.81 45.41
C VAL A 682 -49.41 -29.41 45.27
N PHE A 683 -50.25 -28.42 44.97
CA PHE A 683 -49.87 -27.01 44.89
C PHE A 683 -50.26 -26.24 46.15
N LYS A 684 -51.20 -26.76 46.94
CA LYS A 684 -51.64 -26.12 48.17
C LYS A 684 -52.11 -27.13 49.20
N ILE A 685 -51.75 -26.88 50.46
CA ILE A 685 -52.15 -27.70 51.60
C ILE A 685 -52.90 -26.84 52.62
N ILE A 686 -54.08 -27.29 53.04
CA ILE A 686 -54.89 -26.65 54.07
C ILE A 686 -55.00 -27.62 55.25
N ILE A 687 -54.32 -27.30 56.33
CA ILE A 687 -54.33 -28.03 57.59
C ILE A 687 -55.44 -27.46 58.45
N VAL A 688 -56.56 -28.16 58.54
CA VAL A 688 -57.68 -27.80 59.41
C VAL A 688 -57.48 -28.47 60.76
N LEU A 689 -57.22 -27.67 61.79
CA LEU A 689 -57.01 -28.13 63.16
C LEU A 689 -58.33 -28.22 63.94
N ASP A 690 -59.32 -27.36 63.61
CA ASP A 690 -60.62 -27.29 64.28
C ASP A 690 -60.55 -27.01 65.80
N GLY A 691 -59.47 -26.37 66.26
CA GLY A 691 -59.20 -26.02 67.66
C GLY A 691 -57.78 -25.47 67.88
N SER A 692 -57.19 -25.85 69.02
CA SER A 692 -55.75 -25.75 69.37
C SER A 692 -54.92 -26.77 68.57
N GLY A 693 -53.60 -26.63 68.60
CA GLY A 693 -52.68 -27.54 67.92
C GLY A 693 -51.60 -26.83 67.12
N ALA A 694 -50.53 -27.56 66.86
CA ALA A 694 -49.34 -27.02 66.20
C ALA A 694 -48.82 -27.94 65.10
N VAL A 695 -48.20 -27.35 64.08
CA VAL A 695 -47.46 -28.06 63.03
C VAL A 695 -45.98 -27.96 63.35
N THR A 696 -45.29 -29.09 63.44
CA THR A 696 -43.85 -29.12 63.74
C THR A 696 -43.01 -29.25 62.48
N SER A 697 -43.49 -30.02 61.50
CA SER A 697 -42.80 -30.17 60.23
C SER A 697 -43.68 -30.65 59.08
N LEU A 698 -43.27 -30.31 57.86
CA LEU A 698 -43.83 -30.79 56.60
C LEU A 698 -42.70 -31.30 55.70
N CYS A 699 -42.71 -32.58 55.37
CA CYS A 699 -41.71 -33.23 54.52
C CYS A 699 -42.26 -33.52 53.12
N PHE A 700 -41.36 -33.63 52.14
CA PHE A 700 -41.65 -33.94 50.73
C PHE A 700 -40.95 -35.24 50.33
N GLU A 701 -41.52 -35.95 49.36
CA GLU A 701 -40.89 -37.14 48.79
C GLU A 701 -39.95 -36.73 47.66
N ASN A 702 -38.64 -36.88 47.88
CA ASN A 702 -37.59 -36.63 46.90
C ASN A 702 -37.31 -37.94 46.17
N GLN A 703 -37.80 -38.05 44.93
CA GLN A 703 -38.06 -39.33 44.25
C GLN A 703 -36.84 -40.19 43.84
N ASP A 704 -35.58 -39.82 44.16
CA ASP A 704 -34.39 -40.56 43.68
C ASP A 704 -33.23 -40.70 44.68
N THR A 705 -33.43 -40.41 45.98
CA THR A 705 -32.34 -40.49 46.98
C THR A 705 -32.60 -41.60 48.00
N ASP A 706 -31.76 -42.63 48.03
CA ASP A 706 -31.72 -43.60 49.13
C ASP A 706 -31.02 -42.98 50.34
N TRP A 707 -31.82 -42.51 51.30
CA TRP A 707 -31.36 -41.85 52.52
C TRP A 707 -30.67 -42.82 53.50
N GLY A 708 -30.81 -44.13 53.27
CA GLY A 708 -30.50 -45.17 54.25
C GLY A 708 -31.50 -45.18 55.42
N VAL A 709 -31.48 -46.27 56.19
CA VAL A 709 -32.24 -46.40 57.45
C VAL A 709 -31.28 -46.73 58.57
N ALA A 710 -31.42 -46.06 59.73
CA ALA A 710 -30.64 -46.43 60.90
C ALA A 710 -30.98 -47.85 61.33
N THR A 711 -29.98 -48.57 61.84
CA THR A 711 -30.14 -49.91 62.37
C THR A 711 -30.00 -49.87 63.87
N VAL A 712 -30.96 -50.48 64.58
CA VAL A 712 -30.88 -50.64 66.04
C VAL A 712 -30.42 -52.06 66.32
N ASN A 713 -29.32 -52.18 67.07
CA ASN A 713 -28.86 -53.46 67.57
C ASN A 713 -29.47 -53.68 68.97
N ASP A 714 -30.76 -53.99 69.01
CA ASP A 714 -31.43 -54.50 70.21
C ASP A 714 -31.76 -55.96 69.94
N ALA A 715 -31.01 -56.84 70.55
CA ALA A 715 -31.20 -58.24 70.28
C ALA A 715 -32.16 -58.88 71.31
N CYS A 716 -32.56 -58.21 72.40
CA CYS A 716 -33.37 -58.82 73.47
C CYS A 716 -34.89 -58.60 73.28
N THR A 717 -35.34 -57.64 72.47
CA THR A 717 -36.77 -57.39 72.13
C THR A 717 -36.95 -56.66 70.79
N THR A 718 -38.17 -56.62 70.23
CA THR A 718 -38.48 -55.72 69.09
C THR A 718 -38.40 -54.26 69.57
N PRO A 719 -37.53 -53.40 68.99
CA PRO A 719 -37.35 -52.04 69.45
C PRO A 719 -38.63 -51.20 69.26
N PRO A 720 -38.94 -50.26 70.18
CA PRO A 720 -39.78 -49.10 69.89
C PRO A 720 -39.31 -48.45 68.58
N GLY A 721 -40.23 -47.94 67.76
CA GLY A 721 -39.92 -47.49 66.40
C GLY A 721 -38.69 -46.57 66.33
N ILE A 722 -37.96 -46.62 65.21
CA ILE A 722 -36.85 -45.70 64.90
C ILE A 722 -37.44 -44.40 64.34
N TRP A 723 -36.96 -43.26 64.82
CA TRP A 723 -37.28 -41.95 64.23
C TRP A 723 -36.00 -41.14 64.07
N TYR A 724 -36.07 -40.00 63.38
CA TYR A 724 -34.95 -39.09 63.24
C TYR A 724 -35.40 -37.63 63.46
N GLN A 725 -34.43 -36.76 63.73
CA GLN A 725 -34.57 -35.31 63.73
C GLN A 725 -33.47 -34.73 62.85
N ASP A 726 -33.85 -33.85 61.93
CA ASP A 726 -32.90 -33.16 61.06
C ASP A 726 -32.53 -31.82 61.65
N LYS A 727 -31.23 -31.59 61.84
CA LYS A 727 -30.70 -30.28 62.14
C LYS A 727 -30.02 -29.74 60.90
N VAL A 728 -30.63 -28.72 60.30
CA VAL A 728 -30.06 -28.02 59.16
C VAL A 728 -29.02 -27.02 59.65
N SER A 729 -27.80 -27.10 59.10
CA SER A 729 -26.85 -26.00 59.19
C SER A 729 -26.95 -25.21 57.88
N SER A 730 -27.52 -24.02 57.99
CA SER A 730 -27.63 -23.07 56.89
C SER A 730 -26.31 -22.33 56.74
N GLY A 731 -25.68 -22.52 55.59
CA GLY A 731 -24.62 -21.65 55.12
C GLY A 731 -25.19 -20.41 54.44
N ASN A 732 -24.30 -19.61 53.83
CA ASN A 732 -24.74 -18.47 53.03
C ASN A 732 -25.42 -18.89 51.70
N CYS A 733 -25.33 -20.18 51.33
CA CYS A 733 -25.79 -20.77 50.05
C CYS A 733 -26.99 -21.71 50.16
N GLY A 734 -27.83 -21.53 51.16
CA GLY A 734 -28.81 -22.55 51.53
C GLY A 734 -28.22 -23.60 52.49
N PRO A 735 -28.86 -24.77 52.65
CA PRO A 735 -28.41 -25.79 53.60
C PRO A 735 -27.07 -26.40 53.14
N GLU A 736 -25.94 -26.07 53.78
CA GLU A 736 -24.63 -26.64 53.44
C GLU A 736 -24.51 -28.08 53.95
N THR A 737 -25.06 -28.33 55.13
CA THR A 737 -25.07 -29.67 55.74
C THR A 737 -26.35 -29.89 56.55
N ILE A 738 -26.97 -31.06 56.39
CA ILE A 738 -28.03 -31.54 57.27
C ILE A 738 -27.42 -32.59 58.18
N THR A 739 -27.40 -32.33 59.50
CA THR A 739 -27.07 -33.34 60.50
C THR A 739 -28.35 -34.04 60.92
N ARG A 740 -28.58 -35.25 60.39
CA ARG A 740 -29.71 -36.10 60.75
C ARG A 740 -29.35 -36.92 61.98
N THR A 741 -30.03 -36.67 63.10
CA THR A 741 -29.87 -37.47 64.33
C THR A 741 -30.96 -38.53 64.38
N TRP A 742 -30.58 -39.79 64.27
CA TRP A 742 -31.46 -40.94 64.44
C TRP A 742 -31.64 -41.25 65.93
N TYR A 743 -32.83 -41.65 66.32
CA TYR A 743 -33.21 -41.97 67.68
C TYR A 743 -33.96 -43.29 67.77
N THR A 744 -33.82 -43.94 68.92
CA THR A 744 -34.62 -45.08 69.35
C THR A 744 -34.75 -45.06 70.88
N THR A 745 -35.70 -45.81 71.43
CA THR A 745 -35.78 -46.05 72.88
C THR A 745 -35.66 -47.53 73.20
N ASP A 746 -35.22 -47.90 74.40
CA ASP A 746 -35.38 -49.29 74.85
C ASP A 746 -36.77 -49.54 75.46
N TYR A 747 -37.07 -50.80 75.84
CA TYR A 747 -38.34 -51.16 76.47
C TYR A 747 -38.54 -50.54 77.88
N GLN A 748 -37.53 -49.87 78.43
CA GLN A 748 -37.60 -49.14 79.71
C GLN A 748 -37.70 -47.62 79.49
N GLY A 749 -37.73 -47.15 78.24
CA GLY A 749 -37.85 -45.73 77.87
C GLY A 749 -36.52 -44.97 77.85
N ASN A 750 -35.37 -45.62 77.88
CA ASN A 750 -34.07 -44.96 77.74
C ASN A 750 -33.83 -44.57 76.28
N LEU A 751 -33.44 -43.32 76.02
CA LEU A 751 -33.24 -42.75 74.67
C LEU A 751 -31.80 -42.96 74.17
N TYR A 752 -31.65 -43.45 72.94
CA TYR A 752 -30.38 -43.65 72.25
C TYR A 752 -30.39 -42.90 70.92
N SER A 753 -29.24 -42.37 70.51
CA SER A 753 -29.13 -41.59 69.27
C SER A 753 -27.78 -41.75 68.57
N ASP A 754 -27.79 -41.63 67.24
CA ASP A 754 -26.58 -41.56 66.41
C ASP A 754 -26.82 -40.61 65.20
N THR A 755 -25.75 -40.09 64.60
CA THR A 755 -25.86 -39.00 63.61
C THR A 755 -25.33 -39.38 62.23
N GLN A 756 -26.04 -38.97 61.19
CA GLN A 756 -25.64 -38.98 59.79
C GLN A 756 -25.45 -37.53 59.31
N THR A 757 -24.36 -37.25 58.60
CA THR A 757 -24.13 -35.96 57.93
C THR A 757 -24.51 -36.08 56.46
N ILE A 758 -25.39 -35.19 56.00
CA ILE A 758 -25.76 -35.04 54.60
C ILE A 758 -25.16 -33.72 54.11
N THR A 759 -24.19 -33.75 53.21
CA THR A 759 -23.57 -32.56 52.61
C THR A 759 -24.25 -32.24 51.29
N ILE A 760 -24.65 -30.98 51.11
CA ILE A 760 -25.24 -30.51 49.86
C ILE A 760 -24.16 -29.71 49.13
N ILE A 761 -23.88 -30.08 47.89
CA ILE A 761 -22.91 -29.40 47.03
C ILE A 761 -23.59 -28.85 45.78
N ASP A 762 -23.06 -27.72 45.33
CA ASP A 762 -23.50 -27.03 44.13
C ASP A 762 -22.34 -27.00 43.12
N GLU A 763 -22.61 -27.53 41.93
CA GLU A 763 -21.64 -27.64 40.82
C GLU A 763 -22.17 -26.98 39.55
N GLU A 764 -23.38 -26.42 39.56
CA GLU A 764 -23.98 -25.79 38.38
C GLU A 764 -23.74 -24.29 38.42
N ALA A 765 -23.47 -23.68 37.26
CA ALA A 765 -23.27 -22.24 37.21
C ALA A 765 -24.62 -21.51 37.15
N PRO A 766 -24.75 -20.35 37.81
CA PRO A 766 -25.96 -19.53 37.77
C PRO A 766 -26.28 -19.08 36.33
N THR A 767 -27.55 -18.82 36.06
CA THR A 767 -28.03 -18.37 34.74
C THR A 767 -28.69 -16.99 34.81
N PHE A 768 -28.52 -16.19 33.76
CA PHE A 768 -29.20 -14.90 33.65
C PHE A 768 -30.68 -15.07 33.30
N ILE A 769 -31.54 -14.26 33.91
CA ILE A 769 -32.97 -14.17 33.57
C ILE A 769 -33.20 -13.07 32.54
N GLY A 770 -33.94 -13.38 31.48
CA GLY A 770 -34.42 -12.40 30.50
C GLY A 770 -33.58 -12.30 29.22
N GLU A 771 -33.83 -11.26 28.42
CA GLU A 771 -33.05 -11.00 27.20
C GLU A 771 -31.72 -10.31 27.55
N LEU A 772 -30.62 -10.91 27.11
CA LEU A 772 -29.27 -10.38 27.30
C LEU A 772 -28.99 -9.22 26.32
N PRO A 773 -28.25 -8.18 26.75
CA PRO A 773 -27.89 -7.06 25.90
C PRO A 773 -27.03 -7.52 24.71
N GLN A 774 -27.37 -7.05 23.52
CA GLN A 774 -26.64 -7.33 22.29
C GLN A 774 -25.62 -6.23 21.99
N ASP A 775 -24.60 -6.59 21.21
CA ASP A 775 -23.62 -5.65 20.66
C ASP A 775 -24.29 -4.60 19.77
N LEU A 776 -23.77 -3.38 19.79
CA LEU A 776 -24.29 -2.28 18.97
C LEU A 776 -23.25 -1.21 18.71
N THR A 777 -23.51 -0.41 17.67
CA THR A 777 -22.70 0.75 17.30
C THR A 777 -23.48 2.03 17.56
N VAL A 778 -22.85 3.02 18.20
CA VAL A 778 -23.45 4.34 18.49
C VAL A 778 -22.56 5.46 18.01
N SER A 779 -23.23 6.53 17.59
CA SER A 779 -22.59 7.80 17.25
C SER A 779 -22.43 8.63 18.52
N CYS A 780 -21.19 8.97 18.88
CA CYS A 780 -20.84 9.77 20.05
C CYS A 780 -21.36 9.20 21.40
N ALA A 781 -21.41 10.05 22.44
CA ALA A 781 -21.77 9.67 23.81
C ALA A 781 -23.24 9.27 24.05
N ALA A 782 -23.99 8.87 23.01
CA ALA A 782 -25.34 8.33 23.12
C ALA A 782 -25.32 6.88 23.65
N LEU A 783 -24.66 6.65 24.78
CA LEU A 783 -24.49 5.33 25.36
C LEU A 783 -25.85 4.82 25.87
N PRO A 784 -26.22 3.56 25.57
CA PRO A 784 -27.40 2.94 26.14
C PRO A 784 -27.26 2.85 27.66
N GLU A 785 -28.38 3.07 28.37
CA GLU A 785 -28.45 2.82 29.81
C GLU A 785 -28.01 1.38 30.12
N ILE A 786 -27.32 1.19 31.25
CA ILE A 786 -26.85 -0.13 31.66
C ILE A 786 -28.08 -0.97 32.05
N PRO A 787 -28.38 -2.09 31.36
CA PRO A 787 -29.48 -2.96 31.74
C PRO A 787 -29.23 -3.58 33.11
N SER A 788 -30.29 -3.64 33.91
CA SER A 788 -30.31 -4.44 35.14
C SER A 788 -30.56 -5.89 34.76
N LEU A 789 -29.60 -6.77 35.04
CA LEU A 789 -29.77 -8.21 34.88
C LEU A 789 -30.11 -8.84 36.25
N GLU A 790 -30.83 -9.94 36.20
CA GLU A 790 -31.12 -10.79 37.35
C GLU A 790 -30.52 -12.18 37.06
N GLY A 791 -30.08 -12.86 38.11
CA GLY A 791 -29.53 -14.21 38.04
C GLY A 791 -30.43 -15.16 38.83
N ILE A 792 -30.56 -16.39 38.35
CA ILE A 792 -31.13 -17.50 39.11
C ILE A 792 -30.13 -18.63 39.15
N ASP A 793 -30.17 -19.32 40.27
CA ASP A 793 -29.43 -20.53 40.48
C ASP A 793 -30.33 -21.58 41.16
N ASN A 794 -30.00 -22.85 41.02
CA ASN A 794 -30.74 -23.96 41.61
C ASN A 794 -30.50 -24.08 43.14
N CYS A 795 -29.38 -23.55 43.65
CA CYS A 795 -28.93 -23.67 45.02
C CYS A 795 -28.78 -22.30 45.72
N ASP A 796 -28.53 -21.23 44.95
CA ASP A 796 -28.47 -19.85 45.43
C ASP A 796 -29.75 -19.05 45.06
N PRO A 797 -30.60 -18.67 46.05
CA PRO A 797 -31.79 -17.86 45.78
C PRO A 797 -31.51 -16.42 45.30
N ASP A 798 -30.30 -15.89 45.51
CA ASP A 798 -29.93 -14.51 45.17
C ASP A 798 -28.46 -14.42 44.74
N PRO A 799 -28.09 -15.03 43.58
CA PRO A 799 -26.71 -15.09 43.14
C PRO A 799 -26.17 -13.70 42.84
N ALA A 800 -24.94 -13.44 43.30
CA ALA A 800 -24.34 -12.12 43.27
C ALA A 800 -23.97 -11.71 41.84
N ILE A 801 -24.46 -10.55 41.39
CA ILE A 801 -24.10 -10.00 40.09
C ILE A 801 -23.03 -8.92 40.27
N SER A 802 -21.93 -9.08 39.55
CA SER A 802 -20.91 -8.07 39.37
C SER A 802 -20.95 -7.49 37.97
N PHE A 803 -20.58 -6.22 37.86
CA PHE A 803 -20.55 -5.47 36.61
C PHE A 803 -19.20 -4.79 36.47
N GLU A 804 -18.57 -5.00 35.32
CA GLU A 804 -17.35 -4.32 34.94
C GLU A 804 -17.53 -3.65 33.57
N GLU A 805 -17.06 -2.41 33.45
CA GLU A 805 -17.03 -1.68 32.20
C GLU A 805 -15.59 -1.27 31.90
N VAL A 806 -15.10 -1.68 30.73
CA VAL A 806 -13.76 -1.36 30.25
C VAL A 806 -13.85 -0.57 28.96
N VAL A 807 -13.19 0.59 28.95
CA VAL A 807 -13.01 1.40 27.75
C VAL A 807 -11.66 1.07 27.13
N SER A 808 -11.63 0.67 25.86
CA SER A 808 -10.41 0.28 25.15
C SER A 808 -10.45 0.72 23.70
N GLY A 809 -9.26 0.90 23.10
CA GLY A 809 -9.13 1.55 21.81
C GLY A 809 -9.32 3.06 21.96
N ASN A 810 -8.25 3.81 21.80
CA ASN A 810 -8.31 5.25 21.59
C ASN A 810 -7.24 5.50 20.53
N ASP A 811 -7.64 5.23 19.28
CA ASP A 811 -6.71 5.05 18.16
C ASP A 811 -6.66 6.30 17.25
N ASP A 812 -7.66 7.18 17.33
CA ASP A 812 -7.62 8.49 16.69
C ASP A 812 -7.07 9.56 17.66
N GLN A 813 -6.57 10.67 17.13
CA GLN A 813 -6.08 11.79 17.95
C GLN A 813 -7.22 12.59 18.63
N CYS A 814 -8.44 12.06 18.61
CA CYS A 814 -9.69 12.75 18.95
C CYS A 814 -10.44 12.19 20.14
N GLY A 815 -10.26 10.90 20.45
CA GLY A 815 -11.08 10.25 21.47
C GLY A 815 -12.55 10.08 21.06
N SER A 816 -12.85 10.15 19.76
CA SER A 816 -14.19 9.94 19.18
C SER A 816 -14.45 8.46 18.88
N GLU A 817 -13.41 7.70 18.53
CA GLU A 817 -13.50 6.26 18.31
C GLU A 817 -12.95 5.46 19.48
N TYR A 818 -13.83 4.69 20.13
CA TYR A 818 -13.44 3.77 21.20
C TYR A 818 -14.47 2.64 21.35
N THR A 819 -14.03 1.55 21.97
CA THR A 819 -14.92 0.42 22.28
C THR A 819 -15.14 0.35 23.77
N ILE A 820 -16.40 0.29 24.18
CA ILE A 820 -16.79 -0.04 25.55
C ILE A 820 -17.14 -1.53 25.59
N THR A 821 -16.47 -2.29 26.44
CA THR A 821 -16.85 -3.67 26.76
C THR A 821 -17.50 -3.69 28.14
N ARG A 822 -18.77 -4.06 28.20
CA ARG A 822 -19.50 -4.30 29.44
C ARG A 822 -19.52 -5.79 29.72
N THR A 823 -19.10 -6.20 30.90
CA THR A 823 -19.12 -7.58 31.36
C THR A 823 -20.01 -7.67 32.60
N TRP A 824 -21.02 -8.52 32.53
CA TRP A 824 -21.79 -8.95 33.70
C TRP A 824 -21.32 -10.34 34.06
N THR A 825 -20.99 -10.54 35.33
CA THR A 825 -20.68 -11.87 35.87
C THR A 825 -21.65 -12.13 37.01
N VAL A 826 -22.42 -13.20 36.87
CA VAL A 826 -23.24 -13.73 37.95
C VAL A 826 -22.47 -14.88 38.60
N THR A 827 -22.26 -14.77 39.90
CA THR A 827 -21.49 -15.72 40.72
C THR A 827 -22.42 -16.23 41.80
N ASP A 828 -22.63 -17.54 41.86
CA ASP A 828 -23.29 -18.12 43.02
C ASP A 828 -22.35 -18.06 44.23
N CYS A 829 -22.90 -18.25 45.41
CA CYS A 829 -22.11 -18.22 46.63
C CYS A 829 -21.22 -19.48 46.84
N SER A 830 -21.37 -20.52 46.01
CA SER A 830 -20.50 -21.71 45.92
C SER A 830 -19.24 -21.45 45.08
N GLY A 831 -19.23 -20.35 44.34
CA GLY A 831 -18.13 -19.86 43.50
C GLY A 831 -18.24 -20.26 42.02
N ASN A 832 -19.36 -20.82 41.55
CA ASN A 832 -19.56 -21.04 40.11
C ASN A 832 -20.02 -19.74 39.45
N GLU A 833 -19.58 -19.51 38.21
CA GLU A 833 -19.75 -18.23 37.53
C GLU A 833 -20.24 -18.40 36.10
N SER A 834 -21.16 -17.53 35.69
CA SER A 834 -21.52 -17.28 34.29
C SER A 834 -21.23 -15.83 33.96
N SER A 835 -20.74 -15.58 32.75
CA SER A 835 -20.46 -14.22 32.27
C SER A 835 -21.14 -13.94 30.93
N HIS A 836 -21.56 -12.70 30.75
CA HIS A 836 -22.06 -12.17 29.49
C HIS A 836 -21.33 -10.88 29.15
N GLN A 837 -20.97 -10.71 27.88
CA GLN A 837 -20.32 -9.50 27.37
C GLN A 837 -21.19 -8.80 26.33
N GLN A 838 -21.23 -7.47 26.44
CA GLN A 838 -21.73 -6.56 25.40
C GLN A 838 -20.58 -5.68 24.93
N THR A 839 -20.38 -5.64 23.62
CA THR A 839 -19.45 -4.74 22.96
C THR A 839 -20.23 -3.57 22.37
N ILE A 840 -19.88 -2.34 22.78
CA ILE A 840 -20.41 -1.10 22.22
C ILE A 840 -19.29 -0.42 21.44
N THR A 841 -19.44 -0.33 20.14
CA THR A 841 -18.53 0.44 19.28
C THR A 841 -19.02 1.87 19.22
N VAL A 842 -18.20 2.80 19.71
CA VAL A 842 -18.44 4.23 19.58
C VAL A 842 -17.60 4.71 18.40
N GLU A 843 -18.28 5.22 17.38
CA GLU A 843 -17.66 5.80 16.18
C GLU A 843 -18.32 7.15 15.88
N ASP A 844 -17.62 8.05 15.21
CA ASP A 844 -18.18 9.33 14.77
C ASP A 844 -18.41 9.29 13.26
N ASP A 845 -19.67 9.16 12.86
CA ASP A 845 -20.12 9.05 11.47
C ASP A 845 -20.92 10.27 10.99
N LEU A 846 -21.01 11.32 11.81
CA LEU A 846 -21.83 12.51 11.52
C LEU A 846 -20.93 13.71 11.20
N ALA A 847 -21.20 14.39 10.09
CA ALA A 847 -20.51 15.63 9.77
C ALA A 847 -20.87 16.76 10.75
N PRO A 848 -19.95 17.72 10.99
CA PRO A 848 -20.22 18.91 11.80
C PRO A 848 -21.39 19.72 11.26
N VAL A 849 -21.99 20.55 12.11
CA VAL A 849 -23.09 21.46 11.75
C VAL A 849 -22.68 22.90 12.00
N PHE A 850 -22.87 23.77 11.01
CA PHE A 850 -22.72 25.22 11.19
C PHE A 850 -23.77 25.76 12.15
N VAL A 851 -23.36 26.59 13.11
CA VAL A 851 -24.23 27.11 14.18
C VAL A 851 -25.06 28.29 13.70
N GLU A 852 -24.45 29.16 12.90
CA GLU A 852 -25.10 30.35 12.33
C GLU A 852 -25.85 30.03 11.02
N ASP A 853 -26.76 30.93 10.63
CA ASP A 853 -27.45 30.85 9.34
C ASP A 853 -26.44 30.94 8.18
N LEU A 854 -26.50 29.97 7.27
CA LEU A 854 -25.62 29.92 6.11
C LEU A 854 -25.87 31.11 5.17
N PRO A 855 -24.80 31.75 4.65
CA PRO A 855 -24.95 32.81 3.66
C PRO A 855 -25.57 32.23 2.38
N LEU A 856 -26.27 33.06 1.60
CA LEU A 856 -26.85 32.61 0.33
C LEU A 856 -25.75 32.03 -0.57
N SER A 857 -26.04 30.88 -1.19
CA SER A 857 -25.11 30.14 -2.06
C SER A 857 -24.71 30.93 -3.31
N THR A 858 -25.53 31.89 -3.73
CA THR A 858 -25.20 32.83 -4.80
C THR A 858 -25.60 34.25 -4.41
N VAL A 859 -24.71 35.21 -4.66
CA VAL A 859 -24.94 36.64 -4.43
C VAL A 859 -24.34 37.42 -5.59
N THR A 860 -25.04 38.48 -6.04
CA THR A 860 -24.48 39.46 -6.98
C THR A 860 -24.00 40.66 -6.17
N ALA A 861 -22.76 41.10 -6.41
CA ALA A 861 -22.17 42.25 -5.74
C ALA A 861 -21.48 43.17 -6.76
N ASP A 862 -21.44 44.45 -6.43
CA ASP A 862 -20.62 45.43 -7.16
C ASP A 862 -19.17 45.34 -6.63
N CYS A 863 -18.17 45.60 -7.47
CA CYS A 863 -16.76 45.50 -7.08
C CYS A 863 -16.38 46.40 -5.89
N ASN A 864 -17.12 47.49 -5.69
CA ASN A 864 -16.92 48.42 -4.57
C ASN A 864 -17.59 47.98 -3.27
N THR A 865 -18.54 47.03 -3.35
CA THR A 865 -19.39 46.65 -2.22
C THR A 865 -19.47 45.14 -2.07
N LEU A 866 -18.30 44.52 -1.96
CA LEU A 866 -18.20 43.12 -1.59
C LEU A 866 -18.85 42.88 -0.21
N PRO A 867 -19.78 41.92 -0.09
CA PRO A 867 -20.32 41.57 1.21
C PRO A 867 -19.21 41.06 2.12
N GLU A 868 -19.18 41.51 3.37
CA GLU A 868 -18.23 40.99 4.36
C GLU A 868 -18.43 39.48 4.52
N ALA A 869 -17.33 38.73 4.61
CA ALA A 869 -17.41 37.29 4.88
C ALA A 869 -18.02 37.07 6.27
N VAL A 870 -19.08 36.26 6.33
CA VAL A 870 -19.63 35.84 7.62
C VAL A 870 -18.61 34.95 8.33
N THR A 871 -18.45 35.15 9.63
CA THR A 871 -17.70 34.22 10.48
C THR A 871 -18.65 33.12 10.89
N LEU A 872 -18.40 31.90 10.41
CA LEU A 872 -19.16 30.72 10.83
C LEU A 872 -18.41 30.00 11.94
N THR A 873 -19.14 29.46 12.88
CA THR A 873 -18.67 28.44 13.81
C THR A 873 -19.36 27.13 13.46
N ALA A 874 -18.65 26.03 13.66
CA ALA A 874 -19.22 24.70 13.52
C ALA A 874 -19.19 24.00 14.87
N THR A 875 -20.23 23.22 15.12
CA THR A 875 -20.27 22.29 16.24
C THR A 875 -20.53 20.90 15.74
N ASP A 876 -19.83 19.96 16.34
CA ASP A 876 -20.04 18.53 16.18
C ASP A 876 -20.52 17.91 17.51
N GLN A 877 -21.27 16.81 17.43
CA GLN A 877 -21.85 16.11 18.58
C GLN A 877 -20.78 15.40 19.44
N CYS A 878 -19.71 14.91 18.82
CA CYS A 878 -18.61 14.17 19.44
C CYS A 878 -17.49 15.12 19.91
N GLN A 879 -17.12 16.10 19.09
CA GLN A 879 -16.00 17.01 19.34
C GLN A 879 -16.42 18.31 20.04
N GLY A 880 -17.70 18.69 19.97
CA GLY A 880 -18.15 20.01 20.43
C GLY A 880 -17.78 21.09 19.42
N ALA A 881 -16.93 22.06 19.77
CA ALA A 881 -16.55 23.12 18.82
C ALA A 881 -15.55 22.59 17.78
N VAL A 882 -15.83 22.84 16.50
CA VAL A 882 -14.99 22.45 15.35
C VAL A 882 -14.46 23.71 14.67
N ASP A 883 -13.18 23.69 14.31
CA ASP A 883 -12.55 24.77 13.58
C ASP A 883 -13.11 24.83 12.15
N VAL A 884 -13.52 26.02 11.73
CA VAL A 884 -13.98 26.28 10.36
C VAL A 884 -12.82 26.86 9.56
N LEU A 885 -12.40 26.14 8.53
CA LEU A 885 -11.48 26.65 7.53
C LEU A 885 -12.25 27.53 6.54
N PHE A 886 -11.82 28.79 6.42
CA PHE A 886 -12.34 29.71 5.41
C PHE A 886 -11.33 29.88 4.30
N GLU A 887 -11.74 29.55 3.07
CA GLU A 887 -10.96 29.80 1.86
C GLU A 887 -11.75 30.73 0.92
N GLU A 888 -11.04 31.68 0.32
CA GLU A 888 -11.57 32.58 -0.69
C GLU A 888 -10.68 32.47 -1.94
N VAL A 889 -11.30 32.12 -3.06
CA VAL A 889 -10.60 31.91 -4.32
C VAL A 889 -11.32 32.68 -5.43
N ILE A 890 -10.54 33.33 -6.29
CA ILE A 890 -11.03 33.91 -7.53
C ILE A 890 -11.12 32.77 -8.55
N THR A 891 -12.34 32.35 -8.86
CA THR A 891 -12.60 31.18 -9.72
C THR A 891 -12.72 31.53 -11.19
N ASN A 892 -13.03 32.79 -11.48
CA ASN A 892 -13.11 33.27 -12.84
C ASN A 892 -12.55 34.69 -12.94
N THR A 893 -11.81 34.93 -14.01
CA THR A 893 -11.42 36.28 -14.40
C THR A 893 -12.24 36.64 -15.62
N ASP A 894 -12.75 37.86 -15.68
CA ASP A 894 -13.30 38.38 -16.92
C ASP A 894 -12.23 38.44 -18.03
N ASP A 895 -12.65 38.84 -19.23
CA ASP A 895 -11.77 39.00 -20.39
C ASP A 895 -10.70 40.10 -20.20
N CYS A 896 -10.74 40.83 -19.08
CA CYS A 896 -9.80 41.88 -18.68
C CYS A 896 -8.89 41.53 -17.51
N GLY A 897 -9.03 40.32 -16.97
CA GLY A 897 -8.18 39.83 -15.90
C GLY A 897 -8.58 40.30 -14.50
N ASN A 898 -9.74 40.95 -14.33
CA ASN A 898 -10.31 41.20 -13.00
C ASN A 898 -11.15 40.01 -12.56
N ALA A 899 -11.32 39.84 -11.26
CA ALA A 899 -12.17 38.80 -10.71
C ALA A 899 -13.63 39.02 -11.15
N SER A 900 -14.19 38.10 -11.93
CA SER A 900 -15.62 38.12 -12.28
C SER A 900 -16.45 37.23 -11.35
N GLU A 901 -15.79 36.31 -10.65
CA GLU A 901 -16.42 35.43 -9.68
C GLU A 901 -15.47 35.18 -8.51
N ILE A 902 -15.96 35.43 -7.29
CA ILE A 902 -15.29 35.08 -6.05
C ILE A 902 -16.06 33.92 -5.42
N THR A 903 -15.36 32.83 -5.18
CA THR A 903 -15.90 31.67 -4.46
C THR A 903 -15.35 31.67 -3.05
N ARG A 904 -16.25 31.74 -2.07
CA ARG A 904 -15.96 31.52 -0.66
C ARG A 904 -16.40 30.12 -0.27
N THR A 905 -15.51 29.40 0.39
CA THR A 905 -15.78 28.07 0.92
C THR A 905 -15.50 28.09 2.41
N TRP A 906 -16.52 27.72 3.19
CA TRP A 906 -16.35 27.38 4.60
C TRP A 906 -16.41 25.87 4.71
N THR A 907 -15.33 25.28 5.21
CA THR A 907 -15.23 23.85 5.44
C THR A 907 -15.00 23.62 6.92
N ALA A 908 -15.84 22.80 7.54
CA ALA A 908 -15.61 22.29 8.87
C ALA A 908 -15.42 20.79 8.76
N THR A 909 -14.23 20.34 9.18
CA THR A 909 -13.88 18.93 9.26
C THR A 909 -13.70 18.63 10.73
N ASP A 910 -14.51 17.72 11.27
CA ASP A 910 -14.19 17.18 12.58
C ASP A 910 -12.92 16.34 12.50
N CYS A 911 -12.48 15.88 13.65
CA CYS A 911 -11.22 15.21 13.77
C CYS A 911 -11.32 13.69 13.51
N ALA A 912 -12.55 13.14 13.40
CA ALA A 912 -12.83 11.82 12.81
C ALA A 912 -12.77 11.84 11.27
N GLY A 913 -12.76 13.04 10.67
CA GLY A 913 -12.62 13.26 9.23
C GLY A 913 -13.95 13.44 8.50
N ASN A 914 -15.08 13.55 9.21
CA ASN A 914 -16.34 13.92 8.58
C ASN A 914 -16.34 15.41 8.29
N GLU A 915 -16.92 15.79 7.14
CA GLU A 915 -16.80 17.14 6.60
C GLU A 915 -18.15 17.70 6.18
N VAL A 916 -18.39 18.95 6.55
CA VAL A 916 -19.41 19.80 5.94
C VAL A 916 -18.73 20.96 5.24
N SER A 917 -19.19 21.27 4.03
CA SER A 917 -18.75 22.46 3.31
C SER A 917 -19.95 23.27 2.84
N HIS A 918 -19.79 24.59 2.89
CA HIS A 918 -20.73 25.53 2.30
C HIS A 918 -19.99 26.45 1.34
N GLN A 919 -20.57 26.63 0.16
CA GLN A 919 -19.99 27.47 -0.89
C GLN A 919 -20.91 28.67 -1.15
N GLN A 920 -20.33 29.87 -1.10
CA GLN A 920 -20.94 31.09 -1.60
C GLN A 920 -20.21 31.52 -2.87
N VAL A 921 -20.93 31.60 -3.97
CA VAL A 921 -20.45 32.17 -5.22
C VAL A 921 -20.92 33.62 -5.31
N ILE A 922 -19.97 34.55 -5.35
CA ILE A 922 -20.22 35.98 -5.53
C ILE A 922 -19.90 36.33 -6.97
N THR A 923 -20.93 36.64 -7.75
CA THR A 923 -20.76 37.18 -9.11
C THR A 923 -20.56 38.69 -9.00
N LEU A 924 -19.45 39.17 -9.53
CA LEU A 924 -19.15 40.59 -9.59
C LEU A 924 -19.75 41.16 -10.87
N GLU A 925 -20.59 42.18 -10.72
CA GLU A 925 -21.14 42.94 -11.84
C GLU A 925 -20.74 44.40 -11.68
N ASP A 926 -20.16 44.97 -12.73
CA ASP A 926 -19.82 46.38 -12.80
C ASP A 926 -20.87 47.16 -13.59
N HIS A 927 -21.46 48.14 -12.93
CA HIS A 927 -22.49 49.03 -13.48
C HIS A 927 -22.05 50.51 -13.43
N GLU A 928 -20.84 50.82 -12.96
CA GLU A 928 -20.34 52.19 -12.88
C GLU A 928 -19.48 52.51 -14.09
N ALA A 929 -19.60 53.73 -14.63
CA ALA A 929 -18.78 54.13 -15.77
C ALA A 929 -17.39 54.60 -15.31
N PRO A 930 -16.34 54.41 -16.14
CA PRO A 930 -14.98 54.80 -15.82
C PRO A 930 -14.84 56.31 -15.62
N VAL A 931 -13.89 56.72 -14.79
CA VAL A 931 -13.59 58.13 -14.53
C VAL A 931 -12.42 58.59 -15.38
N ILE A 932 -12.64 59.61 -16.22
CA ILE A 932 -11.58 60.31 -16.98
C ILE A 932 -11.15 61.57 -16.20
N SER A 933 -9.90 61.63 -15.78
CA SER A 933 -9.28 62.76 -15.08
C SER A 933 -8.11 63.38 -15.87
N ASP A 934 -7.68 64.57 -15.48
CA ASP A 934 -6.61 65.33 -16.14
C ASP A 934 -6.84 65.60 -17.64
N VAL A 935 -8.11 65.75 -18.04
CA VAL A 935 -8.49 66.13 -19.40
C VAL A 935 -7.82 67.46 -19.77
N PRO A 936 -7.04 67.52 -20.87
CA PRO A 936 -6.43 68.76 -21.32
C PRO A 936 -7.48 69.87 -21.54
N ALA A 937 -7.21 71.07 -21.03
CA ALA A 937 -8.11 72.22 -21.19
C ALA A 937 -8.21 72.66 -22.66
N ASP A 938 -9.33 73.28 -23.04
CA ASP A 938 -9.51 73.85 -24.38
C ASP A 938 -8.44 74.90 -24.70
N VAL A 939 -7.98 74.94 -25.95
CA VAL A 939 -6.91 75.84 -26.41
C VAL A 939 -7.32 76.53 -27.71
N THR A 940 -7.02 77.82 -27.81
CA THR A 940 -7.08 78.57 -29.08
C THR A 940 -5.66 78.88 -29.54
N VAL A 941 -5.31 78.52 -30.77
CA VAL A 941 -3.99 78.78 -31.37
C VAL A 941 -4.12 79.56 -32.67
N SER A 942 -3.27 80.58 -32.85
CA SER A 942 -3.18 81.34 -34.09
C SER A 942 -2.07 80.73 -34.95
N CYS A 943 -2.46 80.11 -36.06
CA CYS A 943 -1.58 79.77 -37.19
C CYS A 943 -0.26 79.06 -36.87
N SER A 944 -0.31 78.19 -35.87
CA SER A 944 0.81 77.38 -35.42
C SER A 944 0.44 75.90 -35.50
N THR A 945 1.41 75.03 -35.79
CA THR A 945 1.20 73.59 -35.69
C THR A 945 0.88 73.26 -34.24
N ILE A 946 -0.24 72.57 -34.01
CA ILE A 946 -0.61 72.03 -32.70
C ILE A 946 0.60 71.24 -32.19
N THR A 947 1.32 71.81 -31.22
CA THR A 947 2.53 71.19 -30.67
C THR A 947 2.08 70.03 -29.80
N ASP A 948 2.69 68.86 -30.01
CA ASP A 948 2.27 67.61 -29.39
C ASP A 948 2.20 67.74 -27.86
N MET A 949 0.99 67.63 -27.31
CA MET A 949 0.75 67.66 -25.86
C MET A 949 0.99 66.24 -25.32
N SER A 950 2.09 66.07 -24.59
CA SER A 950 2.60 64.75 -24.19
C SER A 950 1.90 64.08 -23.01
N SER A 951 0.69 64.48 -22.64
CA SER A 951 -0.05 63.84 -21.54
C SER A 951 -1.48 63.54 -21.96
N ALA A 952 -1.74 62.27 -22.29
CA ALA A 952 -3.09 61.74 -22.37
C ALA A 952 -3.80 61.88 -21.01
N PRO A 953 -5.13 62.04 -20.98
CA PRO A 953 -5.89 62.03 -19.73
C PRO A 953 -5.66 60.71 -18.98
N SER A 954 -5.73 60.77 -17.66
CA SER A 954 -5.69 59.60 -16.80
C SER A 954 -7.09 58.96 -16.76
N VAL A 955 -7.15 57.63 -16.81
CA VAL A 955 -8.39 56.88 -16.64
C VAL A 955 -8.24 55.96 -15.44
N SER A 956 -9.29 55.91 -14.65
CA SER A 956 -9.41 54.98 -13.53
C SER A 956 -10.84 54.51 -13.46
N ASP A 957 -11.01 53.23 -13.19
CA ASP A 957 -12.31 52.65 -12.90
C ASP A 957 -12.27 51.98 -11.53
N ASN A 958 -13.44 51.75 -10.95
CA ASN A 958 -13.60 51.17 -9.62
C ASN A 958 -13.37 49.64 -9.63
N CYS A 959 -13.78 48.96 -10.69
CA CYS A 959 -13.72 47.51 -10.88
C CYS A 959 -12.56 47.12 -11.80
N ASP A 960 -12.21 48.02 -12.72
CA ASP A 960 -11.23 47.76 -13.77
C ASP A 960 -9.86 48.38 -13.47
N ALA A 961 -8.87 47.51 -13.24
CA ALA A 961 -7.48 47.95 -13.11
C ALA A 961 -6.91 48.50 -14.42
N THR A 962 -7.48 48.11 -15.56
CA THR A 962 -7.06 48.53 -16.89
C THR A 962 -8.26 48.95 -17.74
N VAL A 963 -8.50 50.25 -17.83
CA VAL A 963 -9.58 50.82 -18.65
C VAL A 963 -9.07 51.10 -20.06
N SER A 964 -9.83 50.70 -21.08
CA SER A 964 -9.49 51.02 -22.47
C SER A 964 -9.78 52.50 -22.74
N LEU A 965 -8.79 53.22 -23.26
CA LEU A 965 -8.93 54.63 -23.60
C LEU A 965 -8.68 54.81 -25.09
N GLU A 966 -9.75 55.07 -25.85
CA GLU A 966 -9.66 55.41 -27.25
C GLU A 966 -9.72 56.93 -27.43
N MET A 967 -8.94 57.44 -28.37
CA MET A 967 -8.97 58.84 -28.74
C MET A 967 -9.36 58.95 -30.20
N SER A 968 -10.35 59.80 -30.47
CA SER A 968 -10.78 60.18 -31.80
C SER A 968 -10.64 61.68 -32.00
N GLU A 969 -10.36 62.07 -33.23
CA GLU A 969 -10.27 63.48 -33.62
C GLU A 969 -11.31 63.76 -34.70
N GLU A 970 -12.11 64.80 -34.48
CA GLU A 970 -12.99 65.37 -35.49
C GLU A 970 -12.47 66.76 -35.86
N MET A 971 -12.08 66.91 -37.13
CA MET A 971 -11.73 68.21 -37.68
C MET A 971 -12.96 68.82 -38.35
N ILE A 972 -13.42 69.92 -37.79
CA ILE A 972 -14.51 70.73 -38.35
C ILE A 972 -13.84 71.90 -39.09
N PRO A 973 -13.95 71.99 -40.43
CA PRO A 973 -13.44 73.12 -41.18
C PRO A 973 -14.06 74.43 -40.69
N GLY A 974 -13.24 75.44 -40.47
CA GLY A 974 -13.68 76.77 -40.10
C GLY A 974 -14.22 77.56 -41.29
N THR A 975 -14.42 78.86 -41.10
CA THR A 975 -15.05 79.74 -42.10
C THR A 975 -14.13 80.20 -43.22
N CYS A 976 -12.82 80.00 -43.08
CA CYS A 976 -11.79 80.35 -44.05
C CYS A 976 -10.71 79.25 -44.14
N GLU A 977 -9.95 79.21 -45.24
CA GLU A 977 -8.85 78.25 -45.45
C GLU A 977 -7.79 78.44 -44.34
N GLY A 978 -7.32 77.34 -43.73
CA GLY A 978 -6.39 77.38 -42.58
C GLY A 978 -7.06 77.47 -41.20
N SER A 979 -8.32 77.90 -41.10
CA SER A 979 -9.10 77.85 -39.86
C SER A 979 -9.83 76.51 -39.70
N TYR A 980 -9.77 75.91 -38.51
CA TYR A 980 -10.51 74.69 -38.17
C TYR A 980 -10.63 74.51 -36.66
N THR A 981 -11.69 73.83 -36.24
CA THR A 981 -11.80 73.34 -34.86
C THR A 981 -11.47 71.85 -34.87
N LEU A 982 -10.48 71.46 -34.07
CA LEU A 982 -10.16 70.05 -33.81
C LEU A 982 -10.78 69.67 -32.46
N ILE A 983 -11.78 68.80 -32.48
CA ILE A 983 -12.35 68.22 -31.27
C ILE A 983 -11.67 66.88 -31.04
N ARG A 984 -10.97 66.75 -29.91
CA ARG A 984 -10.44 65.47 -29.44
C ARG A 984 -11.43 64.89 -28.46
N THR A 985 -11.94 63.71 -28.74
CA THR A 985 -12.81 62.99 -27.82
C THR A 985 -12.08 61.75 -27.33
N TRP A 986 -11.91 61.67 -26.02
CA TRP A 986 -11.46 60.46 -25.33
C TRP A 986 -12.69 59.69 -24.86
N THR A 987 -12.81 58.45 -25.32
CA THR A 987 -13.81 57.51 -24.85
C THR A 987 -13.10 56.46 -24.01
N ALA A 988 -13.34 56.48 -22.72
CA ALA A 988 -12.94 55.40 -21.82
C ALA A 988 -14.04 54.35 -21.83
N THR A 989 -13.69 53.09 -22.08
CA THR A 989 -14.60 51.96 -21.96
C THR A 989 -13.98 50.97 -21.00
N ASP A 990 -14.71 50.67 -19.92
CA ASP A 990 -14.36 49.56 -19.03
C ASP A 990 -14.66 48.23 -19.75
N CYS A 991 -14.36 47.13 -19.07
CA CYS A 991 -14.49 45.79 -19.62
C CYS A 991 -15.92 45.24 -19.57
N SER A 992 -16.77 45.83 -18.73
CA SER A 992 -18.20 45.54 -18.65
C SER A 992 -19.00 46.29 -19.71
N GLY A 993 -18.34 47.19 -20.45
CA GLY A 993 -18.90 47.96 -21.56
C GLY A 993 -19.55 49.27 -21.14
N ASN A 994 -19.35 49.73 -19.89
CA ASN A 994 -19.76 51.08 -19.53
C ASN A 994 -18.73 52.08 -20.07
N THR A 995 -19.22 53.25 -20.46
CA THR A 995 -18.41 54.25 -21.17
C THR A 995 -18.49 55.61 -20.52
N ALA A 996 -17.36 56.33 -20.55
CA ALA A 996 -17.27 57.73 -20.22
C ALA A 996 -16.58 58.49 -21.35
N GLU A 997 -17.00 59.72 -21.59
CA GLU A 997 -16.44 60.57 -22.62
C GLU A 997 -15.97 61.91 -22.04
N ALA A 998 -14.82 62.35 -22.51
CA ALA A 998 -14.31 63.69 -22.26
C ALA A 998 -13.77 64.27 -23.57
N SER A 999 -13.92 65.57 -23.77
CA SER A 999 -13.46 66.23 -24.98
C SER A 999 -12.60 67.44 -24.68
N GLN A 1000 -11.60 67.68 -25.53
CA GLN A 1000 -10.87 68.93 -25.63
C GLN A 1000 -11.19 69.56 -26.98
N THR A 1001 -11.54 70.85 -26.96
CA THR A 1001 -11.70 71.66 -28.16
C THR A 1001 -10.43 72.46 -28.42
N ILE A 1002 -9.81 72.23 -29.57
CA ILE A 1002 -8.68 73.04 -30.05
C ILE A 1002 -9.19 73.89 -31.21
N THR A 1003 -9.23 75.21 -31.02
CA THR A 1003 -9.65 76.16 -32.06
C THR A 1003 -8.40 76.72 -32.74
N VAL A 1004 -8.25 76.43 -34.04
CA VAL A 1004 -7.24 77.05 -34.90
C VAL A 1004 -7.94 78.14 -35.71
N GLU A 1005 -7.61 79.38 -35.41
CA GLU A 1005 -8.19 80.56 -36.07
C GLU A 1005 -7.06 81.49 -36.52
N ASP A 1006 -7.31 82.24 -37.60
CA ASP A 1006 -6.43 83.32 -38.05
C ASP A 1006 -7.07 84.67 -37.71
N ASN A 1007 -6.43 85.39 -36.81
CA ASN A 1007 -6.87 86.69 -36.30
C ASN A 1007 -5.88 87.83 -36.63
N GLU A 1008 -4.84 87.58 -37.43
CA GLU A 1008 -3.81 88.58 -37.74
C GLU A 1008 -3.86 88.92 -39.24
N GLY A 1009 -3.73 90.20 -39.59
CA GLY A 1009 -3.74 90.61 -41.00
C GLY A 1009 -2.40 90.34 -41.71
N PRO A 1010 -2.38 90.29 -43.07
CA PRO A 1010 -1.17 90.07 -43.85
C PRO A 1010 -0.07 91.09 -43.56
N VAL A 1011 1.20 90.68 -43.59
CA VAL A 1011 2.35 91.55 -43.30
C VAL A 1011 3.07 91.95 -44.58
N LEU A 1012 3.37 93.24 -44.74
CA LEU A 1012 4.18 93.75 -45.86
C LEU A 1012 5.61 93.21 -45.76
N THR A 1013 6.07 92.49 -46.79
CA THR A 1013 7.43 91.91 -46.85
C THR A 1013 8.35 92.57 -47.86
N SER A 1014 7.79 93.26 -48.86
CA SER A 1014 8.58 94.08 -49.79
C SER A 1014 8.90 95.46 -49.20
N ASP A 1015 10.08 96.01 -49.49
CA ASP A 1015 10.40 97.39 -49.15
C ASP A 1015 9.52 98.37 -49.94
N LEU A 1016 8.79 99.26 -49.24
CA LEU A 1016 7.98 100.32 -49.82
C LEU A 1016 8.39 101.67 -49.21
N ASP A 1017 8.89 102.58 -50.05
CA ASP A 1017 9.20 103.94 -49.61
C ASP A 1017 7.90 104.71 -49.33
N GLU A 1018 7.62 105.01 -48.07
CA GLU A 1018 6.37 105.68 -47.65
C GLU A 1018 6.25 107.13 -48.14
N ASN A 1019 7.37 107.82 -48.38
CA ASN A 1019 7.37 109.23 -48.79
C ASN A 1019 8.35 109.47 -49.95
N ILE A 1020 7.84 109.96 -51.08
CA ILE A 1020 8.64 110.29 -52.26
C ILE A 1020 8.47 111.77 -52.60
N ASN A 1021 9.58 112.48 -52.84
CA ASN A 1021 9.55 113.86 -53.37
C ASN A 1021 9.92 113.83 -54.84
N THR A 1022 9.08 114.41 -55.71
CA THR A 1022 9.33 114.47 -57.16
C THR A 1022 8.80 115.77 -57.78
N SER A 1023 9.07 116.01 -59.06
CA SER A 1023 8.50 117.11 -59.83
C SER A 1023 7.43 116.64 -60.81
N CYS A 1024 6.58 117.56 -61.31
CA CYS A 1024 5.42 117.27 -62.17
C CYS A 1024 5.73 116.34 -63.38
N GLY A 1025 6.97 116.33 -63.89
CA GLY A 1025 7.40 115.50 -65.01
C GLY A 1025 7.97 114.11 -64.65
N ASN A 1026 8.15 113.79 -63.36
CA ASN A 1026 8.88 112.58 -62.91
C ASN A 1026 8.13 111.80 -61.81
N ILE A 1027 6.80 111.80 -61.83
CA ILE A 1027 6.02 111.00 -60.87
C ILE A 1027 6.30 109.51 -61.11
N PRO A 1028 6.80 108.76 -60.11
CA PRO A 1028 7.17 107.35 -60.30
C PRO A 1028 5.95 106.47 -60.53
N GLU A 1029 6.13 105.35 -61.22
CA GLU A 1029 5.09 104.34 -61.43
C GLU A 1029 4.59 103.75 -60.09
N VAL A 1030 3.41 103.12 -60.10
CA VAL A 1030 2.83 102.50 -58.90
C VAL A 1030 3.63 101.25 -58.54
N PRO A 1031 4.26 101.16 -57.34
CA PRO A 1031 4.95 99.94 -56.93
C PRO A 1031 3.95 98.81 -56.66
N GLN A 1032 4.41 97.56 -56.77
CA GLN A 1032 3.64 96.36 -56.41
C GLN A 1032 4.17 95.80 -55.09
N PRO A 1033 3.65 96.24 -53.93
CA PRO A 1033 4.06 95.68 -52.66
C PRO A 1033 3.65 94.21 -52.52
N GLU A 1034 4.54 93.39 -51.95
CA GLU A 1034 4.30 92.00 -51.61
C GLU A 1034 3.93 91.88 -50.14
N PHE A 1035 2.85 91.16 -49.85
CA PHE A 1035 2.39 90.83 -48.51
C PHE A 1035 2.46 89.31 -48.33
N THR A 1036 2.88 88.87 -47.16
CA THR A 1036 2.79 87.47 -46.74
C THR A 1036 1.95 87.36 -45.50
N ASP A 1037 1.10 86.35 -45.46
CA ASP A 1037 0.36 85.99 -44.27
C ASP A 1037 1.02 84.81 -43.54
N GLY A 1038 0.96 84.81 -42.20
CA GLY A 1038 1.60 83.80 -41.34
C GLY A 1038 0.90 82.44 -41.35
N CYS A 1039 -0.38 82.41 -41.71
CA CYS A 1039 -1.28 81.25 -41.71
C CYS A 1039 -1.33 80.55 -43.07
N GLY A 1040 -0.84 81.24 -44.11
CA GLY A 1040 -0.82 80.75 -45.48
C GLY A 1040 -2.19 80.86 -46.14
N GLY A 1041 -2.21 81.28 -47.40
CA GLY A 1041 -3.44 81.57 -48.14
C GLY A 1041 -3.16 82.57 -49.26
N GLN A 1042 -4.10 82.81 -50.16
CA GLN A 1042 -3.95 83.88 -51.14
C GLN A 1042 -4.29 85.22 -50.48
N VAL A 1043 -3.34 86.15 -50.46
CA VAL A 1043 -3.59 87.53 -50.02
C VAL A 1043 -4.22 88.33 -51.17
N GLU A 1044 -5.40 88.89 -50.96
CA GLU A 1044 -6.04 89.82 -51.89
C GLU A 1044 -5.52 91.24 -51.64
N ILE A 1045 -5.04 91.92 -52.69
CA ILE A 1045 -4.50 93.29 -52.57
C ILE A 1045 -5.41 94.26 -53.34
N ALA A 1046 -6.07 95.15 -52.61
CA ALA A 1046 -6.81 96.27 -53.16
C ALA A 1046 -5.93 97.54 -53.18
N PHE A 1047 -5.95 98.28 -54.29
CA PHE A 1047 -5.19 99.51 -54.47
C PHE A 1047 -6.10 100.70 -54.78
N GLU A 1048 -5.95 101.77 -54.03
CA GLU A 1048 -6.60 103.05 -54.28
C GLU A 1048 -5.57 104.18 -54.38
N THR A 1049 -5.87 105.17 -55.23
CA THR A 1049 -5.06 106.38 -55.33
C THR A 1049 -5.94 107.62 -55.36
N SER A 1050 -5.48 108.67 -54.69
CA SER A 1050 -6.10 109.99 -54.68
C SER A 1050 -5.02 111.05 -54.76
N ASP A 1051 -5.40 112.26 -55.12
CA ASP A 1051 -4.52 113.41 -55.09
C ASP A 1051 -5.23 114.63 -54.49
N THR A 1052 -4.43 115.61 -54.09
CA THR A 1052 -4.89 116.86 -53.48
C THR A 1052 -4.93 118.03 -54.48
N PHE A 1053 -4.87 117.77 -55.79
CA PHE A 1053 -4.87 118.82 -56.79
C PHE A 1053 -6.20 119.57 -56.82
N THR A 1054 -6.16 120.89 -56.60
CA THR A 1054 -7.36 121.74 -56.59
C THR A 1054 -7.30 122.88 -57.60
N THR A 1055 -6.11 123.42 -57.90
CA THR A 1055 -5.89 124.49 -58.89
C THR A 1055 -4.49 124.42 -59.52
N ALA A 1056 -4.35 124.84 -60.78
CA ALA A 1056 -3.07 124.86 -61.49
C ALA A 1056 -2.05 125.84 -60.87
N GLY A 1057 -0.82 125.36 -60.63
CA GLY A 1057 0.32 126.18 -60.16
C GLY A 1057 0.77 125.94 -58.71
N GLU A 1058 0.13 125.04 -57.96
CA GLU A 1058 0.52 124.67 -56.59
C GLU A 1058 1.07 123.23 -56.53
N ASP A 1059 2.00 123.01 -55.60
CA ASP A 1059 2.48 121.67 -55.25
C ASP A 1059 1.29 120.84 -54.73
N TYR A 1060 1.24 119.56 -55.07
CA TYR A 1060 0.17 118.67 -54.64
C TYR A 1060 0.73 117.30 -54.24
N GLU A 1061 -0.05 116.57 -53.46
CA GLU A 1061 0.29 115.23 -52.99
C GLU A 1061 -0.54 114.18 -53.71
N ILE A 1062 0.09 113.08 -54.10
CA ILE A 1062 -0.58 111.84 -54.51
C ILE A 1062 -0.46 110.86 -53.35
N ILE A 1063 -1.61 110.39 -52.84
CA ILE A 1063 -1.68 109.38 -51.80
C ILE A 1063 -2.09 108.07 -52.46
N ARG A 1064 -1.28 107.04 -52.25
CA ARG A 1064 -1.48 105.66 -52.69
C ARG A 1064 -1.73 104.80 -51.46
N THR A 1065 -2.79 104.00 -51.48
CA THR A 1065 -3.16 103.11 -50.38
C THR A 1065 -3.28 101.69 -50.92
N TRP A 1066 -2.57 100.74 -50.31
CA TRP A 1066 -2.76 99.31 -50.52
C TRP A 1066 -3.41 98.72 -49.28
N THR A 1067 -4.51 97.99 -49.47
CA THR A 1067 -5.17 97.19 -48.44
C THR A 1067 -4.96 95.73 -48.81
N ALA A 1068 -4.19 95.01 -47.99
CA ALA A 1068 -3.99 93.58 -48.12
C ALA A 1068 -4.97 92.87 -47.17
N THR A 1069 -5.80 91.99 -47.72
CA THR A 1069 -6.81 91.23 -46.99
C THR A 1069 -6.52 89.75 -47.19
N ASP A 1070 -6.45 88.99 -46.10
CA ASP A 1070 -6.39 87.52 -46.18
C ASP A 1070 -7.78 86.91 -46.46
N GLU A 1071 -7.84 85.59 -46.61
CA GLU A 1071 -9.08 84.85 -46.85
C GLU A 1071 -10.01 84.79 -45.62
N CYS A 1072 -9.48 85.07 -44.42
CA CYS A 1072 -10.23 85.16 -43.16
C CYS A 1072 -10.83 86.56 -42.93
N GLY A 1073 -10.48 87.53 -43.78
CA GLY A 1073 -11.00 88.89 -43.75
C GLY A 1073 -10.22 89.83 -42.83
N ASN A 1074 -9.03 89.45 -42.36
CA ASN A 1074 -8.17 90.38 -41.62
C ASN A 1074 -7.41 91.28 -42.61
N GLU A 1075 -7.29 92.58 -42.29
CA GLU A 1075 -6.79 93.60 -43.21
C GLU A 1075 -5.56 94.33 -42.67
N THR A 1076 -4.59 94.58 -43.55
CA THR A 1076 -3.46 95.49 -43.32
C THR A 1076 -3.45 96.58 -44.38
N MET A 1077 -3.45 97.85 -43.96
CA MET A 1077 -3.36 99.01 -44.83
C MET A 1077 -1.97 99.64 -44.79
N VAL A 1078 -1.40 99.91 -45.97
CA VAL A 1078 -0.13 100.63 -46.13
C VAL A 1078 -0.32 101.80 -47.09
N THR A 1079 0.24 102.97 -46.77
CA THR A 1079 0.14 104.17 -47.58
C THR A 1079 1.50 104.67 -48.07
N GLN A 1080 1.58 105.14 -49.32
CA GLN A 1080 2.70 105.91 -49.87
C GLN A 1080 2.20 107.30 -50.26
N THR A 1081 2.91 108.34 -49.80
CA THR A 1081 2.64 109.73 -50.16
C THR A 1081 3.72 110.25 -51.10
N ILE A 1082 3.32 110.81 -52.24
CA ILE A 1082 4.22 111.41 -53.22
C ILE A 1082 3.97 112.92 -53.23
N PHE A 1083 4.96 113.69 -52.78
CA PHE A 1083 4.96 115.15 -52.84
C PHE A 1083 5.43 115.59 -54.24
N VAL A 1084 4.54 116.21 -55.02
CA VAL A 1084 4.80 116.67 -56.38
C VAL A 1084 5.02 118.18 -56.37
N MET A 1085 6.27 118.59 -56.62
CA MET A 1085 6.64 120.00 -56.79
C MET A 1085 6.35 120.51 -58.22
N MET A 1086 5.76 121.69 -58.33
CA MET A 1086 5.35 122.34 -59.58
C MET A 1086 6.51 123.05 -60.30
N GLU A 1087 6.65 122.83 -61.61
CA GLU A 1087 7.59 123.57 -62.47
C GLU A 1087 6.89 123.98 -63.78
N VAL A 1088 6.78 125.29 -64.06
CA VAL A 1088 6.21 125.80 -65.32
C VAL A 1088 7.26 125.69 -66.42
N THR A 1089 6.94 124.96 -67.49
CA THR A 1089 7.85 124.76 -68.63
C THR A 1089 7.48 125.70 -69.77
N ASN A 1090 8.41 126.56 -70.20
CA ASN A 1090 8.24 127.48 -71.34
C ASN A 1090 8.94 126.92 -72.57
N ILE A 1091 8.22 126.76 -73.68
CA ILE A 1091 8.72 126.18 -74.94
C ILE A 1091 8.78 127.28 -76.01
N SER A 1092 9.96 127.58 -76.54
CA SER A 1092 10.10 128.51 -77.67
C SER A 1092 9.82 127.81 -79.00
N LEU A 1093 8.88 128.34 -79.77
CA LEU A 1093 8.62 127.96 -81.16
C LEU A 1093 9.67 128.60 -82.09
N GLU A 1094 9.77 128.07 -83.31
CA GLU A 1094 10.66 128.60 -84.35
C GLU A 1094 10.28 130.06 -84.69
N PRO A 1095 11.26 130.98 -84.78
CA PRO A 1095 10.99 132.39 -85.04
C PRO A 1095 10.51 132.63 -86.47
N LEU A 1096 9.63 133.61 -86.65
CA LEU A 1096 9.14 134.05 -87.95
C LEU A 1096 9.77 135.40 -88.33
N SER A 1097 10.13 135.56 -89.59
CA SER A 1097 10.56 136.85 -90.15
C SER A 1097 9.59 137.20 -91.28
N LEU A 1098 8.81 138.26 -91.08
CA LEU A 1098 7.69 138.69 -91.93
C LEU A 1098 8.00 140.06 -92.54
N CYS A 1099 7.73 140.20 -93.84
CA CYS A 1099 7.77 141.50 -94.48
C CYS A 1099 6.51 142.31 -94.07
N VAL A 1100 6.64 143.64 -93.94
CA VAL A 1100 5.51 144.51 -93.58
C VAL A 1100 4.31 144.34 -94.52
N ASP A 1101 4.55 144.09 -95.81
CA ASP A 1101 3.51 143.90 -96.82
C ASP A 1101 2.94 142.46 -96.89
N ASP A 1102 3.43 141.52 -96.07
CA ASP A 1102 2.96 140.13 -96.10
C ASP A 1102 1.51 140.00 -95.61
N THR A 1103 0.83 138.96 -96.08
CA THR A 1103 -0.54 138.65 -95.61
C THR A 1103 -0.53 138.20 -94.13
N PRO A 1104 -1.59 138.49 -93.35
CA PRO A 1104 -1.68 138.09 -91.95
C PRO A 1104 -1.47 136.58 -91.71
N VAL A 1105 -0.76 136.24 -90.62
CA VAL A 1105 -0.44 134.86 -90.21
C VAL A 1105 -1.32 134.44 -89.03
N ASN A 1106 -1.84 133.21 -89.04
CA ASN A 1106 -2.57 132.65 -87.91
C ASN A 1106 -1.59 131.97 -86.92
N LEU A 1107 -1.49 132.49 -85.71
CA LEU A 1107 -0.58 132.05 -84.64
C LEU A 1107 -0.93 130.64 -84.10
N ASN A 1108 -2.21 130.26 -84.05
CA ASN A 1108 -2.64 128.92 -83.65
C ASN A 1108 -2.21 127.82 -84.63
N SER A 1109 -1.76 128.18 -85.83
CA SER A 1109 -1.17 127.23 -86.78
C SER A 1109 0.28 126.86 -86.44
N LEU A 1110 0.94 127.65 -85.59
CA LEU A 1110 2.33 127.44 -85.16
C LEU A 1110 2.45 126.47 -83.98
N LEU A 1111 1.35 126.24 -83.26
CA LEU A 1111 1.32 125.30 -82.14
C LEU A 1111 1.43 123.84 -82.64
N PRO A 1112 2.20 122.97 -81.97
CA PRO A 1112 2.30 121.55 -82.30
C PRO A 1112 0.95 120.83 -82.31
N GLN A 1113 0.82 119.74 -83.07
CA GLN A 1113 -0.40 118.92 -83.05
C GLN A 1113 -0.66 118.35 -81.64
N GLY A 1114 -1.91 118.48 -81.15
CA GLY A 1114 -2.32 118.00 -79.83
C GLY A 1114 -2.44 119.10 -78.76
N VAL A 1115 -1.88 120.29 -78.99
CA VAL A 1115 -2.06 121.44 -78.08
C VAL A 1115 -3.46 122.03 -78.27
N SER A 1116 -4.20 122.20 -77.17
CA SER A 1116 -5.52 122.84 -77.21
C SER A 1116 -5.40 124.25 -77.77
N LYS A 1117 -6.27 124.65 -78.70
CA LYS A 1117 -6.30 125.98 -79.37
C LYS A 1117 -7.26 126.98 -78.72
N THR A 1118 -7.67 126.70 -77.49
CA THR A 1118 -8.64 127.50 -76.71
C THR A 1118 -7.98 128.50 -75.76
N GLY A 1119 -6.66 128.43 -75.59
CA GLY A 1119 -5.86 129.39 -74.83
C GLY A 1119 -5.71 130.73 -75.53
N ASN A 1120 -4.99 131.67 -74.90
CA ASN A 1120 -4.88 133.04 -75.37
C ASN A 1120 -3.44 133.39 -75.75
N TRP A 1121 -3.26 134.12 -76.85
CA TRP A 1121 -1.99 134.73 -77.22
C TRP A 1121 -1.86 136.11 -76.55
N GLN A 1122 -0.76 136.31 -75.85
CA GLN A 1122 -0.39 137.55 -75.21
C GLN A 1122 0.93 138.06 -75.79
N VAL A 1123 1.01 139.36 -76.09
CA VAL A 1123 2.28 139.97 -76.50
C VAL A 1123 3.12 140.25 -75.26
N LEU A 1124 4.30 139.64 -75.19
CA LEU A 1124 5.28 139.87 -74.12
C LEU A 1124 6.17 141.08 -74.42
N SER A 1125 6.50 141.31 -75.71
CA SER A 1125 7.41 142.37 -76.17
C SER A 1125 7.01 142.89 -77.55
N GLY A 1126 7.17 144.19 -77.79
CA GLY A 1126 6.71 144.89 -78.99
C GLY A 1126 5.30 145.49 -78.82
N SER A 1127 5.04 146.66 -79.42
CA SER A 1127 3.72 147.33 -79.30
C SER A 1127 2.79 146.92 -80.44
N TYR A 1128 2.22 145.72 -80.33
CA TYR A 1128 1.19 145.23 -81.24
C TYR A 1128 0.06 144.59 -80.43
N THR A 1129 -1.16 144.65 -80.94
CA THR A 1129 -2.33 144.02 -80.30
C THR A 1129 -2.93 143.04 -81.31
N PRO A 1130 -2.56 141.74 -81.24
CA PRO A 1130 -3.13 140.75 -82.15
C PRO A 1130 -4.64 140.68 -81.95
N ASN A 1131 -5.37 140.56 -83.06
CA ASN A 1131 -6.80 140.32 -83.02
C ASN A 1131 -7.02 138.81 -82.90
N ASN A 1132 -7.18 138.33 -81.66
CA ASN A 1132 -7.19 136.92 -81.29
C ASN A 1132 -5.91 136.18 -81.73
N ASP A 1133 -6.04 135.21 -82.63
CA ASP A 1133 -4.98 134.34 -83.11
C ASP A 1133 -4.36 134.79 -84.42
N LEU A 1134 -4.63 136.03 -84.88
CA LEU A 1134 -4.08 136.57 -86.13
C LEU A 1134 -3.03 137.66 -85.87
N PHE A 1135 -1.84 137.48 -86.46
CA PHE A 1135 -0.78 138.48 -86.49
C PHE A 1135 -0.67 139.09 -87.89
N ASN A 1136 -0.93 140.39 -88.03
CA ASN A 1136 -0.90 141.12 -89.29
C ASN A 1136 0.35 142.02 -89.33
N PRO A 1137 1.38 141.70 -90.15
CA PRO A 1137 2.59 142.50 -90.20
C PRO A 1137 2.36 143.92 -90.75
N ASN A 1138 1.33 144.14 -91.57
CA ASN A 1138 0.98 145.49 -92.09
C ASN A 1138 0.50 146.47 -91.01
N GLU A 1139 -0.05 145.95 -89.91
CA GLU A 1139 -0.55 146.75 -88.78
C GLU A 1139 0.48 146.85 -87.65
N ALA A 1140 1.56 146.09 -87.75
CA ALA A 1140 2.68 146.12 -86.81
C ALA A 1140 3.72 147.17 -87.25
N SER A 1141 4.31 147.88 -86.29
CA SER A 1141 5.49 148.72 -86.57
C SER A 1141 6.70 147.83 -86.87
N LEU A 1142 7.68 148.29 -87.65
CA LEU A 1142 8.90 147.52 -87.90
C LEU A 1142 9.65 147.23 -86.58
N GLY A 1143 10.13 146.00 -86.43
CA GLY A 1143 10.84 145.52 -85.25
C GLY A 1143 10.44 144.10 -84.84
N ASN A 1144 10.96 143.67 -83.69
CA ASN A 1144 10.74 142.32 -83.16
C ASN A 1144 9.61 142.30 -82.13
N TYR A 1145 8.77 141.28 -82.23
CA TYR A 1145 7.66 140.98 -81.35
C TYR A 1145 7.87 139.61 -80.72
N THR A 1146 7.58 139.46 -79.44
CA THR A 1146 7.55 138.15 -78.78
C THR A 1146 6.13 137.92 -78.27
N LEU A 1147 5.51 136.83 -78.70
CA LEU A 1147 4.16 136.45 -78.30
C LEU A 1147 4.19 135.14 -77.54
N GLU A 1148 3.42 135.04 -76.47
CA GLU A 1148 3.27 133.85 -75.64
C GLU A 1148 1.85 133.31 -75.75
N TYR A 1149 1.72 132.00 -75.82
CA TYR A 1149 0.49 131.25 -75.72
C TYR A 1149 0.45 130.49 -74.40
N SER A 1150 -0.60 130.68 -73.62
CA SER A 1150 -0.82 129.93 -72.37
C SER A 1150 -2.24 129.36 -72.26
N ASN A 1151 -2.34 128.17 -71.68
CA ASN A 1151 -3.58 127.51 -71.29
C ASN A 1151 -3.42 126.95 -69.86
N ASN A 1152 -4.29 127.37 -68.94
CA ASN A 1152 -4.09 127.17 -67.49
C ASN A 1152 -5.02 126.11 -66.88
N GLU A 1153 -5.58 125.19 -67.67
CA GLU A 1153 -6.55 124.18 -67.20
C GLU A 1153 -5.96 122.77 -66.98
N ASP A 1154 -4.65 122.55 -67.19
CA ASP A 1154 -3.99 121.24 -67.05
C ASP A 1154 -3.13 121.12 -65.77
N HIS A 1155 -2.99 119.88 -65.25
CA HIS A 1155 -2.27 119.55 -63.99
C HIS A 1155 -0.76 119.86 -64.02
N CYS A 1156 -0.18 120.09 -65.20
CA CYS A 1156 1.16 120.66 -65.40
C CYS A 1156 1.11 121.65 -66.59
N PRO A 1157 0.88 122.97 -66.39
CA PRO A 1157 0.70 123.91 -67.51
C PRO A 1157 2.01 124.19 -68.25
N VAL A 1158 1.95 124.20 -69.58
CA VAL A 1158 3.07 124.53 -70.50
C VAL A 1158 2.73 125.81 -71.26
N THR A 1159 3.66 126.76 -71.33
CA THR A 1159 3.50 127.97 -72.17
C THR A 1159 4.38 127.88 -73.42
N TYR A 1160 3.94 128.49 -74.54
CA TYR A 1160 4.68 128.52 -75.80
C TYR A 1160 5.01 129.95 -76.20
N THR A 1161 6.27 130.28 -76.50
CA THR A 1161 6.67 131.62 -76.95
C THR A 1161 7.13 131.61 -78.41
N VAL A 1162 6.76 132.59 -79.22
CA VAL A 1162 7.25 132.78 -80.60
C VAL A 1162 7.77 134.19 -80.79
N ASP A 1163 8.95 134.31 -81.39
CA ASP A 1163 9.54 135.58 -81.81
C ASP A 1163 9.20 135.85 -83.28
N ILE A 1164 8.69 137.03 -83.57
CA ILE A 1164 8.31 137.49 -84.91
C ILE A 1164 9.03 138.80 -85.22
N GLU A 1165 9.90 138.80 -86.22
CA GLU A 1165 10.51 140.01 -86.78
C GLU A 1165 9.63 140.54 -87.91
N VAL A 1166 9.27 141.83 -87.84
CA VAL A 1166 8.61 142.54 -88.94
C VAL A 1166 9.60 143.55 -89.53
N HIS A 1167 9.99 143.36 -90.78
CA HIS A 1167 10.97 144.21 -91.46
C HIS A 1167 10.43 144.78 -92.79
N ASP A 1168 10.99 145.91 -93.24
CA ASP A 1168 10.65 146.55 -94.52
C ASP A 1168 11.59 146.16 -95.67
N ASP A 1169 12.56 145.28 -95.41
CA ASP A 1169 13.44 144.66 -96.41
C ASP A 1169 12.69 143.59 -97.23
N CYS A 1170 11.59 144.02 -97.85
CA CYS A 1170 10.68 143.24 -98.68
C CYS A 1170 11.26 143.10 -100.09
N VAL A 1171 12.03 142.02 -100.33
CA VAL A 1171 12.66 141.79 -101.64
C VAL A 1171 11.65 141.17 -102.63
N VAL A 1172 10.90 142.03 -103.34
CA VAL A 1172 10.11 141.62 -104.52
C VAL A 1172 11.04 141.40 -105.72
N LEU A 1173 11.30 140.13 -106.05
CA LEU A 1173 12.32 139.65 -106.98
C LEU A 1173 12.43 140.44 -108.31
N PRO A 1174 13.62 141.04 -108.59
CA PRO A 1174 14.05 141.38 -109.94
C PRO A 1174 15.41 140.76 -110.32
N CYS A 1175 15.35 139.93 -111.36
CA CYS A 1175 16.27 139.87 -112.51
C CYS A 1175 17.72 140.38 -112.31
N THR A 1176 18.60 139.55 -111.74
CA THR A 1176 20.06 139.80 -111.76
C THR A 1176 20.87 138.61 -112.30
N SER A 1177 20.20 137.58 -112.82
CA SER A 1177 20.89 136.41 -113.37
C SER A 1177 20.47 136.12 -114.80
N VAL A 1178 21.45 135.80 -115.64
CA VAL A 1178 21.31 135.58 -117.08
C VAL A 1178 20.30 134.46 -117.42
N SER A 1179 19.98 133.57 -116.47
CA SER A 1179 19.05 132.45 -116.68
C SER A 1179 17.59 132.86 -116.89
N ASP A 1180 17.20 134.08 -116.52
CA ASP A 1180 15.80 134.50 -116.55
C ASP A 1180 15.37 135.01 -117.94
N VAL A 1181 16.30 135.36 -118.84
CA VAL A 1181 16.01 135.89 -120.19
C VAL A 1181 15.82 134.74 -121.19
N VAL A 1182 14.59 134.60 -121.72
CA VAL A 1182 14.22 133.56 -122.68
C VAL A 1182 13.96 134.16 -124.06
N ILE A 1183 14.78 133.79 -125.05
CA ILE A 1183 14.68 134.29 -126.44
C ILE A 1183 14.13 133.20 -127.36
N SER A 1184 13.12 133.54 -128.18
CA SER A 1184 12.50 132.65 -129.16
C SER A 1184 13.53 132.06 -130.13
N LYS A 1185 13.53 130.74 -130.28
CA LYS A 1185 14.42 130.01 -131.22
C LYS A 1185 13.78 129.73 -132.59
N THR A 1186 12.46 129.87 -132.71
CA THR A 1186 11.74 129.67 -133.96
C THR A 1186 10.57 130.64 -134.05
N ILE A 1187 10.31 131.10 -135.26
CA ILE A 1187 9.00 131.66 -135.62
C ILE A 1187 8.43 130.90 -136.82
N THR A 1188 7.14 130.64 -136.79
CA THR A 1188 6.35 130.08 -137.89
C THR A 1188 5.11 130.96 -138.03
N PRO A 1189 5.22 132.11 -138.72
CA PRO A 1189 4.10 133.02 -138.89
C PRO A 1189 3.06 132.42 -139.86
N ASN A 1190 2.27 131.46 -139.38
CA ASN A 1190 1.20 130.77 -140.12
C ASN A 1190 -0.20 131.11 -139.58
N GLY A 1191 -0.28 131.90 -138.49
CA GLY A 1191 -1.54 132.40 -137.93
C GLY A 1191 -2.25 131.41 -137.03
N ASP A 1192 -1.57 130.37 -136.54
CA ASP A 1192 -2.12 129.43 -135.56
C ASP A 1192 -2.00 129.90 -134.09
N ALA A 1193 -1.45 131.11 -133.89
CA ALA A 1193 -1.17 131.77 -132.62
C ALA A 1193 0.01 131.18 -131.82
N TYR A 1194 0.73 130.20 -132.37
CA TYR A 1194 1.97 129.67 -131.79
C TYR A 1194 3.21 130.01 -132.63
N ASN A 1195 4.14 130.75 -132.01
CA ASN A 1195 5.43 131.19 -132.58
C ASN A 1195 5.32 132.21 -133.75
N GLU A 1196 4.37 133.13 -133.70
CA GLU A 1196 4.18 134.15 -134.75
C GLU A 1196 5.28 135.19 -134.77
N TYR A 1197 5.78 135.56 -133.58
CA TYR A 1197 6.70 136.67 -133.38
C TYR A 1197 7.97 136.21 -132.66
N PHE A 1198 9.08 136.86 -132.96
CA PHE A 1198 10.31 136.68 -132.21
C PHE A 1198 10.15 137.35 -130.86
N THR A 1199 10.13 136.57 -129.78
CA THR A 1199 9.90 137.10 -128.44
C THR A 1199 11.15 136.99 -127.58
N VAL A 1200 11.45 138.06 -126.85
CA VAL A 1200 12.41 138.13 -125.75
C VAL A 1200 11.55 138.27 -124.49
N LYS A 1201 11.40 137.17 -123.75
CA LYS A 1201 10.59 137.05 -122.52
C LYS A 1201 11.51 136.96 -121.30
N GLY A 1202 10.93 137.15 -120.10
CA GLY A 1202 11.70 137.15 -118.85
C GLY A 1202 12.37 138.49 -118.50
N VAL A 1203 12.08 139.51 -119.31
CA VAL A 1203 12.29 140.92 -118.99
C VAL A 1203 10.89 141.52 -118.85
N ASN A 1204 10.35 141.53 -117.65
CA ASN A 1204 9.03 142.14 -117.41
C ASN A 1204 9.10 143.64 -117.72
N GLU A 1205 7.96 144.22 -118.10
CA GLU A 1205 7.85 145.64 -118.46
C GLU A 1205 8.29 146.60 -117.33
N ASP A 1206 8.39 146.09 -116.10
CA ASP A 1206 8.83 146.82 -114.92
C ASP A 1206 10.36 146.94 -114.78
N CYS A 1207 11.15 146.15 -115.53
CA CYS A 1207 12.61 146.17 -115.44
C CYS A 1207 13.26 147.42 -116.06
N GLY A 1208 12.49 148.24 -116.79
CA GLY A 1208 12.96 149.49 -117.41
C GLY A 1208 14.02 149.33 -118.51
N PHE A 1209 14.53 148.12 -118.77
CA PHE A 1209 15.55 147.88 -119.79
C PHE A 1209 15.00 148.07 -121.20
N ARG A 1210 15.76 148.80 -122.02
CA ARG A 1210 15.43 148.96 -123.43
C ARG A 1210 16.01 147.79 -124.23
N ILE A 1211 15.14 147.01 -124.88
CA ILE A 1211 15.56 145.88 -125.69
C ILE A 1211 15.98 146.36 -127.08
N THR A 1212 17.23 146.16 -127.46
CA THR A 1212 17.70 146.38 -128.83
C THR A 1212 17.88 145.03 -129.52
N VAL A 1213 17.27 144.83 -130.68
CA VAL A 1213 17.36 143.61 -131.49
C VAL A 1213 17.93 143.93 -132.86
N LYS A 1214 18.90 143.14 -133.31
CA LYS A 1214 19.39 143.10 -134.69
C LYS A 1214 19.33 141.67 -135.19
N ILE A 1215 18.75 141.46 -136.38
CA ILE A 1215 18.63 140.15 -137.01
C ILE A 1215 19.33 140.18 -138.35
N PHE A 1216 20.13 139.15 -138.61
CA PHE A 1216 20.98 138.99 -139.76
C PHE A 1216 20.62 137.70 -140.49
N ASN A 1217 20.72 137.70 -141.81
CA ASN A 1217 20.64 136.45 -142.57
C ASN A 1217 21.93 135.62 -142.41
N ARG A 1218 21.94 134.41 -142.97
CA ARG A 1218 23.10 133.49 -142.90
C ARG A 1218 24.42 134.02 -143.50
N TRP A 1219 24.39 135.12 -144.26
CA TRP A 1219 25.58 135.77 -144.81
C TRP A 1219 26.04 136.97 -143.97
N GLY A 1220 25.41 137.21 -142.81
CA GLY A 1220 25.75 138.33 -141.92
C GLY A 1220 25.17 139.68 -142.34
N LEU A 1221 24.22 139.71 -143.30
CA LEU A 1221 23.54 140.93 -143.74
C LEU A 1221 22.37 141.26 -142.82
N LEU A 1222 22.30 142.50 -142.31
CA LEU A 1222 21.24 142.96 -141.41
C LEU A 1222 19.89 143.02 -142.14
N VAL A 1223 18.94 142.22 -141.67
CA VAL A 1223 17.58 142.14 -142.22
C VAL A 1223 16.54 142.77 -141.31
N TYR A 1224 16.81 142.92 -140.02
CA TYR A 1224 15.93 143.66 -139.14
C TYR A 1224 16.74 144.33 -138.04
N SER A 1225 16.37 145.54 -137.66
CA SER A 1225 16.86 146.14 -136.43
C SER A 1225 15.79 146.97 -135.75
N SER A 1226 15.70 146.86 -134.44
CA SER A 1226 14.91 147.74 -133.57
C SER A 1226 15.74 148.09 -132.33
N ASN A 1227 15.72 149.36 -131.94
CA ASN A 1227 16.40 149.83 -130.72
C ASN A 1227 15.49 149.83 -129.49
N ASP A 1228 14.22 149.47 -129.67
CA ASP A 1228 13.20 149.40 -128.63
C ASP A 1228 12.19 148.33 -129.00
N TYR A 1229 12.68 147.10 -129.04
CA TYR A 1229 11.98 145.96 -129.59
C TYR A 1229 10.82 145.55 -128.68
N LYS A 1230 9.62 145.46 -129.26
CA LYS A 1230 8.36 145.18 -128.54
C LYS A 1230 7.84 143.76 -128.78
N ASN A 1231 8.72 142.81 -129.10
CA ASN A 1231 8.36 141.42 -129.38
C ASN A 1231 7.40 141.25 -130.56
N ASP A 1232 7.57 142.07 -131.59
CA ASP A 1232 6.62 142.29 -132.68
C ASP A 1232 7.14 141.88 -134.07
N TRP A 1233 8.35 141.32 -134.18
CA TRP A 1233 8.89 140.88 -135.46
C TRP A 1233 8.39 139.49 -135.86
N ASN A 1234 7.60 139.42 -136.92
CA ASN A 1234 7.06 138.20 -137.54
C ASN A 1234 7.74 137.84 -138.86
N GLY A 1235 9.02 138.18 -139.01
CA GLY A 1235 9.78 137.89 -140.23
C GLY A 1235 9.72 138.97 -141.32
N TYR A 1236 9.06 140.11 -141.09
CA TYR A 1236 9.07 141.23 -142.04
C TYR A 1236 10.30 142.13 -141.86
N THR A 1237 11.01 142.41 -142.94
CA THR A 1237 12.22 143.23 -142.92
C THR A 1237 11.88 144.72 -142.92
N ASN A 1238 12.59 145.50 -142.11
CA ASN A 1238 12.67 146.96 -142.23
C ASN A 1238 13.95 147.43 -142.92
N SER A 1239 14.70 146.48 -143.51
CA SER A 1239 15.93 146.69 -144.25
C SER A 1239 15.64 146.57 -145.76
N ASN A 1240 16.17 147.50 -146.55
CA ASN A 1240 16.00 147.52 -148.02
C ASN A 1240 16.70 146.34 -148.74
N ALA A 1241 17.26 145.37 -148.01
CA ALA A 1241 18.13 144.32 -148.55
C ALA A 1241 17.40 143.10 -149.12
N ILE A 1242 16.08 142.96 -148.96
CA ILE A 1242 15.32 141.78 -149.42
C ILE A 1242 14.11 142.23 -150.23
N GLY A 1243 13.90 141.59 -151.39
CA GLY A 1243 12.97 141.99 -152.45
C GLY A 1243 11.49 142.05 -152.09
N SER A 1244 10.65 142.32 -153.10
CA SER A 1244 9.31 142.91 -153.03
C SER A 1244 8.24 142.26 -152.13
N SER A 1245 8.52 141.13 -151.48
CA SER A 1245 7.60 140.48 -150.54
C SER A 1245 7.65 141.11 -149.13
N GLY A 1246 8.73 141.81 -148.77
CA GLY A 1246 8.93 142.36 -147.43
C GLY A 1246 9.14 141.32 -146.32
N GLN A 1247 8.81 140.04 -146.55
CA GLN A 1247 9.02 138.94 -145.62
C GLN A 1247 10.30 138.18 -145.96
N VAL A 1248 11.05 137.79 -144.93
CA VAL A 1248 12.29 137.03 -145.09
C VAL A 1248 11.97 135.56 -145.42
N PRO A 1249 12.71 134.92 -146.35
CA PRO A 1249 12.49 133.51 -146.68
C PRO A 1249 12.63 132.59 -145.48
N ALA A 1250 12.03 131.39 -145.55
CA ALA A 1250 12.29 130.36 -144.56
C ALA A 1250 13.79 130.02 -144.50
N GLY A 1251 14.31 129.92 -143.29
CA GLY A 1251 15.71 129.59 -143.05
C GLY A 1251 16.21 130.06 -141.69
N THR A 1252 17.48 129.81 -141.44
CA THR A 1252 18.14 130.23 -140.21
C THR A 1252 18.67 131.65 -140.35
N TYR A 1253 18.30 132.48 -139.37
CA TYR A 1253 18.77 133.84 -139.16
C TYR A 1253 19.53 133.91 -137.84
N TYR A 1254 20.33 134.95 -137.66
CA TYR A 1254 21.10 135.18 -136.44
C TYR A 1254 20.64 136.46 -135.79
N TYR A 1255 20.45 136.45 -134.48
CA TYR A 1255 20.08 137.64 -133.73
C TYR A 1255 21.20 138.10 -132.81
N VAL A 1256 21.20 139.40 -132.54
CA VAL A 1256 21.90 140.06 -131.44
C VAL A 1256 20.86 140.85 -130.67
N VAL A 1257 20.60 140.45 -129.42
CA VAL A 1257 19.72 141.14 -128.50
C VAL A 1257 20.56 141.78 -127.41
N THR A 1258 20.44 143.08 -127.22
CA THR A 1258 21.13 143.83 -126.19
C THR A 1258 20.10 144.46 -125.26
N LEU A 1259 20.19 144.16 -123.97
CA LEU A 1259 19.42 144.83 -122.93
C LEU A 1259 20.22 146.06 -122.49
N VAL A 1260 19.81 147.23 -122.96
CA VAL A 1260 20.52 148.49 -122.69
C VAL A 1260 20.39 148.82 -121.20
N ASP A 1261 21.49 149.26 -120.60
CA ASP A 1261 21.65 149.60 -119.18
C ASP A 1261 21.49 148.43 -118.18
N SER A 1262 21.41 147.18 -118.67
CA SER A 1262 21.35 145.99 -117.81
C SER A 1262 22.71 145.53 -117.25
N GLY A 1263 23.81 145.99 -117.84
CA GLY A 1263 25.16 145.49 -117.56
C GLY A 1263 25.44 144.07 -118.11
N MET A 1264 24.48 143.42 -118.77
CA MET A 1264 24.65 142.10 -119.37
C MET A 1264 25.30 142.18 -120.76
N ASP A 1265 26.09 141.16 -121.10
CA ASP A 1265 26.60 140.99 -122.46
C ASP A 1265 25.44 140.78 -123.46
N PRO A 1266 25.56 141.28 -124.72
CA PRO A 1266 24.54 141.02 -125.74
C PRO A 1266 24.30 139.52 -125.97
N PHE A 1267 23.04 139.12 -125.93
CA PHE A 1267 22.62 137.77 -126.26
C PHE A 1267 22.70 137.57 -127.76
N THR A 1268 23.49 136.58 -128.20
CA THR A 1268 23.56 136.21 -129.61
C THR A 1268 23.11 134.78 -129.80
N GLY A 1269 22.44 134.53 -130.92
CA GLY A 1269 21.91 133.21 -131.20
C GLY A 1269 21.38 133.12 -132.62
N TYR A 1270 20.81 131.97 -132.94
CA TYR A 1270 20.11 131.77 -134.19
C TYR A 1270 18.61 131.61 -133.94
N ILE A 1271 17.83 132.05 -134.92
CA ILE A 1271 16.40 131.85 -134.98
C ILE A 1271 16.06 131.19 -136.32
N TYR A 1272 15.22 130.17 -136.28
CA TYR A 1272 14.67 129.58 -137.48
C TYR A 1272 13.35 130.27 -137.84
N VAL A 1273 13.27 130.83 -139.05
CA VAL A 1273 12.02 131.34 -139.62
C VAL A 1273 11.46 130.24 -140.50
N GLY A 1274 10.32 129.67 -140.14
CA GLY A 1274 9.62 128.64 -140.91
C GLY A 1274 8.48 129.23 -141.74
N THR A 1275 8.29 128.74 -142.96
CA THR A 1275 7.15 129.07 -143.81
C THR A 1275 6.03 128.06 -143.57
N GLY A 1276 4.95 128.48 -142.93
CA GLY A 1276 3.68 127.76 -143.03
C GLY A 1276 3.05 128.07 -144.39
N SER A 1277 2.90 127.04 -145.23
CA SER A 1277 2.10 127.10 -146.45
C SER A 1277 0.63 127.33 -146.06
N ASN A 1278 0.16 128.55 -146.35
CA ASN A 1278 -1.16 129.16 -146.09
C ASN A 1278 -2.33 128.24 -145.74
#